data_AF-A0A6P3VPX6-F1
#
_entry.id   AF-A0A6P3VPX6-F1
#
_cell.length_a   1.000
_cell.length_b   1.000
_cell.length_c   1.000
_cell.angle_alpha   90.00
_cell.angle_beta   90.00
_cell.angle_gamma   90.00
#
_symmetry.space_group_name_H-M   'P 1'
#
loop_
_entity.id
_entity.type
_entity.pdbx_description
1 polymer ?
#
loop_
_entity_poly.entity_id
_entity_poly.type
_entity_poly.pdbx_seq_one_letter_code
_entity_poly.pdbx_strand_id
1 'polypeptide(L)'
;MQGSVVCVLLSLAACQALSYEPALNPKKIYEFQYEGAVNIGRGMPDLAESGVRLKCNAKITGISVQIFLLQVSNFVFEEFNGIPGKNAFYASPKLTQRIATELNAPLTFQYVKGRIVDIQAATGVSDTIVNIVRGILGFLQVTVKTTQKVYELEEQGIHGLCKSNYVIEEDEHTSELAVTQVVDISGCRQKAEVSTGMALAIEDEISKAKGDRIVASVEYVYTVKATADGGLVTKARAQEYHIFSPFTIKGGNSRLFATKSIELLKVTDVAGNPAVPPTQSRGNLVYKFGPELKQIPIVLKKLDSPLPKITEMIKRLAQANIYQVDSPTSEDIVDVFQLLRVITLEDLETLWKQLSGNVEHRRWFLDLSVEVTDERVVKFLLNRFKAADVSANEAGQTLLVALHHLTVTPELVEMSKEFLKIPFSKSHPILWHTVVLSYGSLVYRLCAYMQPCPPTAVQPLLDMANDALLKNSEEEMVEALEALGNAGHLSSIKTIIKFLPGISPKAVDLPTRVVSSAVQSLRHLTVRDPHTVQDIALSLFLTKTLPAEIRIQASIILFETKPPLALVSMVTTFLLWEKDPQVASFAFSLIKSLSRSLTPENQQLSTACNIAVKILGPKLGRFSFLNSKFLHLDWFSEDLLMGTSTEAYMIKNPKDIIPTAIMAKGKFHFIGRILQLLELGVRAEQIKELISDTSSAFEHIEVTDYAAIMKILSDTKALPKDKPLLTAYARAFGQEVFFADLKKDTFQQIMKALSPTAGKESPVWQIIQDLQKGISWHWTKPYLVLETRLIQTTTLGLPVEISKYYPTVTAITVNAKAVITPPLKEHLGELLSSDITLETDGFVGVTKDHFVFHGINTELFQCGTELKSKTPINMPWKFTVKMNVKQRKFEIDFNPVKKVTELFAVNFNVYAVSRNIEEPSLSKMTPMMPNSAVTSLPPQLPKTSTDELTEEPDVYNPQSKVCLEAKPFGIAACVEAELKRTHYVDEYPLYYLLGYSHLAIQLEPANTKKPVDKIQIKINAGPKDNTPSPRQIMETIHRGLKNSSRLLDLSSNKTAAPGLNEQSSQESLDGTPDPVVIMNALALCEGMKPDGYAAAVYYLPAPQKDDVELIISQVGEETNWKMCGDAHVDKAEESAKIHLRWGAECQSYDVDVMAAKTYQAGTKLAVAAKVKWTNLPAYMTNVGKSVEEYIPGMSFLLGFGQRHDANPANEVSASLVRESPATFDIEVKTPQLTVYRQAIALPIQMLDFQKSRNVTETRRN
;
A
#
# COMPACT_ATOMS: atom_id res chain seq x y z
N MET A 1 -57.15 -45.40 60.59
CA MET A 1 -56.23 -45.42 59.42
C MET A 1 -56.53 -44.34 58.36
N GLN A 2 -57.66 -43.62 58.38
CA GLN A 2 -57.94 -42.55 57.41
C GLN A 2 -57.36 -41.16 57.76
N GLY A 3 -57.03 -40.89 59.04
CA GLY A 3 -56.42 -39.61 59.44
C GLY A 3 -54.93 -39.46 59.09
N SER A 4 -54.19 -40.58 59.05
CA SER A 4 -52.73 -40.56 58.83
C SER A 4 -52.36 -40.38 57.35
N VAL A 5 -53.20 -40.84 56.42
CA VAL A 5 -52.97 -40.68 54.98
C VAL A 5 -53.26 -39.24 54.51
N VAL A 6 -54.23 -38.56 55.14
CA VAL A 6 -54.54 -37.16 54.84
C VAL A 6 -53.46 -36.22 55.40
N CYS A 7 -52.88 -36.50 56.56
CA CYS A 7 -51.72 -35.73 57.07
C CYS A 7 -50.45 -35.95 56.24
N VAL A 8 -50.20 -37.15 55.69
CA VAL A 8 -49.06 -37.41 54.80
C VAL A 8 -49.27 -36.79 53.42
N LEU A 9 -50.50 -36.79 52.88
CA LEU A 9 -50.82 -36.10 51.62
C LEU A 9 -50.84 -34.56 51.76
N LEU A 10 -51.26 -34.02 52.91
CA LEU A 10 -51.19 -32.58 53.20
C LEU A 10 -49.77 -32.09 53.51
N SER A 11 -48.90 -32.95 54.08
CA SER A 11 -47.47 -32.63 54.24
C SER A 11 -46.68 -32.77 52.93
N LEU A 12 -47.04 -33.71 52.04
CA LEU A 12 -46.53 -33.77 50.67
C LEU A 12 -47.04 -32.63 49.77
N ALA A 13 -48.23 -32.09 50.01
CA ALA A 13 -48.75 -30.90 49.31
C ALA A 13 -48.15 -29.58 49.82
N ALA A 14 -47.49 -29.57 51.00
CA ALA A 14 -46.86 -28.40 51.60
C ALA A 14 -45.35 -28.28 51.33
N CYS A 15 -44.71 -29.31 50.75
CA CYS A 15 -43.38 -29.17 50.16
C CYS A 15 -43.52 -28.53 48.77
N GLN A 16 -43.71 -27.21 48.72
CA GLN A 16 -43.38 -26.47 47.50
C GLN A 16 -41.89 -26.69 47.25
N ALA A 17 -41.56 -27.53 46.26
CA ALA A 17 -40.19 -27.69 45.80
C ALA A 17 -39.70 -26.31 45.35
N LEU A 18 -38.79 -25.72 46.12
CA LEU A 18 -38.13 -24.47 45.77
C LEU A 18 -37.50 -24.64 44.39
N SER A 19 -37.90 -23.80 43.44
CA SER A 19 -37.37 -23.83 42.07
C SER A 19 -36.26 -22.81 41.94
N TYR A 20 -35.17 -23.22 41.32
CA TYR A 20 -34.07 -22.33 40.92
C TYR A 20 -34.20 -21.87 39.46
N GLU A 21 -35.28 -22.24 38.75
CA GLU A 21 -35.57 -21.73 37.41
C GLU A 21 -35.81 -20.21 37.50
N PRO A 22 -35.03 -19.36 36.80
CA PRO A 22 -35.11 -17.91 36.97
C PRO A 22 -36.48 -17.31 36.62
N ALA A 23 -37.04 -16.53 37.53
CA ALA A 23 -38.37 -15.94 37.39
C ALA A 23 -38.51 -14.60 38.13
N LEU A 24 -39.44 -13.77 37.66
CA LEU A 24 -39.88 -12.54 38.33
C LEU A 24 -41.38 -12.63 38.61
N ASN A 25 -41.80 -12.20 39.81
CA ASN A 25 -43.20 -12.19 40.20
C ASN A 25 -43.87 -10.90 39.70
N PRO A 26 -44.98 -10.98 38.93
CA PRO A 26 -45.67 -9.81 38.37
C PRO A 26 -46.34 -8.93 39.43
N LYS A 27 -46.42 -9.37 40.70
CA LYS A 27 -46.97 -8.60 41.83
C LYS A 27 -45.88 -7.92 42.67
N LYS A 28 -44.62 -8.02 42.26
CA LYS A 28 -43.47 -7.45 42.98
C LYS A 28 -42.79 -6.33 42.18
N ILE A 29 -42.08 -5.50 42.93
CA ILE A 29 -41.16 -4.48 42.46
C ILE A 29 -39.78 -4.86 42.96
N TYR A 30 -38.81 -4.88 42.06
CA TYR A 30 -37.41 -5.18 42.34
C TYR A 30 -36.58 -3.92 42.09
N GLU A 31 -35.82 -3.45 43.06
CA GLU A 31 -34.88 -2.34 42.86
C GLU A 31 -33.46 -2.87 42.92
N PHE A 32 -32.70 -2.61 41.87
CA PHE A 32 -31.32 -3.01 41.73
C PHE A 32 -30.40 -1.79 41.64
N GLN A 33 -29.20 -1.92 42.20
CA GLN A 33 -28.08 -1.03 41.90
C GLN A 33 -27.29 -1.63 40.73
N TYR A 34 -27.01 -0.84 39.69
CA TYR A 34 -26.22 -1.24 38.54
C TYR A 34 -24.98 -0.37 38.40
N GLU A 35 -23.84 -1.00 38.13
CA GLU A 35 -22.60 -0.35 37.77
C GLU A 35 -21.97 -1.09 36.58
N GLY A 36 -21.56 -0.36 35.55
CA GLY A 36 -20.84 -0.88 34.39
C GLY A 36 -19.66 0.02 34.06
N ALA A 37 -18.53 -0.55 33.70
CA ALA A 37 -17.33 0.18 33.30
C ALA A 37 -16.65 -0.50 32.12
N VAL A 38 -16.05 0.28 31.22
CA VAL A 38 -15.18 -0.24 30.16
C VAL A 38 -13.90 0.58 30.11
N ASN A 39 -12.77 -0.11 30.00
CA ASN A 39 -11.43 0.44 29.87
C ASN A 39 -10.80 -0.11 28.59
N ILE A 40 -10.12 0.75 27.82
CA ILE A 40 -9.47 0.42 26.57
C ILE A 40 -8.02 0.92 26.61
N GLY A 41 -7.09 0.03 26.37
CA GLY A 41 -5.66 0.32 26.43
C GLY A 41 -4.81 -0.92 26.33
N ARG A 42 -3.79 -1.01 27.20
CA ARG A 42 -2.86 -2.15 27.26
C ARG A 42 -3.05 -3.01 28.51
N GLY A 43 -3.77 -2.53 29.52
CA GLY A 43 -3.84 -3.20 30.82
C GLY A 43 -2.49 -3.26 31.55
N MET A 44 -1.54 -2.39 31.19
CA MET A 44 -0.22 -2.29 31.81
C MET A 44 -0.14 -1.10 32.76
N PRO A 45 0.67 -1.20 33.83
CA PRO A 45 0.95 -0.05 34.68
C PRO A 45 1.61 1.08 33.88
N ASP A 46 1.40 2.31 34.31
CA ASP A 46 2.03 3.53 33.75
C ASP A 46 1.68 3.92 32.30
N LEU A 47 0.85 3.16 31.59
CA LEU A 47 0.32 3.56 30.29
C LEU A 47 -1.05 4.23 30.41
N ALA A 48 -1.28 5.22 29.56
CA ALA A 48 -2.57 5.90 29.51
C ALA A 48 -3.62 5.00 28.83
N GLU A 49 -4.79 4.93 29.45
CA GLU A 49 -5.98 4.26 28.94
C GLU A 49 -7.13 5.27 28.84
N SER A 50 -8.19 4.87 28.16
CA SER A 50 -9.46 5.59 28.14
C SER A 50 -10.59 4.65 28.53
N GLY A 51 -11.70 5.22 28.99
CA GLY A 51 -12.82 4.41 29.44
C GLY A 51 -14.04 5.22 29.85
N VAL A 52 -15.13 4.52 30.13
CA VAL A 52 -16.37 5.11 30.64
C VAL A 52 -16.96 4.25 31.74
N ARG A 53 -17.74 4.88 32.62
CA ARG A 53 -18.47 4.22 33.70
C ARG A 53 -19.91 4.71 33.77
N LEU A 54 -20.83 3.77 33.90
CA LEU A 54 -22.27 3.96 33.97
C LEU A 54 -22.74 3.49 35.34
N LYS A 55 -23.46 4.32 36.09
CA LYS A 55 -24.08 3.95 37.37
C LYS A 55 -25.55 4.33 37.36
N CYS A 56 -26.43 3.48 37.85
CA CYS A 56 -27.85 3.81 38.01
C CYS A 56 -28.57 2.84 38.95
N ASN A 57 -29.78 3.22 39.36
CA ASN A 57 -30.74 2.30 39.97
C ASN A 57 -31.73 1.82 38.91
N ALA A 58 -31.92 0.51 38.81
CA ALA A 58 -32.87 -0.13 37.90
C ALA A 58 -34.04 -0.69 38.70
N LYS A 59 -35.23 -0.11 38.52
CA LYS A 59 -36.46 -0.56 39.17
C LYS A 59 -37.32 -1.34 38.17
N ILE A 60 -37.55 -2.62 38.45
CA ILE A 60 -38.35 -3.53 37.63
C ILE A 60 -39.70 -3.75 38.32
N THR A 61 -40.79 -3.37 37.67
CA THR A 61 -42.16 -3.48 38.19
C THR A 61 -42.98 -4.44 37.34
N GLY A 62 -43.63 -5.42 37.96
CA GLY A 62 -44.55 -6.31 37.24
C GLY A 62 -45.80 -5.59 36.73
N ILE A 63 -46.16 -5.84 35.47
CA ILE A 63 -47.39 -5.33 34.83
C ILE A 63 -48.39 -6.48 34.62
N SER A 64 -47.92 -7.55 33.98
CA SER A 64 -48.70 -8.76 33.70
C SER A 64 -47.82 -10.00 33.80
N VAL A 65 -48.37 -11.19 33.58
CA VAL A 65 -47.69 -12.49 33.81
C VAL A 65 -46.26 -12.56 33.26
N GLN A 66 -45.99 -11.96 32.10
CA GLN A 66 -44.69 -12.00 31.45
C GLN A 66 -44.13 -10.61 31.10
N ILE A 67 -44.83 -9.53 31.44
CA ILE A 67 -44.47 -8.17 31.01
C ILE A 67 -44.09 -7.35 32.24
N PHE A 68 -42.93 -6.70 32.15
CA PHE A 68 -42.34 -5.90 33.22
C PHE A 68 -41.96 -4.51 32.71
N LEU A 69 -42.09 -3.50 33.58
CA LEU A 69 -41.65 -2.12 33.35
C LEU A 69 -40.27 -1.93 33.98
N LEU A 70 -39.31 -1.43 33.20
CA LEU A 70 -38.02 -0.96 33.67
C LEU A 70 -38.07 0.56 33.84
N GLN A 71 -37.73 1.05 35.03
CA GLN A 71 -37.52 2.47 35.32
C GLN A 71 -36.09 2.65 35.79
N VAL A 72 -35.32 3.50 35.09
CA VAL A 72 -33.94 3.81 35.47
C VAL A 72 -33.93 5.17 36.19
N SER A 73 -33.23 5.25 37.32
CA SER A 73 -33.06 6.49 38.08
C SER A 73 -31.62 6.67 38.55
N ASN A 74 -31.27 7.88 38.99
CA ASN A 74 -29.92 8.22 39.47
C ASN A 74 -28.81 7.84 38.47
N PHE A 75 -29.06 8.00 37.17
CA PHE A 75 -28.07 7.70 36.13
C PHE A 75 -26.90 8.67 36.22
N VAL A 76 -25.67 8.14 36.17
CA VAL A 76 -24.42 8.90 36.14
C VAL A 76 -23.51 8.33 35.06
N PHE A 77 -22.99 9.21 34.20
CA PHE A 77 -21.95 8.90 33.21
C PHE A 77 -20.63 9.53 33.63
N GLU A 78 -19.59 8.71 33.77
CA GLU A 78 -18.23 9.14 34.07
C GLU A 78 -17.27 8.73 32.94
N GLU A 79 -16.29 9.59 32.67
CA GLU A 79 -15.25 9.38 31.66
C GLU A 79 -13.89 9.15 32.34
N PHE A 80 -13.02 8.39 31.69
CA PHE A 80 -11.65 8.16 32.09
C PHE A 80 -10.71 8.39 30.90
N ASN A 81 -9.63 9.13 31.13
CA ASN A 81 -8.54 9.32 30.18
C ASN A 81 -7.27 9.66 30.97
N GLY A 82 -6.30 8.76 30.98
CA GLY A 82 -5.07 8.89 31.77
C GLY A 82 -4.55 7.55 32.26
N ILE A 83 -3.62 7.58 33.22
CA ILE A 83 -2.97 6.36 33.73
C ILE A 83 -3.81 5.78 34.88
N PRO A 84 -4.25 4.51 34.80
CA PRO A 84 -4.98 3.85 35.89
C PRO A 84 -4.23 3.95 37.22
N GLY A 85 -4.94 4.27 38.31
CA GLY A 85 -4.37 4.46 39.65
C GLY A 85 -3.77 5.86 39.90
N LYS A 86 -3.36 6.59 38.86
CA LYS A 86 -2.90 8.00 38.97
C LYS A 86 -4.03 9.00 38.66
N ASN A 87 -4.87 8.67 37.70
CA ASN A 87 -6.02 9.48 37.31
C ASN A 87 -7.33 8.83 37.81
N ALA A 88 -8.37 9.64 37.96
CA ALA A 88 -9.70 9.20 38.39
C ALA A 88 -10.73 9.40 37.27
N PHE A 89 -11.85 8.70 37.39
CA PHE A 89 -13.03 8.95 36.57
C PHE A 89 -13.64 10.31 36.95
N TYR A 90 -14.10 11.06 35.95
CA TYR A 90 -14.77 12.34 36.15
C TYR A 90 -16.20 12.28 35.58
N ALA A 91 -17.16 12.85 36.30
CA ALA A 91 -18.54 12.89 35.85
C ALA A 91 -18.70 13.86 34.66
N SER A 92 -19.60 13.52 33.74
CA SER A 92 -19.98 14.36 32.59
C SER A 92 -21.45 14.75 32.69
N PRO A 93 -21.79 15.85 33.39
CA PRO A 93 -23.18 16.15 33.78
C PRO A 93 -24.12 16.38 32.60
N LYS A 94 -23.66 17.06 31.54
CA LYS A 94 -24.47 17.34 30.34
C LYS A 94 -24.84 16.07 29.59
N LEU A 95 -23.86 15.19 29.39
CA LEU A 95 -24.08 13.90 28.74
C LEU A 95 -24.94 12.97 29.63
N THR A 96 -24.69 12.99 30.95
CA THR A 96 -25.53 12.31 31.94
C THR A 96 -26.98 12.73 31.80
N GLN A 97 -27.27 14.03 31.74
CA GLN A 97 -28.62 14.56 31.60
C GLN A 97 -29.28 14.14 30.27
N ARG A 98 -28.53 14.19 29.16
CA ARG A 98 -29.02 13.76 27.84
C ARG A 98 -29.42 12.28 27.85
N ILE A 99 -28.54 11.40 28.32
CA ILE A 99 -28.81 9.96 28.39
C ILE A 99 -29.94 9.64 29.37
N ALA A 100 -29.94 10.28 30.55
CA ALA A 100 -30.98 10.09 31.56
C ALA A 100 -32.37 10.49 31.03
N THR A 101 -32.46 11.51 30.18
CA THR A 101 -33.74 11.95 29.58
C THR A 101 -34.36 10.84 28.74
N GLU A 102 -33.57 10.12 27.95
CA GLU A 102 -34.05 8.97 27.17
C GLU A 102 -34.31 7.73 28.04
N LEU A 103 -33.47 7.45 29.04
CA LEU A 103 -33.64 6.32 29.97
C LEU A 103 -34.86 6.48 30.90
N ASN A 104 -35.29 7.70 31.17
CA ASN A 104 -36.51 8.00 31.92
C ASN A 104 -37.79 7.73 31.12
N ALA A 105 -37.68 7.53 29.80
CA ALA A 105 -38.82 7.19 28.97
C ALA A 105 -39.34 5.77 29.29
N PRO A 106 -40.60 5.45 28.98
CA PRO A 106 -41.19 4.14 29.26
C PRO A 106 -40.47 3.00 28.52
N LEU A 107 -39.96 2.03 29.28
CA LEU A 107 -39.25 0.84 28.80
C LEU A 107 -39.92 -0.41 29.38
N THR A 108 -40.45 -1.28 28.54
CA THR A 108 -41.02 -2.56 28.98
C THR A 108 -40.31 -3.73 28.32
N PHE A 109 -40.36 -4.90 28.93
CA PHE A 109 -39.78 -6.11 28.36
C PHE A 109 -40.60 -7.35 28.72
N GLN A 110 -40.56 -8.33 27.83
CA GLN A 110 -41.15 -9.64 28.05
C GLN A 110 -40.09 -10.60 28.61
N TYR A 111 -40.39 -11.20 29.76
CA TYR A 111 -39.50 -12.14 30.46
C TYR A 111 -40.20 -13.47 30.73
N VAL A 112 -39.59 -14.56 30.26
CA VAL A 112 -40.14 -15.92 30.37
C VAL A 112 -39.01 -16.89 30.68
N LYS A 113 -39.06 -17.55 31.84
CA LYS A 113 -38.16 -18.65 32.23
C LYS A 113 -36.67 -18.34 31.99
N GLY A 114 -36.16 -17.28 32.59
CA GLY A 114 -34.76 -16.89 32.38
C GLY A 114 -34.44 -16.22 31.05
N ARG A 115 -35.43 -15.89 30.21
CA ARG A 115 -35.20 -15.34 28.87
C ARG A 115 -35.96 -14.04 28.60
N ILE A 116 -35.25 -13.06 28.05
CA ILE A 116 -35.77 -11.82 27.50
C ILE A 116 -36.21 -12.07 26.05
N VAL A 117 -37.52 -11.98 25.80
CA VAL A 117 -38.12 -12.30 24.50
C VAL A 117 -38.20 -11.06 23.60
N ASP A 118 -38.69 -9.95 24.15
CA ASP A 118 -38.91 -8.69 23.44
C ASP A 118 -38.65 -7.52 24.39
N ILE A 119 -38.12 -6.43 23.85
CA ILE A 119 -37.89 -5.16 24.54
C ILE A 119 -38.68 -4.09 23.79
N GLN A 120 -39.47 -3.31 24.52
CA GLN A 120 -40.31 -2.26 23.96
C GLN A 120 -39.94 -0.91 24.57
N ALA A 121 -39.87 0.11 23.71
CA ALA A 121 -39.49 1.47 24.11
C ALA A 121 -40.42 2.50 23.46
N ALA A 122 -40.49 3.70 24.03
CA ALA A 122 -41.14 4.83 23.38
C ALA A 122 -40.44 5.20 22.05
N THR A 123 -41.17 5.80 21.12
CA THR A 123 -40.69 6.13 19.76
C THR A 123 -39.48 7.08 19.75
N GLY A 124 -39.35 7.95 20.75
CA GLY A 124 -38.24 8.91 20.86
C GLY A 124 -36.93 8.35 21.43
N VAL A 125 -36.90 7.08 21.89
CA VAL A 125 -35.70 6.47 22.48
C VAL A 125 -34.79 5.92 21.38
N SER A 126 -33.55 6.38 21.34
CA SER A 126 -32.55 5.93 20.35
C SER A 126 -32.15 4.46 20.52
N ASP A 127 -31.71 3.81 19.43
CA ASP A 127 -31.23 2.42 19.50
C ASP A 127 -30.03 2.27 20.43
N THR A 128 -29.15 3.27 20.52
CA THR A 128 -28.01 3.34 21.45
C THR A 128 -28.48 3.17 22.90
N ILE A 129 -29.54 3.89 23.30
CA ILE A 129 -30.09 3.78 24.65
C ILE A 129 -30.78 2.43 24.87
N VAL A 130 -31.51 1.92 23.88
CA VAL A 130 -32.12 0.57 23.99
C VAL A 130 -31.04 -0.52 24.08
N ASN A 131 -29.88 -0.34 23.44
CA ASN A 131 -28.74 -1.26 23.57
C ASN A 131 -28.12 -1.22 24.98
N ILE A 132 -27.98 -0.04 25.61
CA ILE A 132 -27.58 0.05 27.03
C ILE A 132 -28.59 -0.71 27.92
N VAL A 133 -29.89 -0.58 27.62
CA VAL A 133 -30.95 -1.34 28.32
C VAL A 133 -30.79 -2.86 28.09
N ARG A 134 -30.43 -3.31 26.88
CA ARG A 134 -30.05 -4.72 26.64
C ARG A 134 -28.89 -5.15 27.53
N GLY A 135 -27.87 -4.30 27.70
CA GLY A 135 -26.75 -4.54 28.60
C GLY A 135 -27.19 -4.76 30.05
N ILE A 136 -28.10 -3.92 30.57
CA ILE A 136 -28.67 -4.03 31.92
C ILE A 136 -29.52 -5.30 32.05
N LEU A 137 -30.48 -5.49 31.14
CA LEU A 137 -31.39 -6.65 31.16
C LEU A 137 -30.69 -7.98 30.88
N GLY A 138 -29.49 -7.95 30.30
CA GLY A 138 -28.69 -9.14 30.03
C GLY A 138 -28.34 -9.96 31.28
N PHE A 139 -28.36 -9.37 32.49
CA PHE A 139 -28.22 -10.14 33.73
C PHE A 139 -29.41 -11.04 34.05
N LEU A 140 -30.57 -10.83 33.43
CA LEU A 140 -31.74 -11.69 33.60
C LEU A 140 -31.74 -12.87 32.61
N GLN A 141 -30.87 -12.82 31.58
CA GLN A 141 -30.72 -13.86 30.57
C GLN A 141 -29.79 -14.97 31.10
N VAL A 142 -30.35 -15.94 31.83
CA VAL A 142 -29.57 -17.03 32.43
C VAL A 142 -30.41 -18.31 32.46
N THR A 143 -29.80 -19.43 32.06
CA THR A 143 -30.46 -20.75 32.04
C THR A 143 -29.88 -21.62 33.16
N VAL A 144 -30.60 -21.79 34.27
CA VAL A 144 -30.16 -22.62 35.43
C VAL A 144 -30.76 -24.03 35.35
N LYS A 145 -29.93 -25.07 35.34
CA LYS A 145 -30.35 -26.48 35.39
C LYS A 145 -30.00 -27.10 36.74
N THR A 146 -30.99 -27.56 37.51
CA THR A 146 -30.75 -28.20 38.81
C THR A 146 -30.25 -29.65 38.72
N THR A 147 -30.32 -30.28 37.53
CA THR A 147 -29.95 -31.68 37.34
C THR A 147 -28.48 -31.91 36.98
N GLN A 148 -27.75 -30.87 36.60
CA GLN A 148 -26.37 -30.95 36.09
C GLN A 148 -25.52 -29.82 36.67
N LYS A 149 -24.37 -30.15 37.27
CA LYS A 149 -23.44 -29.14 37.82
C LYS A 149 -22.62 -28.43 36.74
N VAL A 150 -22.31 -29.12 35.63
CA VAL A 150 -21.57 -28.54 34.50
C VAL A 150 -22.29 -28.92 33.22
N TYR A 151 -22.53 -27.94 32.34
CA TYR A 151 -23.17 -28.17 31.05
C TYR A 151 -22.84 -27.09 30.03
N GLU A 152 -22.92 -27.45 28.75
CA GLU A 152 -22.81 -26.53 27.61
C GLU A 152 -24.18 -26.38 26.95
N LEU A 153 -24.48 -25.18 26.45
CA LEU A 153 -25.64 -24.93 25.61
C LEU A 153 -25.39 -23.78 24.64
N GLU A 154 -26.08 -23.79 23.51
CA GLU A 154 -26.11 -22.66 22.58
C GLU A 154 -27.34 -21.80 22.92
N GLU A 155 -27.12 -20.53 23.22
CA GLU A 155 -28.20 -19.61 23.57
C GLU A 155 -27.98 -18.20 23.03
N GLN A 156 -29.09 -17.47 23.02
CA GLN A 156 -29.13 -16.11 22.53
C GLN A 156 -28.78 -15.14 23.67
N GLY A 157 -27.78 -14.30 23.44
CA GLY A 157 -27.37 -13.21 24.31
C GLY A 157 -27.26 -11.90 23.54
N ILE A 158 -26.65 -10.88 24.16
CA ILE A 158 -26.42 -9.58 23.51
C ILE A 158 -25.49 -9.69 22.30
N HIS A 159 -24.50 -10.59 22.36
CA HIS A 159 -23.53 -10.87 21.31
C HIS A 159 -24.08 -11.71 20.14
N GLY A 160 -25.32 -12.19 20.21
CA GLY A 160 -25.92 -13.07 19.21
C GLY A 160 -26.22 -14.48 19.74
N LEU A 161 -26.12 -15.48 18.88
CA LEU A 161 -26.32 -16.90 19.22
C LEU A 161 -24.95 -17.56 19.43
N CYS A 162 -24.61 -17.82 20.69
CA CYS A 162 -23.26 -18.20 21.12
C CYS A 162 -23.29 -19.45 22.01
N LYS A 163 -22.15 -20.12 22.10
CA LYS A 163 -21.97 -21.23 23.04
C LYS A 163 -21.65 -20.71 24.44
N SER A 164 -22.39 -21.20 25.41
CA SER A 164 -22.25 -20.88 26.84
C SER A 164 -21.88 -22.14 27.61
N ASN A 165 -20.83 -22.07 28.43
CA ASN A 165 -20.46 -23.09 29.39
C ASN A 165 -20.89 -22.67 30.79
N TYR A 166 -21.55 -23.56 31.51
CA TYR A 166 -22.09 -23.30 32.84
C TYR A 166 -21.43 -24.19 33.90
N VAL A 167 -21.22 -23.61 35.08
CA VAL A 167 -20.84 -24.31 36.32
C VAL A 167 -21.77 -23.83 37.44
N ILE A 168 -22.38 -24.77 38.17
CA ILE A 168 -23.28 -24.50 39.29
C ILE A 168 -22.68 -25.06 40.57
N GLU A 169 -22.59 -24.20 41.57
CA GLU A 169 -22.19 -24.52 42.94
C GLU A 169 -23.32 -24.11 43.89
N GLU A 170 -23.67 -24.98 44.82
CA GLU A 170 -24.72 -24.73 45.82
C GLU A 170 -24.07 -24.42 47.16
N ASP A 171 -24.47 -23.31 47.78
CA ASP A 171 -24.06 -22.98 49.14
C ASP A 171 -24.99 -23.69 50.13
N GLU A 172 -24.45 -24.72 50.78
CA GLU A 172 -25.17 -25.57 51.74
C GLU A 172 -25.70 -24.78 52.96
N HIS A 173 -25.19 -23.58 53.25
CA HIS A 173 -25.58 -22.78 54.41
C HIS A 173 -26.65 -21.72 54.10
N THR A 174 -26.68 -21.17 52.89
CA THR A 174 -27.56 -20.06 52.51
C THR A 174 -28.70 -20.45 51.57
N SER A 175 -28.68 -21.67 51.03
CA SER A 175 -29.61 -22.15 49.97
C SER A 175 -29.58 -21.27 48.71
N GLU A 176 -28.45 -20.60 48.46
CA GLU A 176 -28.17 -19.84 47.24
C GLU A 176 -27.34 -20.67 46.27
N LEU A 177 -27.60 -20.50 44.97
CA LEU A 177 -26.77 -21.06 43.91
C LEU A 177 -25.81 -20.02 43.37
N ALA A 178 -24.52 -20.34 43.36
CA ALA A 178 -23.51 -19.66 42.56
C ALA A 178 -23.51 -20.27 41.16
N VAL A 179 -23.81 -19.47 40.15
CA VAL A 179 -23.82 -19.89 38.74
C VAL A 179 -22.76 -19.12 37.98
N THR A 180 -21.77 -19.82 37.44
CA THR A 180 -20.76 -19.26 36.56
C THR A 180 -21.10 -19.61 35.12
N GLN A 181 -21.11 -18.62 34.24
CA GLN A 181 -21.35 -18.77 32.81
C GLN A 181 -20.19 -18.14 32.04
N VAL A 182 -19.60 -18.90 31.12
CA VAL A 182 -18.59 -18.40 30.18
C VAL A 182 -19.12 -18.49 28.77
N VAL A 183 -19.18 -17.36 28.07
CA VAL A 183 -19.64 -17.28 26.68
C VAL A 183 -18.44 -17.07 25.76
N ASP A 184 -18.30 -17.96 24.79
CA ASP A 184 -17.31 -17.85 23.71
C ASP A 184 -17.88 -16.96 22.60
N ILE A 185 -17.42 -15.69 22.55
CA ILE A 185 -17.86 -14.71 21.55
C ILE A 185 -17.17 -14.99 20.20
N SER A 186 -15.92 -15.47 20.23
CA SER A 186 -15.18 -15.85 19.04
C SER A 186 -15.85 -17.01 18.28
N GLY A 187 -16.51 -17.93 18.98
CA GLY A 187 -17.17 -19.11 18.43
C GLY A 187 -18.68 -18.99 18.10
N CYS A 188 -19.30 -17.81 18.14
CA CYS A 188 -20.74 -17.69 17.91
C CYS A 188 -21.16 -18.04 16.48
N ARG A 189 -22.30 -18.76 16.35
CA ARG A 189 -22.90 -19.11 15.05
C ARG A 189 -23.52 -17.92 14.33
N GLN A 190 -24.15 -17.03 15.09
CA GLN A 190 -24.68 -15.75 14.60
C GLN A 190 -24.14 -14.65 15.49
N LYS A 191 -23.18 -13.86 14.99
CA LYS A 191 -22.55 -12.76 15.72
C LYS A 191 -23.31 -11.46 15.51
N ALA A 192 -23.48 -10.69 16.57
CA ALA A 192 -23.79 -9.27 16.48
C ALA A 192 -22.52 -8.51 16.07
N GLU A 193 -22.19 -8.59 14.78
CA GLU A 193 -20.97 -8.05 14.18
C GLU A 193 -21.25 -7.46 12.80
N VAL A 194 -20.59 -6.35 12.49
CA VAL A 194 -20.57 -5.75 11.15
C VAL A 194 -19.13 -5.56 10.70
N SER A 195 -18.78 -6.02 9.50
CA SER A 195 -17.48 -5.77 8.88
C SER A 195 -17.64 -5.08 7.52
N THR A 196 -16.85 -4.04 7.28
CA THR A 196 -16.83 -3.30 6.01
C THR A 196 -15.40 -3.03 5.53
N GLY A 197 -15.25 -2.72 4.23
CA GLY A 197 -13.95 -2.38 3.64
C GLY A 197 -13.00 -3.53 3.32
N MET A 198 -13.36 -4.77 3.66
CA MET A 198 -12.46 -5.92 3.57
C MET A 198 -12.80 -6.92 2.45
N ALA A 199 -13.83 -6.65 1.63
CA ALA A 199 -14.30 -7.56 0.58
C ALA A 199 -13.24 -7.96 -0.45
N LEU A 200 -12.26 -7.07 -0.73
CA LEU A 200 -11.19 -7.30 -1.70
C LEU A 200 -9.91 -7.87 -1.08
N ALA A 201 -9.85 -7.98 0.25
CA ALA A 201 -8.76 -8.63 0.98
C ALA A 201 -9.15 -10.09 1.24
N ILE A 202 -8.59 -10.99 0.43
CA ILE A 202 -8.88 -12.43 0.47
C ILE A 202 -8.35 -13.02 1.77
N GLU A 203 -9.11 -13.91 2.40
CA GLU A 203 -8.69 -14.59 3.63
C GLU A 203 -7.61 -15.65 3.36
N ASP A 204 -6.61 -15.68 4.24
CA ASP A 204 -5.55 -16.70 4.22
C ASP A 204 -5.65 -17.58 5.47
N GLU A 205 -6.23 -18.75 5.30
CA GLU A 205 -6.50 -19.71 6.37
C GLU A 205 -5.23 -20.20 7.06
N ILE A 206 -4.10 -20.30 6.33
CA ILE A 206 -2.83 -20.75 6.94
C ILE A 206 -2.31 -19.69 7.89
N SER A 207 -2.32 -18.42 7.48
CA SER A 207 -1.95 -17.31 8.35
C SER A 207 -2.92 -17.13 9.53
N LYS A 208 -4.24 -17.30 9.34
CA LYS A 208 -5.21 -17.29 10.44
C LYS A 208 -4.94 -18.40 11.46
N ALA A 209 -4.59 -19.60 11.00
CA ALA A 209 -4.25 -20.71 11.87
C ALA A 209 -2.98 -20.45 12.71
N LYS A 210 -2.09 -19.55 12.27
CA LYS A 210 -0.91 -19.12 13.06
C LYS A 210 -1.27 -18.12 14.17
N GLY A 211 -2.43 -17.46 14.10
CA GLY A 211 -2.92 -16.56 15.16
C GLY A 211 -4.19 -15.84 14.74
N ASP A 212 -5.20 -15.88 15.60
CA ASP A 212 -6.42 -15.09 15.42
C ASP A 212 -6.17 -13.62 15.79
N ARG A 213 -6.82 -12.72 15.04
CA ARG A 213 -6.67 -11.27 15.21
C ARG A 213 -7.39 -10.78 16.46
N ILE A 214 -8.51 -11.43 16.77
CA ILE A 214 -9.47 -10.96 17.77
C ILE A 214 -9.94 -12.15 18.59
N VAL A 215 -9.71 -12.07 19.90
CA VAL A 215 -10.23 -13.02 20.86
C VAL A 215 -11.18 -12.29 21.78
N ALA A 216 -12.41 -12.78 21.90
CA ALA A 216 -13.42 -12.19 22.75
C ALA A 216 -14.15 -13.25 23.59
N SER A 217 -14.32 -12.97 24.88
CA SER A 217 -15.07 -13.81 25.80
C SER A 217 -15.69 -12.99 26.93
N VAL A 218 -16.77 -13.51 27.50
CA VAL A 218 -17.39 -12.93 28.70
C VAL A 218 -17.65 -14.01 29.74
N GLU A 219 -17.29 -13.71 30.98
CA GLU A 219 -17.63 -14.49 32.16
C GLU A 219 -18.71 -13.75 32.95
N TYR A 220 -19.76 -14.46 33.33
CA TYR A 220 -20.77 -14.01 34.27
C TYR A 220 -20.73 -14.90 35.53
N VAL A 221 -20.92 -14.27 36.69
CA VAL A 221 -21.09 -14.95 37.97
C VAL A 221 -22.35 -14.43 38.62
N TYR A 222 -23.32 -15.32 38.85
CA TYR A 222 -24.63 -15.03 39.43
C TYR A 222 -24.76 -15.65 40.81
N THR A 223 -25.52 -14.98 41.68
CA THR A 223 -26.08 -15.52 42.92
C THR A 223 -27.59 -15.62 42.75
N VAL A 224 -28.12 -16.85 42.75
CA VAL A 224 -29.54 -17.14 42.54
C VAL A 224 -30.13 -17.71 43.82
N LYS A 225 -31.11 -16.99 44.39
CA LYS A 225 -31.82 -17.41 45.59
C LYS A 225 -33.14 -18.08 45.22
N ALA A 226 -33.40 -19.27 45.79
CA ALA A 226 -34.66 -19.96 45.59
C ALA A 226 -35.82 -19.20 46.28
N THR A 227 -36.93 -19.00 45.59
CA THR A 227 -38.16 -18.43 46.15
C THR A 227 -39.38 -19.28 45.76
N ALA A 228 -40.54 -19.02 46.38
CA ALA A 228 -41.79 -19.69 46.02
C ALA A 228 -42.24 -19.41 44.57
N ASP A 229 -41.75 -18.30 43.99
CA ASP A 229 -42.08 -17.86 42.63
C ASP A 229 -41.02 -18.28 41.60
N GLY A 230 -39.91 -18.90 42.03
CA GLY A 230 -38.76 -19.30 41.20
C GLY A 230 -37.43 -18.73 41.69
N GLY A 231 -36.36 -18.94 40.91
CA GLY A 231 -35.02 -18.46 41.22
C GLY A 231 -34.92 -16.94 41.00
N LEU A 232 -34.54 -16.20 42.03
CA LEU A 232 -34.32 -14.76 41.97
C LEU A 232 -32.81 -14.46 41.91
N VAL A 233 -32.38 -13.75 40.86
CA VAL A 233 -31.01 -13.21 40.78
C VAL A 233 -30.88 -12.07 41.79
N THR A 234 -30.14 -12.29 42.87
CA THR A 234 -29.90 -11.29 43.92
C THR A 234 -28.64 -10.47 43.63
N LYS A 235 -27.63 -11.10 43.04
CA LYS A 235 -26.38 -10.47 42.64
C LYS A 235 -25.87 -11.09 41.35
N ALA A 236 -25.31 -10.27 40.47
CA ALA A 236 -24.55 -10.79 39.33
C ALA A 236 -23.42 -9.84 38.98
N ARG A 237 -22.30 -10.40 38.49
CA ARG A 237 -21.16 -9.65 37.94
C ARG A 237 -20.74 -10.26 36.62
N ALA A 238 -20.24 -9.44 35.70
CA ALA A 238 -19.68 -9.88 34.44
C ALA A 238 -18.32 -9.23 34.17
N GLN A 239 -17.43 -9.98 33.54
CA GLN A 239 -16.13 -9.54 33.06
C GLN A 239 -15.96 -9.97 31.61
N GLU A 240 -15.68 -9.02 30.73
CA GLU A 240 -15.56 -9.23 29.30
C GLU A 240 -14.23 -8.69 28.80
N TYR A 241 -13.61 -9.45 27.90
CA TYR A 241 -12.33 -9.11 27.30
C TYR A 241 -12.46 -9.15 25.79
N HIS A 242 -11.96 -8.12 25.11
CA HIS A 242 -11.69 -8.13 23.68
C HIS A 242 -10.21 -7.83 23.49
N ILE A 243 -9.49 -8.78 22.91
CA ILE A 243 -8.06 -8.68 22.65
C ILE A 243 -7.88 -8.55 21.15
N PHE A 244 -7.42 -7.38 20.70
CA PHE A 244 -7.03 -7.13 19.33
C PHE A 244 -5.51 -7.22 19.18
N SER A 245 -5.06 -8.15 18.35
CA SER A 245 -3.63 -8.35 18.03
C SER A 245 -3.38 -7.90 16.58
N PRO A 246 -2.72 -6.74 16.37
CA PRO A 246 -2.35 -6.29 15.03
C PRO A 246 -1.18 -7.10 14.42
N PHE A 247 -0.49 -7.90 15.25
CA PHE A 247 0.63 -8.79 14.90
C PHE A 247 0.35 -10.20 15.45
N THR A 248 1.40 -11.02 15.67
CA THR A 248 1.24 -12.28 16.40
C THR A 248 0.62 -12.07 17.79
N ILE A 249 -0.12 -13.07 18.28
CA ILE A 249 -0.73 -13.05 19.62
C ILE A 249 0.33 -12.87 20.73
N LYS A 250 1.58 -13.28 20.47
CA LYS A 250 2.71 -13.10 21.39
C LYS A 250 3.26 -11.67 21.42
N GLY A 251 3.02 -10.87 20.37
CA GLY A 251 3.78 -9.65 20.11
C GLY A 251 3.12 -8.33 20.50
N GLY A 252 2.34 -8.37 21.58
CA GLY A 252 1.60 -7.24 22.12
C GLY A 252 0.21 -7.06 21.50
N ASN A 253 -0.75 -6.65 22.34
CA ASN A 253 -2.16 -6.52 21.97
C ASN A 253 -2.77 -5.23 22.52
N SER A 254 -3.85 -4.76 21.90
CA SER A 254 -4.74 -3.78 22.51
C SER A 254 -5.90 -4.51 23.17
N ARG A 255 -6.21 -4.14 24.41
CA ARG A 255 -7.22 -4.78 25.25
C ARG A 255 -8.35 -3.80 25.50
N LEU A 256 -9.58 -4.25 25.27
CA LEU A 256 -10.77 -3.70 25.89
C LEU A 256 -11.20 -4.63 27.02
N PHE A 257 -11.46 -4.06 28.18
CA PHE A 257 -11.93 -4.75 29.36
C PHE A 257 -13.21 -4.09 29.87
N ALA A 258 -14.32 -4.82 29.80
CA ALA A 258 -15.61 -4.36 30.31
C ALA A 258 -16.00 -5.16 31.56
N THR A 259 -16.54 -4.45 32.55
CA THR A 259 -17.09 -5.03 33.77
C THR A 259 -18.48 -4.50 33.99
N LYS A 260 -19.38 -5.33 34.52
CA LYS A 260 -20.66 -4.85 35.05
C LYS A 260 -21.07 -5.64 36.26
N SER A 261 -21.89 -5.05 37.10
CA SER A 261 -22.50 -5.70 38.26
C SER A 261 -23.90 -5.18 38.52
N ILE A 262 -24.75 -6.04 39.05
CA ILE A 262 -26.08 -5.71 39.54
C ILE A 262 -26.28 -6.34 40.92
N GLU A 263 -26.87 -5.59 41.85
CA GLU A 263 -27.16 -6.05 43.21
C GLU A 263 -28.57 -5.62 43.63
N LEU A 264 -29.35 -6.57 44.15
CA LEU A 264 -30.73 -6.36 44.58
C LEU A 264 -30.75 -5.60 45.91
N LEU A 265 -31.32 -4.38 45.89
CA LEU A 265 -31.43 -3.53 47.07
C LEU A 265 -32.68 -3.84 47.89
N LYS A 266 -33.84 -3.97 47.23
CA LYS A 266 -35.11 -4.24 47.90
C LYS A 266 -36.14 -4.88 46.98
N VAL A 267 -37.06 -5.62 47.59
CA VAL A 267 -38.25 -6.18 46.96
C VAL A 267 -39.49 -5.68 47.70
N THR A 268 -40.43 -5.08 46.99
CA THR A 268 -41.69 -4.58 47.56
C THR A 268 -42.90 -5.07 46.75
N ASP A 269 -44.10 -5.03 47.31
CA ASP A 269 -45.33 -5.35 46.58
C ASP A 269 -45.77 -4.21 45.65
N VAL A 270 -46.40 -4.56 44.52
CA VAL A 270 -46.97 -3.59 43.58
C VAL A 270 -48.24 -2.97 44.18
N ALA A 271 -48.28 -1.65 44.31
CA ALA A 271 -49.46 -0.90 44.72
C ALA A 271 -50.20 -0.33 43.50
N GLY A 272 -51.35 -0.93 43.15
CA GLY A 272 -52.20 -0.50 42.02
C GLY A 272 -51.76 -1.06 40.66
N ASN A 273 -52.54 -0.79 39.60
CA ASN A 273 -52.18 -1.17 38.23
C ASN A 273 -51.36 -0.05 37.59
N PRO A 274 -50.05 -0.25 37.31
CA PRO A 274 -49.24 0.77 36.65
C PRO A 274 -49.78 1.04 35.24
N ALA A 275 -50.01 2.32 34.92
CA ALA A 275 -50.38 2.72 33.57
C ALA A 275 -49.17 2.49 32.64
N VAL A 276 -49.37 1.74 31.55
CA VAL A 276 -48.33 1.47 30.56
C VAL A 276 -48.48 2.46 29.41
N PRO A 277 -47.52 3.37 29.20
CA PRO A 277 -47.54 4.27 28.06
C PRO A 277 -47.36 3.49 26.74
N PRO A 278 -47.83 4.03 25.60
CA PRO A 278 -47.63 3.39 24.31
C PRO A 278 -46.14 3.21 24.01
N THR A 279 -45.74 1.97 23.75
CA THR A 279 -44.37 1.58 23.38
C THR A 279 -44.40 0.74 22.11
N GLN A 280 -43.26 0.64 21.43
CA GLN A 280 -43.08 -0.17 20.23
C GLN A 280 -42.00 -1.23 20.48
N SER A 281 -42.20 -2.43 19.92
CA SER A 281 -41.18 -3.48 19.94
C SER A 281 -39.90 -3.01 19.25
N ARG A 282 -38.77 -3.29 19.90
CA ARG A 282 -37.40 -3.07 19.42
C ARG A 282 -36.67 -4.40 19.24
N GLY A 283 -37.39 -5.52 19.36
CA GLY A 283 -36.87 -6.87 19.24
C GLY A 283 -36.20 -7.38 20.51
N ASN A 284 -35.46 -8.47 20.36
CA ASN A 284 -34.83 -9.23 21.44
C ASN A 284 -33.55 -8.58 22.02
N LEU A 285 -32.88 -9.34 22.89
CA LEU A 285 -31.64 -8.95 23.58
C LEU A 285 -30.43 -8.77 22.66
N VAL A 286 -30.45 -9.32 21.45
CA VAL A 286 -29.32 -9.18 20.50
C VAL A 286 -29.18 -7.73 20.12
N TYR A 287 -27.94 -7.23 20.21
CA TYR A 287 -27.59 -5.86 19.87
C TYR A 287 -28.13 -5.46 18.48
N LYS A 288 -28.59 -4.21 18.35
CA LYS A 288 -29.09 -3.66 17.08
C LYS A 288 -28.19 -2.51 16.64
N PHE A 289 -27.58 -2.67 15.46
CA PHE A 289 -26.74 -1.65 14.88
C PHE A 289 -27.57 -0.46 14.36
N GLY A 290 -27.09 0.76 14.58
CA GLY A 290 -27.79 1.98 14.21
C GLY A 290 -26.83 3.13 13.84
N PRO A 291 -26.85 4.26 14.57
CA PRO A 291 -26.07 5.46 14.23
C PRO A 291 -24.56 5.25 14.08
N GLU A 292 -23.98 4.31 14.83
CA GLU A 292 -22.55 3.98 14.81
C GLU A 292 -22.06 3.57 13.41
N LEU A 293 -22.94 3.03 12.56
CA LEU A 293 -22.59 2.68 11.18
C LEU A 293 -22.22 3.92 10.35
N LYS A 294 -22.73 5.10 10.70
CA LYS A 294 -22.43 6.37 10.03
C LYS A 294 -21.36 7.20 10.76
N GLN A 295 -21.01 6.83 11.99
CA GLN A 295 -20.05 7.56 12.82
C GLN A 295 -18.62 7.16 12.52
N ILE A 296 -17.75 8.14 12.25
CA ILE A 296 -16.31 7.95 12.09
C ILE A 296 -15.65 8.06 13.48
N PRO A 297 -14.87 7.06 13.96
CA PRO A 297 -14.38 7.01 15.33
C PRO A 297 -13.26 7.99 15.69
N ILE A 298 -12.69 8.67 14.69
CA ILE A 298 -11.61 9.66 14.87
C ILE A 298 -12.13 11.10 15.00
N VAL A 299 -13.42 11.32 14.78
CA VAL A 299 -14.07 12.63 14.89
C VAL A 299 -15.44 12.49 15.54
N LEU A 300 -15.74 13.38 16.50
CA LEU A 300 -17.08 13.53 17.06
C LEU A 300 -17.49 15.00 17.01
N LYS A 301 -18.42 15.34 16.12
CA LYS A 301 -18.90 16.71 15.90
C LYS A 301 -20.41 16.78 15.89
N LYS A 302 -20.94 17.94 16.32
CA LYS A 302 -22.37 18.25 16.19
C LYS A 302 -22.76 18.37 14.73
N LEU A 303 -23.70 17.53 14.32
CA LEU A 303 -24.12 17.37 12.93
C LEU A 303 -25.26 18.30 12.52
N ASP A 304 -25.63 19.26 13.39
CA ASP A 304 -26.67 20.24 13.11
C ASP A 304 -26.26 21.20 11.97
N SER A 305 -27.21 21.54 11.11
CA SER A 305 -27.01 22.44 9.95
C SER A 305 -25.78 22.05 9.11
N PRO A 306 -25.75 20.85 8.52
CA PRO A 306 -24.56 20.33 7.84
C PRO A 306 -24.20 21.10 6.55
N LEU A 307 -25.18 21.63 5.80
CA LEU A 307 -24.93 22.22 4.47
C LEU A 307 -23.99 23.44 4.51
N PRO A 308 -24.23 24.48 5.33
CA PRO A 308 -23.32 25.64 5.38
C PRO A 308 -21.90 25.23 5.77
N LYS A 309 -21.76 24.29 6.72
CA LYS A 309 -20.47 23.78 7.18
C LYS A 309 -19.72 23.07 6.04
N ILE A 310 -20.39 22.19 5.30
CA ILE A 310 -19.79 21.49 4.15
C ILE A 310 -19.33 22.50 3.10
N THR A 311 -20.19 23.45 2.72
CA THR A 311 -19.87 24.48 1.72
C THR A 311 -18.66 25.32 2.14
N GLU A 312 -18.59 25.75 3.39
CA GLU A 312 -17.45 26.52 3.92
C GLU A 312 -16.17 25.71 3.90
N MET A 313 -16.21 24.46 4.40
CA MET A 313 -15.04 23.59 4.50
C MET A 313 -14.47 23.21 3.14
N ILE A 314 -15.33 22.87 2.16
CA ILE A 314 -14.88 22.57 0.80
C ILE A 314 -14.17 23.77 0.18
N LYS A 315 -14.73 24.98 0.32
CA LYS A 315 -14.11 26.20 -0.21
C LYS A 315 -12.76 26.49 0.47
N ARG A 316 -12.71 26.34 1.80
CA ARG A 316 -11.48 26.53 2.59
C ARG A 316 -10.40 25.53 2.18
N LEU A 317 -10.74 24.25 2.10
CA LEU A 317 -9.80 23.17 1.75
C LEU A 317 -9.29 23.29 0.31
N ALA A 318 -10.18 23.60 -0.63
CA ALA A 318 -9.79 23.85 -2.01
C ALA A 318 -8.79 25.02 -2.12
N GLN A 319 -9.05 26.12 -1.39
CA GLN A 319 -8.17 27.28 -1.39
C GLN A 319 -6.84 27.03 -0.68
N ALA A 320 -6.84 26.29 0.43
CA ALA A 320 -5.63 25.97 1.20
C ALA A 320 -4.66 25.07 0.42
N ASN A 321 -5.18 24.20 -0.45
CA ASN A 321 -4.40 23.17 -1.15
C ASN A 321 -4.10 23.49 -2.63
N ILE A 322 -4.45 24.69 -3.12
CA ILE A 322 -4.39 25.01 -4.56
C ILE A 322 -2.97 25.12 -5.12
N TYR A 323 -1.99 25.56 -4.31
CA TYR A 323 -0.60 25.74 -4.72
C TYR A 323 0.32 24.64 -4.18
N GLN A 324 0.13 24.29 -2.91
CA GLN A 324 0.88 23.26 -2.18
C GLN A 324 -0.08 22.53 -1.25
N VAL A 325 0.27 21.32 -0.82
CA VAL A 325 -0.55 20.61 0.17
C VAL A 325 -0.39 21.26 1.55
N ASP A 326 -1.50 21.69 2.13
CA ASP A 326 -1.55 22.19 3.50
C ASP A 326 -1.73 21.01 4.47
N SER A 327 -0.61 20.36 4.79
CA SER A 327 -0.59 19.12 5.59
C SER A 327 -1.30 19.21 6.96
N PRO A 328 -1.31 20.35 7.68
CA PRO A 328 -2.09 20.51 8.90
C PRO A 328 -3.60 20.41 8.71
N THR A 329 -4.15 20.81 7.56
CA THR A 329 -5.62 20.81 7.31
C THR A 329 -6.13 19.53 6.66
N SER A 330 -5.26 18.58 6.34
CA SER A 330 -5.65 17.32 5.69
C SER A 330 -6.64 16.48 6.52
N GLU A 331 -6.63 16.62 7.85
CA GLU A 331 -7.54 15.91 8.75
C GLU A 331 -8.98 16.46 8.69
N ASP A 332 -9.15 17.73 8.34
CA ASP A 332 -10.46 18.37 8.17
C ASP A 332 -11.27 17.69 7.06
N ILE A 333 -10.62 16.96 6.14
CA ILE A 333 -11.30 16.16 5.11
C ILE A 333 -12.23 15.12 5.75
N VAL A 334 -11.81 14.52 6.86
CA VAL A 334 -12.61 13.52 7.59
C VAL A 334 -13.86 14.15 8.21
N ASP A 335 -13.79 15.40 8.64
CA ASP A 335 -14.97 16.13 9.10
C ASP A 335 -16.01 16.29 7.97
N VAL A 336 -15.54 16.58 6.74
CA VAL A 336 -16.43 16.70 5.59
C VAL A 336 -17.09 15.35 5.29
N PHE A 337 -16.36 14.24 5.38
CA PHE A 337 -16.92 12.89 5.25
C PHE A 337 -18.02 12.63 6.29
N GLN A 338 -17.76 12.96 7.56
CA GLN A 338 -18.74 12.78 8.63
C GLN A 338 -20.03 13.60 8.39
N LEU A 339 -19.90 14.84 7.90
CA LEU A 339 -21.04 15.70 7.58
C LEU A 339 -21.80 15.17 6.35
N LEU A 340 -21.10 14.73 5.29
CA LEU A 340 -21.72 14.17 4.09
C LEU A 340 -22.53 12.90 4.39
N ARG A 341 -22.11 12.07 5.35
CA ARG A 341 -22.85 10.84 5.71
C ARG A 341 -24.27 11.08 6.22
N VAL A 342 -24.60 12.29 6.68
CA VAL A 342 -25.92 12.61 7.26
C VAL A 342 -26.85 13.50 6.41
N ILE A 343 -26.37 14.07 5.30
CA ILE A 343 -27.20 14.96 4.45
C ILE A 343 -28.17 14.20 3.54
N THR A 344 -29.25 14.83 3.08
CA THR A 344 -30.21 14.18 2.16
C THR A 344 -29.75 14.23 0.69
N LEU A 345 -30.50 13.59 -0.20
CA LEU A 345 -30.28 13.71 -1.65
C LEU A 345 -30.55 15.14 -2.14
N GLU A 346 -31.60 15.80 -1.63
CA GLU A 346 -31.90 17.20 -1.96
C GLU A 346 -30.77 18.14 -1.53
N ASP A 347 -30.14 17.84 -0.40
CA ASP A 347 -28.98 18.57 0.08
C ASP A 347 -27.77 18.41 -0.86
N LEU A 348 -27.49 17.19 -1.34
CA LEU A 348 -26.44 16.94 -2.35
C LEU A 348 -26.69 17.72 -3.64
N GLU A 349 -27.93 17.75 -4.13
CA GLU A 349 -28.30 18.54 -5.31
C GLU A 349 -28.16 20.05 -5.07
N THR A 350 -28.42 20.50 -3.84
CA THR A 350 -28.22 21.89 -3.44
C THR A 350 -26.74 22.26 -3.40
N LEU A 351 -25.89 21.41 -2.83
CA LEU A 351 -24.44 21.58 -2.81
C LEU A 351 -23.87 21.60 -4.23
N TRP A 352 -24.35 20.73 -5.13
CA TRP A 352 -23.97 20.77 -6.54
C TRP A 352 -24.24 22.11 -7.19
N LYS A 353 -25.44 22.67 -7.00
CA LYS A 353 -25.79 24.00 -7.54
C LYS A 353 -24.89 25.10 -6.98
N GLN A 354 -24.47 25.00 -5.72
CA GLN A 354 -23.62 26.01 -5.07
C GLN A 354 -22.14 25.91 -5.46
N LEU A 355 -21.63 24.70 -5.69
CA LEU A 355 -20.19 24.43 -5.84
C LEU A 355 -19.77 24.19 -7.29
N SER A 356 -20.69 23.77 -8.17
CA SER A 356 -20.35 23.40 -9.56
C SER A 356 -19.90 24.57 -10.45
N GLY A 357 -20.20 25.82 -10.07
CA GLY A 357 -19.82 27.02 -10.83
C GLY A 357 -18.33 27.40 -10.74
N ASN A 358 -17.57 26.82 -9.81
CA ASN A 358 -16.12 27.00 -9.69
C ASN A 358 -15.43 25.65 -9.86
N VAL A 359 -14.44 25.56 -10.76
CA VAL A 359 -13.79 24.30 -11.15
C VAL A 359 -13.14 23.58 -9.96
N GLU A 360 -12.53 24.33 -9.03
CA GLU A 360 -11.88 23.77 -7.84
C GLU A 360 -12.91 23.24 -6.84
N HIS A 361 -13.92 24.06 -6.51
CA HIS A 361 -14.98 23.65 -5.60
C HIS A 361 -15.76 22.45 -6.14
N ARG A 362 -16.03 22.44 -7.46
CA ARG A 362 -16.68 21.35 -8.18
C ARG A 362 -15.88 20.05 -8.06
N ARG A 363 -14.56 20.09 -8.31
CA ARG A 363 -13.68 18.92 -8.19
C ARG A 363 -13.67 18.36 -6.77
N TRP A 364 -13.43 19.22 -5.78
CA TRP A 364 -13.45 18.82 -4.37
C TRP A 364 -14.79 18.23 -3.95
N PHE A 365 -15.91 18.82 -4.38
CA PHE A 365 -17.23 18.28 -4.06
C PHE A 365 -17.45 16.89 -4.67
N LEU A 366 -17.11 16.69 -5.95
CA LEU A 366 -17.23 15.37 -6.58
C LEU A 366 -16.36 14.33 -5.87
N ASP A 367 -15.09 14.63 -5.63
CA ASP A 367 -14.13 13.72 -4.99
C ASP A 367 -14.54 13.36 -3.53
N LEU A 368 -15.21 14.26 -2.79
CA LEU A 368 -15.66 14.00 -1.42
C LEU A 368 -17.06 13.37 -1.35
N SER A 369 -17.95 13.66 -2.32
CA SER A 369 -19.36 13.19 -2.33
C SER A 369 -19.50 11.66 -2.35
N VAL A 370 -18.46 10.95 -2.77
CA VAL A 370 -18.40 9.49 -2.82
C VAL A 370 -18.47 8.83 -1.44
N GLU A 371 -18.18 9.58 -0.35
CA GLU A 371 -18.20 9.09 1.03
C GLU A 371 -19.59 9.05 1.69
N VAL A 372 -20.65 9.36 0.95
CA VAL A 372 -22.04 9.13 1.39
C VAL A 372 -22.37 7.63 1.39
N THR A 373 -21.74 6.84 0.51
CA THR A 373 -21.71 5.36 0.47
C THR A 373 -23.06 4.60 0.45
N ASP A 374 -24.19 5.23 0.16
CA ASP A 374 -25.51 4.56 0.06
C ASP A 374 -26.32 5.00 -1.17
N GLU A 375 -27.64 4.72 -1.18
CA GLU A 375 -28.50 5.05 -2.34
C GLU A 375 -28.46 6.53 -2.76
N ARG A 376 -28.15 7.45 -1.85
CA ARG A 376 -28.12 8.89 -2.14
C ARG A 376 -27.04 9.22 -3.17
N VAL A 377 -25.83 8.68 -3.04
CA VAL A 377 -24.74 8.96 -4.01
C VAL A 377 -25.02 8.31 -5.37
N VAL A 378 -25.64 7.13 -5.38
CA VAL A 378 -26.03 6.46 -6.63
C VAL A 378 -27.06 7.30 -7.39
N LYS A 379 -28.12 7.78 -6.70
CA LYS A 379 -29.13 8.65 -7.30
C LYS A 379 -28.54 9.98 -7.77
N PHE A 380 -27.67 10.59 -6.97
CA PHE A 380 -26.97 11.83 -7.33
C PHE A 380 -26.16 11.65 -8.63
N LEU A 381 -25.36 10.59 -8.73
CA LEU A 381 -24.59 10.31 -9.95
C LEU A 381 -25.49 9.96 -11.15
N LEU A 382 -26.56 9.21 -10.94
CA LEU A 382 -27.54 8.94 -12.01
C LEU A 382 -28.14 10.24 -12.57
N ASN A 383 -28.44 11.22 -11.72
CA ASN A 383 -28.93 12.53 -12.16
C ASN A 383 -27.89 13.25 -13.04
N ARG A 384 -26.61 13.23 -12.64
CA ARG A 384 -25.52 13.84 -13.41
C ARG A 384 -25.30 13.16 -14.76
N PHE A 385 -25.31 11.82 -14.78
CA PHE A 385 -25.16 11.04 -16.02
C PHE A 385 -26.34 11.25 -16.99
N LYS A 386 -27.58 11.34 -16.47
CA LYS A 386 -28.76 11.62 -17.29
C LYS A 386 -28.79 13.05 -17.84
N ALA A 387 -28.34 14.01 -17.04
CA ALA A 387 -28.23 15.42 -17.45
C ALA A 387 -27.02 15.68 -18.37
N ALA A 388 -26.02 14.79 -18.37
CA ALA A 388 -24.73 14.98 -19.02
C ALA A 388 -24.06 16.32 -18.64
N ASP A 389 -24.23 16.76 -17.38
CA ASP A 389 -23.68 18.00 -16.81
C ASP A 389 -22.33 17.78 -16.09
N VAL A 390 -21.69 16.63 -16.36
CA VAL A 390 -20.33 16.23 -15.97
C VAL A 390 -19.55 15.80 -17.20
N SER A 391 -18.23 16.05 -17.22
CA SER A 391 -17.36 15.52 -18.27
C SER A 391 -17.19 14.00 -18.13
N ALA A 392 -16.85 13.31 -19.21
CA ALA A 392 -16.62 11.86 -19.18
C ALA A 392 -15.51 11.46 -18.18
N ASN A 393 -14.48 12.28 -18.01
CA ASN A 393 -13.42 12.05 -17.03
C ASN A 393 -13.91 12.24 -15.58
N GLU A 394 -14.64 13.33 -15.28
CA GLU A 394 -15.26 13.54 -13.96
C GLU A 394 -16.21 12.39 -13.61
N ALA A 395 -17.05 11.99 -14.56
CA ALA A 395 -18.00 10.91 -14.42
C ALA A 395 -17.33 9.56 -14.13
N GLY A 396 -16.28 9.22 -14.90
CA GLY A 396 -15.54 7.96 -14.74
C GLY A 396 -14.82 7.88 -13.39
N GLN A 397 -14.09 8.93 -13.01
CA GLN A 397 -13.36 8.96 -11.73
C GLN A 397 -14.33 8.88 -10.53
N THR A 398 -15.41 9.67 -10.55
CA THR A 398 -16.36 9.73 -9.43
C THR A 398 -17.13 8.42 -9.30
N LEU A 399 -17.58 7.83 -10.42
CA LEU A 399 -18.31 6.56 -10.40
C LEU A 399 -17.44 5.40 -9.91
N LEU A 400 -16.20 5.31 -10.39
CA LEU A 400 -15.25 4.27 -9.99
C LEU A 400 -15.08 4.25 -8.46
N VAL A 401 -14.82 5.41 -7.87
CA VAL A 401 -14.64 5.53 -6.41
C VAL A 401 -15.97 5.31 -5.68
N ALA A 402 -17.06 5.90 -6.14
CA ALA A 402 -18.37 5.73 -5.51
C ALA A 402 -18.79 4.26 -5.43
N LEU A 403 -18.66 3.48 -6.52
CA LEU A 403 -18.99 2.05 -6.51
C LEU A 403 -17.99 1.20 -5.70
N HIS A 404 -16.73 1.65 -5.58
CA HIS A 404 -15.75 1.01 -4.71
C HIS A 404 -16.08 1.19 -3.22
N HIS A 405 -16.57 2.37 -2.81
CA HIS A 405 -16.89 2.69 -1.41
C HIS A 405 -18.34 2.36 -1.03
N LEU A 406 -19.22 2.15 -2.01
CA LEU A 406 -20.66 1.90 -1.79
C LEU A 406 -20.88 0.77 -0.79
N THR A 407 -21.79 0.96 0.16
CA THR A 407 -22.33 -0.11 0.98
C THR A 407 -23.02 -1.12 0.07
N VAL A 408 -22.71 -2.40 0.21
CA VAL A 408 -23.16 -3.38 -0.78
C VAL A 408 -24.39 -4.12 -0.30
N THR A 409 -25.52 -3.85 -0.95
CA THR A 409 -26.78 -4.59 -0.78
C THR A 409 -27.33 -4.98 -2.16
N PRO A 410 -28.17 -6.04 -2.26
CA PRO A 410 -28.78 -6.43 -3.53
C PRO A 410 -29.53 -5.29 -4.23
N GLU A 411 -30.20 -4.43 -3.47
CA GLU A 411 -30.99 -3.31 -3.98
C GLU A 411 -30.09 -2.24 -4.63
N LEU A 412 -28.95 -1.95 -4.01
CA LEU A 412 -27.98 -0.98 -4.53
C LEU A 412 -27.26 -1.50 -5.78
N VAL A 413 -26.99 -2.80 -5.85
CA VAL A 413 -26.48 -3.44 -7.07
C VAL A 413 -27.51 -3.36 -8.20
N GLU A 414 -28.78 -3.64 -7.91
CA GLU A 414 -29.87 -3.50 -8.89
C GLU A 414 -29.99 -2.07 -9.42
N MET A 415 -29.95 -1.07 -8.51
CA MET A 415 -29.99 0.35 -8.88
C MET A 415 -28.82 0.75 -9.78
N SER A 416 -27.63 0.20 -9.52
CA SER A 416 -26.41 0.50 -10.28
C SER A 416 -26.43 -0.03 -11.72
N LYS A 417 -27.34 -0.96 -12.06
CA LYS A 417 -27.51 -1.44 -13.44
C LYS A 417 -27.91 -0.34 -14.42
N GLU A 418 -28.52 0.73 -13.93
CA GLU A 418 -28.97 1.84 -14.78
C GLU A 418 -27.80 2.55 -15.47
N PHE A 419 -26.60 2.61 -14.86
CA PHE A 419 -25.42 3.18 -15.52
C PHE A 419 -25.02 2.45 -16.81
N LEU A 420 -25.30 1.15 -16.90
CA LEU A 420 -25.03 0.31 -18.09
C LEU A 420 -25.96 0.64 -19.27
N LYS A 421 -27.05 1.37 -19.03
CA LYS A 421 -28.08 1.67 -20.04
C LYS A 421 -28.05 3.12 -20.53
N ILE A 422 -27.43 4.03 -19.77
CA ILE A 422 -27.45 5.47 -20.07
C ILE A 422 -26.65 5.78 -21.35
N PRO A 423 -27.20 6.55 -22.31
CA PRO A 423 -26.50 6.91 -23.55
C PRO A 423 -25.18 7.66 -23.33
N PHE A 424 -25.11 8.55 -22.33
CA PHE A 424 -23.90 9.29 -21.97
C PHE A 424 -22.73 8.37 -21.59
N SER A 425 -23.01 7.24 -20.91
CA SER A 425 -21.99 6.23 -20.60
C SER A 425 -21.39 5.65 -21.88
N LYS A 426 -22.24 5.31 -22.86
CA LYS A 426 -21.84 4.63 -24.11
C LYS A 426 -21.23 5.57 -25.16
N SER A 427 -21.47 6.88 -25.06
CA SER A 427 -20.94 7.84 -26.02
C SER A 427 -19.43 8.08 -25.89
N HIS A 428 -18.81 7.65 -24.78
CA HIS A 428 -17.38 7.80 -24.52
C HIS A 428 -16.76 6.43 -24.18
N PRO A 429 -15.85 5.86 -24.99
CA PRO A 429 -15.32 4.51 -24.79
C PRO A 429 -14.68 4.28 -23.42
N ILE A 430 -13.86 5.22 -22.95
CA ILE A 430 -13.17 5.10 -21.64
C ILE A 430 -14.18 5.13 -20.48
N LEU A 431 -15.21 5.97 -20.58
CA LEU A 431 -16.27 6.03 -19.57
C LEU A 431 -17.07 4.73 -19.56
N TRP A 432 -17.44 4.22 -20.74
CA TRP A 432 -18.16 2.96 -20.89
C TRP A 432 -17.40 1.80 -20.23
N HIS A 433 -16.12 1.62 -20.55
CA HIS A 433 -15.26 0.62 -19.91
C HIS A 433 -15.23 0.79 -18.39
N THR A 434 -15.05 2.02 -17.90
CA THR A 434 -15.02 2.31 -16.46
C THR A 434 -16.33 1.92 -15.78
N VAL A 435 -17.48 2.23 -16.40
CA VAL A 435 -18.82 1.88 -15.88
C VAL A 435 -18.99 0.37 -15.78
N VAL A 436 -18.66 -0.34 -16.86
CA VAL A 436 -18.83 -1.80 -16.96
C VAL A 436 -17.91 -2.53 -15.97
N LEU A 437 -16.63 -2.15 -15.90
CA LEU A 437 -15.66 -2.71 -14.96
C LEU A 437 -16.04 -2.43 -13.51
N SER A 438 -16.47 -1.21 -13.20
CA SER A 438 -16.88 -0.82 -11.83
C SER A 438 -18.14 -1.58 -11.38
N TYR A 439 -19.09 -1.83 -12.28
CA TYR A 439 -20.23 -2.68 -12.00
C TYR A 439 -19.81 -4.13 -11.70
N GLY A 440 -18.87 -4.68 -12.47
CA GLY A 440 -18.27 -6.00 -12.17
C GLY A 440 -17.67 -6.05 -10.76
N SER A 441 -16.88 -5.04 -10.38
CA SER A 441 -16.27 -4.93 -9.05
C SER A 441 -17.32 -4.86 -7.93
N LEU A 442 -18.44 -4.16 -8.16
CA LEU A 442 -19.55 -4.09 -7.21
C LEU A 442 -20.20 -5.46 -7.00
N VAL A 443 -20.42 -6.23 -8.08
CA VAL A 443 -20.92 -7.61 -8.01
C VAL A 443 -19.96 -8.50 -7.22
N TYR A 444 -18.65 -8.36 -7.41
CA TYR A 444 -17.66 -9.12 -6.65
C TYR A 444 -17.80 -8.88 -5.14
N ARG A 445 -17.90 -7.61 -4.73
CA ARG A 445 -18.04 -7.21 -3.32
C ARG A 445 -19.34 -7.75 -2.72
N LEU A 446 -20.44 -7.79 -3.48
CA LEU A 446 -21.71 -8.38 -3.02
C LEU A 446 -21.51 -9.86 -2.68
N CYS A 447 -20.88 -10.60 -3.57
CA CYS A 447 -20.61 -12.02 -3.39
C CYS A 447 -19.56 -12.32 -2.29
N ALA A 448 -18.77 -11.33 -1.86
CA ALA A 448 -17.85 -11.49 -0.74
C ALA A 448 -18.59 -11.52 0.61
N TYR A 449 -19.71 -10.80 0.74
CA TYR A 449 -20.50 -10.74 1.97
C TYR A 449 -21.75 -11.63 1.96
N MET A 450 -22.24 -12.05 0.79
CA MET A 450 -23.44 -12.87 0.66
C MET A 450 -23.16 -14.24 0.02
N GLN A 451 -23.55 -15.31 0.71
CA GLN A 451 -23.47 -16.69 0.24
C GLN A 451 -24.80 -17.42 0.50
N PRO A 452 -25.46 -17.99 -0.53
CA PRO A 452 -25.10 -17.94 -1.95
C PRO A 452 -25.31 -16.54 -2.57
N CYS A 453 -24.42 -16.17 -3.51
CA CYS A 453 -24.53 -14.88 -4.20
C CYS A 453 -25.69 -14.88 -5.23
N PRO A 454 -26.49 -13.78 -5.35
CA PRO A 454 -27.62 -13.73 -6.28
C PRO A 454 -27.20 -13.73 -7.77
N PRO A 455 -27.71 -14.66 -8.61
CA PRO A 455 -27.36 -14.71 -10.03
C PRO A 455 -27.87 -13.52 -10.83
N THR A 456 -28.94 -12.87 -10.36
CA THR A 456 -29.51 -11.65 -10.96
C THR A 456 -28.53 -10.47 -10.96
N ALA A 457 -27.55 -10.46 -10.05
CA ALA A 457 -26.53 -9.42 -9.97
C ALA A 457 -25.56 -9.47 -11.16
N VAL A 458 -25.12 -10.67 -11.56
CA VAL A 458 -24.18 -10.83 -12.69
C VAL A 458 -24.86 -10.91 -14.06
N GLN A 459 -26.17 -11.16 -14.11
CA GLN A 459 -26.92 -11.35 -15.35
C GLN A 459 -26.64 -10.32 -16.46
N PRO A 460 -26.58 -9.00 -16.19
CA PRO A 460 -26.29 -8.01 -17.24
C PRO A 460 -24.94 -8.23 -17.95
N LEU A 461 -23.93 -8.71 -17.22
CA LEU A 461 -22.60 -9.00 -17.77
C LEU A 461 -22.60 -10.31 -18.56
N LEU A 462 -23.41 -11.30 -18.13
CA LEU A 462 -23.59 -12.54 -18.88
C LEU A 462 -24.30 -12.28 -20.22
N ASP A 463 -25.33 -11.43 -20.21
CA ASP A 463 -26.06 -11.05 -21.42
C ASP A 463 -25.13 -10.32 -22.39
N MET A 464 -24.35 -9.34 -21.90
CA MET A 464 -23.34 -8.63 -22.69
C MET A 464 -22.35 -9.58 -23.36
N ALA A 465 -21.82 -10.57 -22.64
CA ALA A 465 -20.89 -11.54 -23.20
C ALA A 465 -21.56 -12.41 -24.29
N ASN A 466 -22.79 -12.87 -24.07
CA ASN A 466 -23.50 -13.67 -25.08
C ASN A 466 -23.83 -12.83 -26.33
N ASP A 467 -24.27 -11.59 -26.16
CA ASP A 467 -24.57 -10.66 -27.26
C ASP A 467 -23.31 -10.33 -28.07
N ALA A 468 -22.18 -10.09 -27.40
CA ALA A 468 -20.90 -9.85 -28.05
C ALA A 468 -20.47 -11.05 -28.91
N LEU A 469 -20.66 -12.27 -28.39
CA LEU A 469 -20.40 -13.51 -29.12
C LEU A 469 -21.31 -13.66 -30.34
N LEU A 470 -22.60 -13.29 -30.24
CA LEU A 470 -23.55 -13.32 -31.35
C LEU A 470 -23.22 -12.30 -32.45
N LYS A 471 -22.77 -11.10 -32.06
CA LYS A 471 -22.35 -10.05 -33.00
C LYS A 471 -20.97 -10.29 -33.62
N ASN A 472 -20.20 -11.25 -33.08
CA ASN A 472 -18.81 -11.49 -33.44
C ASN A 472 -17.91 -10.25 -33.30
N SER A 473 -18.14 -9.44 -32.25
CA SER A 473 -17.36 -8.22 -31.97
C SER A 473 -16.24 -8.50 -30.96
N GLU A 474 -14.98 -8.52 -31.40
CA GLU A 474 -13.81 -8.79 -30.55
C GLU A 474 -13.71 -7.79 -29.37
N GLU A 475 -13.97 -6.51 -29.61
CA GLU A 475 -13.92 -5.46 -28.58
C GLU A 475 -14.99 -5.67 -27.50
N GLU A 476 -16.25 -5.90 -27.89
CA GLU A 476 -17.34 -6.15 -26.94
C GLU A 476 -17.12 -7.48 -26.18
N MET A 477 -16.51 -8.49 -26.81
CA MET A 477 -16.20 -9.75 -26.14
C MET A 477 -15.14 -9.55 -25.05
N VAL A 478 -14.06 -8.83 -25.35
CA VAL A 478 -12.98 -8.55 -24.39
C VAL A 478 -13.51 -7.75 -23.21
N GLU A 479 -14.26 -6.68 -23.46
CA GLU A 479 -14.85 -5.85 -22.42
C GLU A 479 -15.77 -6.67 -21.49
N ALA A 480 -16.67 -7.48 -22.05
CA ALA A 480 -17.57 -8.31 -21.25
C ALA A 480 -16.80 -9.35 -20.41
N LEU A 481 -15.73 -9.94 -20.95
CA LEU A 481 -14.90 -10.91 -20.24
C LEU A 481 -14.09 -10.26 -19.10
N GLU A 482 -13.58 -9.05 -19.29
CA GLU A 482 -12.88 -8.30 -18.24
C GLU A 482 -13.82 -7.97 -17.08
N ALA A 483 -15.06 -7.55 -17.40
CA ALA A 483 -16.11 -7.27 -16.43
C ALA A 483 -16.58 -8.52 -15.66
N LEU A 484 -16.76 -9.64 -16.37
CA LEU A 484 -17.03 -10.94 -15.75
C LEU A 484 -15.86 -11.39 -14.86
N GLY A 485 -14.63 -11.08 -15.29
CA GLY A 485 -13.42 -11.29 -14.54
C GLY A 485 -13.40 -10.51 -13.23
N ASN A 486 -13.83 -9.23 -13.24
CA ASN A 486 -14.02 -8.43 -12.02
C ASN A 486 -15.08 -9.06 -11.12
N ALA A 487 -16.26 -9.38 -11.67
CA ALA A 487 -17.38 -9.94 -10.91
C ALA A 487 -17.05 -11.26 -10.21
N GLY A 488 -16.27 -12.13 -10.86
CA GLY A 488 -15.85 -13.42 -10.32
C GLY A 488 -17.01 -14.31 -9.86
N HIS A 489 -18.21 -14.13 -10.43
CA HIS A 489 -19.42 -14.85 -9.99
C HIS A 489 -19.42 -16.29 -10.54
N LEU A 490 -19.81 -17.29 -9.74
CA LEU A 490 -19.76 -18.71 -10.14
C LEU A 490 -20.57 -19.01 -11.42
N SER A 491 -21.74 -18.39 -11.58
CA SER A 491 -22.55 -18.48 -12.82
C SER A 491 -21.82 -18.05 -14.09
N SER A 492 -20.75 -17.26 -14.00
CA SER A 492 -19.96 -16.82 -15.16
C SER A 492 -19.20 -17.97 -15.83
N ILE A 493 -18.86 -19.05 -15.11
CA ILE A 493 -18.05 -20.16 -15.63
C ILE A 493 -18.65 -20.73 -16.92
N LYS A 494 -19.96 -21.00 -16.94
CA LYS A 494 -20.63 -21.57 -18.11
C LYS A 494 -20.56 -20.66 -19.33
N THR A 495 -20.61 -19.34 -19.13
CA THR A 495 -20.49 -18.36 -20.21
C THR A 495 -19.04 -18.24 -20.67
N ILE A 496 -18.08 -18.15 -19.74
CA ILE A 496 -16.64 -18.07 -20.04
C ILE A 496 -16.16 -19.28 -20.86
N ILE A 497 -16.61 -20.49 -20.52
CA ILE A 497 -16.27 -21.72 -21.27
C ILE A 497 -16.62 -21.62 -22.77
N LYS A 498 -17.66 -20.85 -23.14
CA LYS A 498 -18.02 -20.68 -24.56
C LYS A 498 -16.92 -19.98 -25.37
N PHE A 499 -16.00 -19.30 -24.71
CA PHE A 499 -14.86 -18.59 -25.31
C PHE A 499 -13.54 -19.38 -25.25
N LEU A 500 -13.55 -20.59 -24.67
CA LEU A 500 -12.33 -21.38 -24.44
C LEU A 500 -12.21 -22.53 -25.46
N PRO A 501 -11.29 -22.44 -26.45
CA PRO A 501 -11.06 -23.49 -27.44
C PRO A 501 -10.53 -24.77 -26.77
N GLY A 502 -10.92 -25.93 -27.31
CA GLY A 502 -10.57 -27.24 -26.73
C GLY A 502 -11.50 -27.73 -25.61
N ILE A 503 -12.34 -26.84 -25.07
CA ILE A 503 -13.39 -27.18 -24.09
C ILE A 503 -14.77 -26.98 -24.74
N SER A 504 -14.98 -25.84 -25.40
CA SER A 504 -16.18 -25.58 -26.20
C SER A 504 -15.87 -25.83 -27.68
N PRO A 505 -16.65 -26.70 -28.37
CA PRO A 505 -16.48 -26.90 -29.82
C PRO A 505 -16.83 -25.66 -30.64
N LYS A 506 -17.56 -24.68 -30.08
CA LYS A 506 -17.91 -23.42 -30.73
C LYS A 506 -16.83 -22.34 -30.63
N ALA A 507 -15.80 -22.55 -29.82
CA ALA A 507 -14.74 -21.57 -29.56
C ALA A 507 -13.54 -21.70 -30.51
N VAL A 508 -13.58 -22.61 -31.49
CA VAL A 508 -12.43 -23.04 -32.30
C VAL A 508 -11.87 -21.93 -33.21
N ASP A 509 -12.64 -20.88 -33.49
CA ASP A 509 -12.25 -19.78 -34.41
C ASP A 509 -12.13 -18.40 -33.72
N LEU A 510 -11.99 -18.33 -32.39
CA LEU A 510 -11.86 -17.04 -31.69
C LEU A 510 -10.42 -16.47 -31.73
N PRO A 511 -10.25 -15.14 -31.85
CA PRO A 511 -8.94 -14.51 -31.77
C PRO A 511 -8.22 -14.80 -30.44
N THR A 512 -6.90 -14.95 -30.47
CA THR A 512 -6.08 -15.24 -29.27
C THR A 512 -6.30 -14.21 -28.16
N ARG A 513 -6.57 -12.94 -28.52
CA ARG A 513 -6.90 -11.87 -27.56
C ARG A 513 -8.14 -12.21 -26.74
N VAL A 514 -9.24 -12.58 -27.40
CA VAL A 514 -10.51 -12.95 -26.74
C VAL A 514 -10.30 -14.15 -25.83
N VAL A 515 -9.60 -15.17 -26.33
CA VAL A 515 -9.30 -16.38 -25.54
C VAL A 515 -8.44 -16.04 -24.32
N SER A 516 -7.45 -15.15 -24.48
CA SER A 516 -6.63 -14.64 -23.38
C SER A 516 -7.49 -13.95 -22.31
N SER A 517 -8.37 -13.02 -22.70
CA SER A 517 -9.30 -12.36 -21.78
C SER A 517 -10.23 -13.36 -21.10
N ALA A 518 -10.67 -14.41 -21.82
CA ALA A 518 -11.49 -15.48 -21.23
C ALA A 518 -10.73 -16.27 -20.16
N VAL A 519 -9.45 -16.61 -20.39
CA VAL A 519 -8.62 -17.27 -19.36
C VAL A 519 -8.41 -16.34 -18.16
N GLN A 520 -8.10 -15.06 -18.39
CA GLN A 520 -7.91 -14.05 -17.34
C GLN A 520 -9.18 -13.75 -16.53
N SER A 521 -10.37 -13.98 -17.11
CA SER A 521 -11.64 -13.83 -16.40
C SER A 521 -11.84 -14.88 -15.29
N LEU A 522 -11.04 -15.95 -15.27
CA LEU A 522 -11.08 -16.98 -14.23
C LEU A 522 -10.33 -16.59 -12.95
N ARG A 523 -9.55 -15.49 -12.95
CA ARG A 523 -8.63 -15.11 -11.84
C ARG A 523 -9.30 -15.07 -10.46
N HIS A 524 -10.50 -14.53 -10.35
CA HIS A 524 -11.23 -14.44 -9.09
C HIS A 524 -12.02 -15.71 -8.75
N LEU A 525 -12.28 -16.55 -9.75
CA LEU A 525 -12.91 -17.86 -9.56
C LEU A 525 -11.93 -18.88 -8.96
N THR A 526 -10.62 -18.65 -9.06
CA THR A 526 -9.58 -19.49 -8.45
C THR A 526 -9.76 -19.69 -6.94
N VAL A 527 -10.35 -18.71 -6.25
CA VAL A 527 -10.60 -18.75 -4.80
C VAL A 527 -12.01 -19.26 -4.48
N ARG A 528 -12.98 -19.05 -5.38
CA ARG A 528 -14.40 -19.40 -5.14
C ARG A 528 -14.75 -20.82 -5.52
N ASP A 529 -14.15 -21.34 -6.59
CA ASP A 529 -14.29 -22.73 -7.05
C ASP A 529 -12.97 -23.22 -7.65
N PRO A 530 -11.94 -23.45 -6.82
CA PRO A 530 -10.61 -23.83 -7.27
C PRO A 530 -10.61 -25.12 -8.11
N HIS A 531 -11.49 -26.08 -7.79
CA HIS A 531 -11.53 -27.38 -8.46
C HIS A 531 -11.99 -27.27 -9.92
N THR A 532 -13.13 -26.61 -10.17
CA THR A 532 -13.60 -26.42 -11.55
C THR A 532 -12.60 -25.62 -12.38
N VAL A 533 -11.96 -24.61 -11.77
CA VAL A 533 -10.95 -23.79 -12.45
C VAL A 533 -9.68 -24.59 -12.74
N GLN A 534 -9.26 -25.49 -11.84
CA GLN A 534 -8.14 -26.42 -12.07
C GLN A 534 -8.36 -27.27 -13.30
N ASP A 535 -9.56 -27.88 -13.44
CA ASP A 535 -9.88 -28.74 -14.58
C ASP A 535 -9.82 -27.96 -15.91
N ILE A 536 -10.39 -26.76 -15.93
CA ILE A 536 -10.37 -25.85 -17.09
C ILE A 536 -8.93 -25.47 -17.45
N ALA A 537 -8.17 -24.95 -16.48
CA ALA A 537 -6.82 -24.46 -16.69
C ALA A 537 -5.85 -25.57 -17.10
N LEU A 538 -5.98 -26.75 -16.49
CA LEU A 538 -5.20 -27.93 -16.85
C LEU A 538 -5.48 -28.37 -18.30
N SER A 539 -6.75 -28.47 -18.69
CA SER A 539 -7.14 -28.82 -20.06
C SER A 539 -6.50 -27.89 -21.10
N LEU A 540 -6.57 -26.58 -20.87
CA LEU A 540 -5.97 -25.58 -21.76
C LEU A 540 -4.43 -25.70 -21.79
N PHE A 541 -3.79 -25.87 -20.64
CA PHE A 541 -2.34 -26.00 -20.55
C PHE A 541 -1.82 -27.23 -21.31
N LEU A 542 -2.52 -28.36 -21.24
CA LEU A 542 -2.13 -29.63 -21.86
C LEU A 542 -2.45 -29.70 -23.36
N THR A 543 -3.36 -28.87 -23.86
CA THR A 543 -3.76 -28.85 -25.26
C THR A 543 -2.68 -28.19 -26.13
N LYS A 544 -1.80 -29.00 -26.73
CA LYS A 544 -0.63 -28.54 -27.51
C LYS A 544 -0.97 -27.79 -28.81
N THR A 545 -2.22 -27.87 -29.28
CA THR A 545 -2.68 -27.13 -30.46
C THR A 545 -2.98 -25.66 -30.14
N LEU A 546 -3.11 -25.29 -28.87
CA LEU A 546 -3.34 -23.91 -28.47
C LEU A 546 -2.06 -23.06 -28.55
N PRO A 547 -2.19 -21.75 -28.82
CA PRO A 547 -1.06 -20.83 -28.80
C PRO A 547 -0.32 -20.85 -27.45
N ALA A 548 1.01 -20.70 -27.48
CA ALA A 548 1.86 -20.68 -26.29
C ALA A 548 1.37 -19.68 -25.23
N GLU A 549 0.91 -18.49 -25.66
CA GLU A 549 0.34 -17.44 -24.79
C GLU A 549 -0.81 -17.97 -23.93
N ILE A 550 -1.77 -18.69 -24.54
CA ILE A 550 -2.94 -19.22 -23.83
C ILE A 550 -2.53 -20.31 -22.84
N ARG A 551 -1.64 -21.21 -23.26
CA ARG A 551 -1.12 -22.28 -22.40
C ARG A 551 -0.35 -21.71 -21.21
N ILE A 552 0.46 -20.68 -21.43
CA ILE A 552 1.19 -19.95 -20.38
C ILE A 552 0.21 -19.31 -19.40
N GLN A 553 -0.78 -18.56 -19.87
CA GLN A 553 -1.79 -17.94 -19.00
C GLN A 553 -2.59 -18.98 -18.22
N ALA A 554 -2.98 -20.08 -18.85
CA ALA A 554 -3.65 -21.18 -18.17
C ALA A 554 -2.77 -21.79 -17.07
N SER A 555 -1.45 -21.88 -17.28
CA SER A 555 -0.53 -22.30 -16.21
C SER A 555 -0.49 -21.31 -15.05
N ILE A 556 -0.60 -20.00 -15.28
CA ILE A 556 -0.69 -19.00 -14.20
C ILE A 556 -1.98 -19.24 -13.39
N ILE A 557 -3.13 -19.28 -14.06
CA ILE A 557 -4.43 -19.51 -13.42
C ILE A 557 -4.43 -20.83 -12.63
N LEU A 558 -3.86 -21.90 -13.20
CA LEU A 558 -3.73 -23.19 -12.53
C LEU A 558 -2.96 -23.06 -11.21
N PHE A 559 -1.80 -22.38 -11.20
CA PHE A 559 -1.01 -22.22 -9.97
C PHE A 559 -1.60 -21.22 -8.97
N GLU A 560 -2.43 -20.27 -9.42
CA GLU A 560 -3.20 -19.41 -8.53
C GLU A 560 -4.25 -20.17 -7.71
N THR A 561 -4.79 -21.28 -8.23
CA THR A 561 -5.69 -22.18 -7.47
C THR A 561 -5.02 -22.99 -6.36
N LYS A 562 -3.70 -22.84 -6.17
CA LYS A 562 -2.88 -23.60 -5.20
C LYS A 562 -3.02 -25.13 -5.40
N PRO A 563 -2.57 -25.66 -6.56
CA PRO A 563 -2.81 -27.05 -6.93
C PRO A 563 -2.10 -28.03 -5.97
N PRO A 564 -2.73 -29.18 -5.66
CA PRO A 564 -2.14 -30.18 -4.77
C PRO A 564 -0.93 -30.87 -5.42
N LEU A 565 -0.12 -31.56 -4.62
CA LEU A 565 1.09 -32.27 -5.07
C LEU A 565 0.85 -33.21 -6.26
N ALA A 566 -0.30 -33.91 -6.28
CA ALA A 566 -0.64 -34.82 -7.37
C ALA A 566 -0.75 -34.08 -8.72
N LEU A 567 -1.39 -32.92 -8.71
CA LEU A 567 -1.58 -32.10 -9.91
C LEU A 567 -0.26 -31.43 -10.35
N VAL A 568 0.56 -30.96 -9.40
CA VAL A 568 1.91 -30.47 -9.67
C VAL A 568 2.79 -31.58 -10.27
N SER A 569 2.70 -32.81 -9.77
CA SER A 569 3.44 -33.97 -10.28
C SER A 569 3.00 -34.35 -11.70
N MET A 570 1.70 -34.24 -11.98
CA MET A 570 1.16 -34.41 -13.34
C MET A 570 1.74 -33.36 -14.29
N VAL A 571 1.65 -32.07 -13.95
CA VAL A 571 2.25 -30.98 -14.74
C VAL A 571 3.74 -31.20 -14.96
N THR A 572 4.46 -31.62 -13.92
CA THR A 572 5.89 -31.97 -13.98
C THR A 572 6.16 -33.05 -15.03
N THR A 573 5.36 -34.12 -15.03
CA THR A 573 5.50 -35.22 -15.99
C THR A 573 5.24 -34.73 -17.43
N PHE A 574 4.23 -33.89 -17.63
CA PHE A 574 3.96 -33.30 -18.95
C PHE A 574 5.08 -32.37 -19.43
N LEU A 575 5.65 -31.56 -18.53
CA LEU A 575 6.73 -30.63 -18.85
C LEU A 575 8.02 -31.35 -19.26
N LEU A 576 8.26 -32.58 -18.80
CA LEU A 576 9.37 -33.40 -19.31
C LEU A 576 9.24 -33.68 -20.81
N TRP A 577 8.05 -33.64 -21.39
CA TRP A 577 7.80 -33.88 -22.82
C TRP A 577 7.31 -32.63 -23.56
N GLU A 578 7.44 -31.45 -22.95
CA GLU A 578 7.14 -30.19 -23.60
C GLU A 578 8.19 -29.88 -24.67
N LYS A 579 7.71 -29.52 -25.86
CA LYS A 579 8.56 -29.20 -27.01
C LYS A 579 8.61 -27.70 -27.29
N ASP A 580 7.59 -26.96 -26.86
CA ASP A 580 7.56 -25.52 -26.99
C ASP A 580 8.49 -24.87 -25.94
N PRO A 581 9.60 -24.23 -26.35
CA PRO A 581 10.56 -23.65 -25.43
C PRO A 581 9.98 -22.47 -24.63
N GLN A 582 8.97 -21.77 -25.16
CA GLN A 582 8.33 -20.66 -24.45
C GLN A 582 7.50 -21.19 -23.28
N VAL A 583 6.66 -22.19 -23.53
CA VAL A 583 5.84 -22.84 -22.50
C VAL A 583 6.73 -23.54 -21.47
N ALA A 584 7.74 -24.31 -21.93
CA ALA A 584 8.66 -25.02 -21.04
C ALA A 584 9.47 -24.07 -20.15
N SER A 585 10.03 -22.99 -20.72
CA SER A 585 10.79 -21.99 -19.97
C SER A 585 9.91 -21.28 -18.94
N PHE A 586 8.71 -20.85 -19.35
CA PHE A 586 7.80 -20.13 -18.47
C PHE A 586 7.37 -21.01 -17.30
N ALA A 587 6.80 -22.18 -17.58
CA ALA A 587 6.28 -23.08 -16.56
C ALA A 587 7.38 -23.56 -15.59
N PHE A 588 8.58 -23.86 -16.10
CA PHE A 588 9.72 -24.17 -15.24
C PHE A 588 10.11 -22.98 -14.35
N SER A 589 10.15 -21.75 -14.88
CA SER A 589 10.48 -20.56 -14.08
C SER A 589 9.40 -20.21 -13.05
N LEU A 590 8.12 -20.47 -13.35
CA LEU A 590 6.99 -20.37 -12.43
C LEU A 590 7.16 -21.34 -11.26
N ILE A 591 7.31 -22.63 -11.55
CA ILE A 591 7.53 -23.69 -10.55
C ILE A 591 8.79 -23.39 -9.72
N LYS A 592 9.89 -22.97 -10.38
CA LYS A 592 11.13 -22.64 -9.70
C LYS A 592 11.00 -21.46 -8.75
N SER A 593 10.33 -20.39 -9.16
CA SER A 593 10.14 -19.22 -8.29
C SER A 593 9.23 -19.53 -7.11
N LEU A 594 8.11 -20.24 -7.35
CA LEU A 594 7.19 -20.66 -6.28
C LEU A 594 7.81 -21.67 -5.32
N SER A 595 8.77 -22.50 -5.77
CA SER A 595 9.48 -23.45 -4.88
C SER A 595 10.30 -22.79 -3.77
N ARG A 596 10.54 -21.47 -3.87
CA ARG A 596 11.31 -20.66 -2.91
C ARG A 596 10.44 -19.68 -2.13
N SER A 597 9.13 -19.68 -2.36
CA SER A 597 8.22 -18.77 -1.70
C SER A 597 8.16 -19.01 -0.20
N LEU A 598 8.22 -17.93 0.57
CA LEU A 598 8.16 -17.91 2.04
C LEU A 598 6.78 -17.52 2.57
N THR A 599 5.84 -17.18 1.69
CA THR A 599 4.52 -16.70 2.10
C THR A 599 3.62 -17.86 2.56
N PRO A 600 2.79 -17.69 3.60
CA PRO A 600 2.04 -18.79 4.21
C PRO A 600 1.09 -19.52 3.25
N GLU A 601 0.38 -18.79 2.38
CA GLU A 601 -0.55 -19.35 1.38
C GLU A 601 0.14 -20.24 0.33
N ASN A 602 1.46 -20.13 0.20
CA ASN A 602 2.26 -20.94 -0.72
C ASN A 602 2.95 -22.11 -0.02
N GLN A 603 2.84 -22.30 1.29
CA GLN A 603 3.65 -23.29 2.03
C GLN A 603 3.55 -24.72 1.46
N GLN A 604 2.33 -25.17 1.14
CA GLN A 604 2.12 -26.51 0.55
C GLN A 604 2.57 -26.55 -0.92
N LEU A 605 2.27 -25.50 -1.67
CA LEU A 605 2.61 -25.37 -3.09
C LEU A 605 4.13 -25.30 -3.30
N SER A 606 4.86 -24.58 -2.47
CA SER A 606 6.32 -24.42 -2.54
C SER A 606 7.02 -25.76 -2.32
N THR A 607 6.50 -26.60 -1.40
CA THR A 607 6.97 -27.97 -1.17
C THR A 607 6.78 -28.84 -2.41
N ALA A 608 5.59 -28.83 -3.01
CA ALA A 608 5.32 -29.57 -4.24
C ALA A 608 6.18 -29.09 -5.42
N CYS A 609 6.32 -27.78 -5.57
CA CYS A 609 7.18 -27.16 -6.57
C CYS A 609 8.66 -27.50 -6.35
N ASN A 610 9.15 -27.60 -5.11
CA ASN A 610 10.54 -27.97 -4.83
C ASN A 610 10.87 -29.37 -5.37
N ILE A 611 9.95 -30.32 -5.20
CA ILE A 611 10.07 -31.67 -5.77
C ILE A 611 10.11 -31.59 -7.30
N ALA A 612 9.18 -30.84 -7.90
CA ALA A 612 9.13 -30.64 -9.35
C ALA A 612 10.41 -30.00 -9.92
N VAL A 613 11.00 -29.01 -9.25
CA VAL A 613 12.26 -28.38 -9.66
C VAL A 613 13.41 -29.39 -9.70
N LYS A 614 13.50 -30.30 -8.73
CA LYS A 614 14.54 -31.34 -8.71
C LYS A 614 14.43 -32.29 -9.90
N ILE A 615 13.21 -32.57 -10.35
CA ILE A 615 12.92 -33.43 -11.52
C ILE A 615 13.17 -32.69 -12.84
N LEU A 616 12.68 -31.44 -12.96
CA LEU A 616 12.73 -30.66 -14.20
C LEU A 616 14.09 -29.99 -14.42
N GLY A 617 14.78 -29.63 -13.34
CA GLY A 617 16.03 -28.86 -13.35
C GLY A 617 17.11 -29.39 -14.30
N PRO A 618 17.41 -30.71 -14.32
CA PRO A 618 18.39 -31.28 -15.23
C PRO A 618 18.08 -31.03 -16.71
N LYS A 619 16.80 -30.99 -17.10
CA LYS A 619 16.35 -30.83 -18.50
C LYS A 619 16.04 -29.39 -18.88
N LEU A 620 15.32 -28.67 -18.02
CA LEU A 620 14.75 -27.34 -18.30
C LEU A 620 15.51 -26.21 -17.59
N GLY A 621 16.49 -26.52 -16.74
CA GLY A 621 17.26 -25.54 -15.95
C GLY A 621 18.14 -24.60 -16.77
N ARG A 622 18.33 -24.85 -18.07
CA ARG A 622 19.29 -24.16 -18.95
C ARG A 622 18.67 -23.10 -19.88
N PHE A 623 17.37 -22.80 -19.77
CA PHE A 623 16.71 -21.80 -20.63
C PHE A 623 17.14 -20.36 -20.27
N SER A 624 17.58 -19.59 -21.27
CA SER A 624 17.93 -18.17 -21.14
C SER A 624 16.69 -17.25 -21.04
N PHE A 625 16.91 -16.01 -20.62
CA PHE A 625 16.00 -14.84 -20.69
C PHE A 625 15.41 -14.51 -22.08
N LEU A 626 15.92 -15.11 -23.16
CA LEU A 626 15.33 -14.94 -24.51
C LEU A 626 13.97 -15.64 -24.63
N ASN A 627 13.65 -16.56 -23.72
CA ASN A 627 12.36 -17.22 -23.63
C ASN A 627 11.44 -16.54 -22.60
N SER A 628 10.16 -16.91 -22.62
CA SER A 628 9.17 -16.50 -21.63
C SER A 628 9.61 -16.87 -20.21
N LYS A 629 9.38 -15.96 -19.26
CA LYS A 629 9.86 -16.08 -17.87
C LYS A 629 8.84 -15.54 -16.88
N PHE A 630 8.83 -16.16 -15.72
CA PHE A 630 8.12 -15.74 -14.52
C PHE A 630 9.10 -15.57 -13.36
N LEU A 631 8.90 -14.51 -12.59
CA LEU A 631 9.64 -14.17 -11.39
C LEU A 631 8.64 -13.94 -10.25
N HIS A 632 8.88 -14.59 -9.12
CA HIS A 632 8.19 -14.34 -7.86
C HIS A 632 9.24 -14.05 -6.80
N LEU A 633 9.08 -12.90 -6.13
CA LEU A 633 9.92 -12.45 -5.03
C LEU A 633 9.02 -12.18 -3.85
N ASP A 634 9.33 -12.74 -2.69
CA ASP A 634 8.59 -12.47 -1.47
C ASP A 634 9.48 -12.35 -0.24
N TRP A 635 8.91 -11.74 0.79
CA TRP A 635 9.37 -11.83 2.16
C TRP A 635 8.14 -11.89 3.06
N PHE A 636 8.25 -12.63 4.16
CA PHE A 636 7.21 -12.73 5.17
C PHE A 636 7.86 -12.84 6.55
N SER A 637 7.38 -12.04 7.51
CA SER A 637 7.77 -12.13 8.91
C SER A 637 6.69 -12.87 9.67
N GLU A 638 7.07 -13.97 10.33
CA GLU A 638 6.14 -14.70 11.20
C GLU A 638 5.74 -13.87 12.43
N ASP A 639 6.68 -13.12 13.02
CA ASP A 639 6.42 -12.29 14.21
C ASP A 639 5.45 -11.13 13.96
N LEU A 640 5.51 -10.54 12.76
CA LEU A 640 4.58 -9.49 12.33
C LEU A 640 3.29 -10.04 11.71
N LEU A 641 3.26 -11.31 11.29
CA LEU A 641 2.23 -11.88 10.40
C LEU A 641 1.97 -10.99 9.18
N MET A 642 3.05 -10.44 8.63
CA MET A 642 3.02 -9.49 7.52
C MET A 642 4.12 -9.81 6.51
N GLY A 643 3.86 -9.47 5.27
CA GLY A 643 4.84 -9.64 4.19
C GLY A 643 4.37 -9.01 2.90
N THR A 644 5.25 -9.04 1.91
CA THR A 644 4.90 -8.63 0.55
C THR A 644 5.39 -9.66 -0.44
N SER A 645 4.65 -9.84 -1.52
CA SER A 645 5.10 -10.63 -2.67
C SER A 645 4.89 -9.86 -3.96
N THR A 646 5.86 -9.95 -4.85
CA THR A 646 5.84 -9.34 -6.18
C THR A 646 6.00 -10.42 -7.22
N GLU A 647 5.05 -10.46 -8.15
CA GLU A 647 5.02 -11.33 -9.31
C GLU A 647 5.31 -10.47 -10.55
N ALA A 648 6.25 -10.90 -11.38
CA ALA A 648 6.52 -10.25 -12.66
C ALA A 648 6.75 -11.32 -13.73
N TYR A 649 6.17 -11.13 -14.90
CA TYR A 649 6.38 -12.07 -16.00
C TYR A 649 6.45 -11.40 -17.36
N MET A 650 7.10 -12.10 -18.28
CA MET A 650 7.15 -11.77 -19.69
C MET A 650 6.80 -12.98 -20.55
N ILE A 651 5.90 -12.78 -21.49
CA ILE A 651 5.52 -13.75 -22.52
C ILE A 651 6.18 -13.33 -23.82
N LYS A 652 6.92 -14.25 -24.44
CA LYS A 652 7.65 -14.05 -25.69
C LYS A 652 7.26 -15.10 -26.71
N ASN A 653 7.51 -14.79 -27.96
CA ASN A 653 7.31 -15.66 -29.11
C ASN A 653 8.69 -15.94 -29.74
N PRO A 654 8.96 -17.12 -30.33
CA PRO A 654 10.32 -17.48 -30.78
C PRO A 654 10.93 -16.57 -31.86
N LYS A 655 10.13 -15.72 -32.52
CA LYS A 655 10.55 -14.86 -33.62
C LYS A 655 10.68 -13.37 -33.24
N ASP A 656 10.30 -12.98 -32.02
CA ASP A 656 10.06 -11.57 -31.67
C ASP A 656 11.05 -11.06 -30.62
N ILE A 657 11.66 -9.89 -30.87
CA ILE A 657 12.56 -9.20 -29.93
C ILE A 657 11.76 -8.55 -28.78
N ILE A 658 10.59 -7.99 -29.11
CA ILE A 658 9.67 -7.39 -28.13
C ILE A 658 8.76 -8.47 -27.53
N PRO A 659 8.63 -8.55 -26.19
CA PRO A 659 7.68 -9.45 -25.54
C PRO A 659 6.23 -9.19 -25.99
N THR A 660 5.48 -10.26 -26.20
CA THR A 660 4.04 -10.20 -26.47
C THR A 660 3.27 -9.64 -25.28
N ALA A 661 3.68 -9.94 -24.05
CA ALA A 661 3.09 -9.37 -22.85
C ALA A 661 4.10 -9.21 -21.72
N ILE A 662 3.95 -8.15 -20.93
CA ILE A 662 4.67 -7.91 -19.68
C ILE A 662 3.63 -7.61 -18.59
N MET A 663 3.81 -8.20 -17.41
CA MET A 663 2.94 -7.97 -16.26
C MET A 663 3.79 -7.82 -15.00
N ALA A 664 3.42 -6.88 -14.13
CA ALA A 664 3.92 -6.76 -12.77
C ALA A 664 2.75 -6.62 -11.78
N LYS A 665 2.77 -7.37 -10.68
CA LYS A 665 1.70 -7.47 -9.68
C LYS A 665 2.29 -7.52 -8.28
N GLY A 666 1.81 -6.66 -7.40
CA GLY A 666 2.16 -6.65 -5.99
C GLY A 666 1.03 -7.21 -5.10
N LYS A 667 1.38 -7.90 -4.02
CA LYS A 667 0.47 -8.31 -2.95
C LYS A 667 1.04 -7.92 -1.59
N PHE A 668 0.14 -7.53 -0.70
CA PHE A 668 0.40 -7.27 0.71
C PHE A 668 -0.30 -8.31 1.56
N HIS A 669 0.49 -9.04 2.33
CA HIS A 669 0.02 -10.04 3.29
C HIS A 669 -0.04 -9.38 4.65
N PHE A 670 -1.20 -9.40 5.29
CA PHE A 670 -1.35 -8.83 6.62
C PHE A 670 -2.41 -9.58 7.44
N ILE A 671 -1.98 -10.06 8.59
CA ILE A 671 -2.78 -10.62 9.68
C ILE A 671 -3.69 -11.78 9.22
N GLY A 672 -3.38 -12.55 8.19
CA GLY A 672 -4.30 -13.59 7.67
C GLY A 672 -5.28 -13.14 6.59
N ARG A 673 -4.94 -12.05 5.91
CA ARG A 673 -5.55 -11.66 4.64
C ARG A 673 -4.47 -11.25 3.64
N ILE A 674 -4.82 -11.34 2.37
CA ILE A 674 -4.00 -10.99 1.23
C ILE A 674 -4.74 -9.91 0.45
N LEU A 675 -4.15 -8.72 0.38
CA LEU A 675 -4.63 -7.64 -0.47
C LEU A 675 -3.71 -7.52 -1.66
N GLN A 676 -4.25 -7.74 -2.85
CA GLN A 676 -3.54 -7.38 -4.07
C GLN A 676 -3.41 -5.86 -4.12
N LEU A 677 -2.24 -5.33 -4.44
CA LEU A 677 -2.02 -3.89 -4.53
C LEU A 677 -2.31 -3.42 -5.96
N LEU A 678 -1.29 -2.91 -6.65
CA LEU A 678 -1.36 -2.54 -8.06
C LEU A 678 -0.85 -3.69 -8.92
N GLU A 679 -1.56 -3.95 -10.02
CA GLU A 679 -1.11 -4.78 -11.12
C GLU A 679 -1.13 -3.94 -12.40
N LEU A 680 -0.03 -3.99 -13.15
CA LEU A 680 0.14 -3.29 -14.41
C LEU A 680 0.51 -4.31 -15.48
N GLY A 681 -0.21 -4.29 -16.59
CA GLY A 681 0.06 -5.17 -17.70
C GLY A 681 0.03 -4.43 -19.03
N VAL A 682 0.94 -4.84 -19.92
CA VAL A 682 1.05 -4.32 -21.28
C VAL A 682 1.16 -5.51 -22.23
N ARG A 683 0.36 -5.51 -23.28
CA ARG A 683 0.36 -6.51 -24.35
C ARG A 683 0.68 -5.84 -25.68
N ALA A 684 1.69 -6.34 -26.38
CA ALA A 684 2.06 -5.91 -27.72
C ALA A 684 1.51 -6.93 -28.74
N GLU A 685 0.49 -6.53 -29.50
CA GLU A 685 -0.13 -7.44 -30.46
C GLU A 685 0.58 -7.43 -31.82
N GLN A 686 0.78 -6.22 -32.35
CA GLN A 686 1.11 -5.97 -33.76
C GLN A 686 2.42 -5.16 -33.95
N ILE A 687 2.94 -4.52 -32.90
CA ILE A 687 4.21 -3.76 -32.95
C ILE A 687 5.40 -4.66 -33.38
N LYS A 688 5.30 -5.96 -33.15
CA LYS A 688 6.28 -6.97 -33.56
C LYS A 688 6.56 -6.98 -35.07
N GLU A 689 5.55 -6.76 -35.91
CA GLU A 689 5.67 -6.81 -37.37
C GLU A 689 6.50 -5.64 -37.91
N LEU A 690 6.46 -4.50 -37.20
CA LEU A 690 7.20 -3.29 -37.55
C LEU A 690 8.72 -3.44 -37.32
N ILE A 691 9.10 -4.29 -36.37
CA ILE A 691 10.48 -4.48 -35.90
C ILE A 691 11.11 -5.75 -36.50
N SER A 692 10.31 -6.79 -36.78
CA SER A 692 10.81 -8.01 -37.41
C SER A 692 11.33 -7.75 -38.82
N ASP A 693 10.65 -6.90 -39.61
CA ASP A 693 11.05 -6.53 -40.98
C ASP A 693 12.23 -5.55 -41.03
N THR A 694 12.54 -4.86 -39.93
CA THR A 694 13.66 -3.91 -39.81
C THR A 694 14.80 -4.41 -38.93
N SER A 695 14.78 -5.68 -38.51
CA SER A 695 15.78 -6.28 -37.61
C SER A 695 17.22 -6.18 -38.14
N SER A 696 17.43 -6.29 -39.47
CA SER A 696 18.73 -6.07 -40.10
C SER A 696 19.16 -4.59 -40.15
N ALA A 697 18.22 -3.64 -40.00
CA ALA A 697 18.53 -2.21 -39.91
C ALA A 697 18.98 -1.81 -38.50
N PHE A 698 18.42 -2.42 -37.46
CA PHE A 698 18.81 -2.14 -36.06
C PHE A 698 20.20 -2.67 -35.69
N GLU A 699 20.76 -3.66 -36.41
CA GLU A 699 22.15 -4.12 -36.21
C GLU A 699 23.21 -3.07 -36.59
N HIS A 700 22.83 -1.98 -37.27
CA HIS A 700 23.73 -0.91 -37.72
C HIS A 700 23.35 0.49 -37.23
N ILE A 701 22.31 0.62 -36.42
CA ILE A 701 21.85 1.90 -35.87
C ILE A 701 22.48 2.08 -34.48
N GLU A 702 23.44 3.00 -34.36
CA GLU A 702 23.85 3.50 -33.05
C GLU A 702 22.64 4.13 -32.35
N VAL A 703 22.49 3.93 -31.03
CA VAL A 703 21.37 4.42 -30.19
C VAL A 703 21.15 5.95 -30.31
N THR A 704 22.11 6.66 -30.91
CA THR A 704 22.15 8.10 -31.14
C THR A 704 21.49 8.57 -32.45
N ASP A 705 21.15 7.67 -33.40
CA ASP A 705 20.51 8.05 -34.68
C ASP A 705 18.98 8.11 -34.57
N TYR A 706 18.50 9.13 -33.86
CA TYR A 706 17.07 9.43 -33.68
C TYR A 706 16.31 9.59 -35.01
N ALA A 707 16.97 10.05 -36.07
CA ALA A 707 16.33 10.25 -37.37
C ALA A 707 16.04 8.91 -38.06
N ALA A 708 16.97 7.94 -37.97
CA ALA A 708 16.74 6.59 -38.44
C ALA A 708 15.63 5.88 -37.65
N ILE A 709 15.64 6.00 -36.31
CA ILE A 709 14.61 5.42 -35.43
C ILE A 709 13.23 6.01 -35.74
N MET A 710 13.13 7.34 -35.85
CA MET A 710 11.88 8.01 -36.19
C MET A 710 11.38 7.66 -37.60
N LYS A 711 12.28 7.49 -38.57
CA LYS A 711 11.93 7.08 -39.93
C LYS A 711 11.36 5.65 -39.96
N ILE A 712 11.94 4.74 -39.18
CA ILE A 712 11.43 3.36 -39.01
C ILE A 712 10.05 3.38 -38.35
N LEU A 713 9.89 4.12 -37.25
CA LEU A 713 8.61 4.27 -36.54
C LEU A 713 7.53 4.97 -37.38
N SER A 714 7.93 5.74 -38.41
CA SER A 714 7.03 6.45 -39.32
C SER A 714 6.53 5.59 -40.48
N ASP A 715 7.23 4.50 -40.85
CA ASP A 715 6.82 3.62 -41.96
C ASP A 715 5.75 2.62 -41.52
N THR A 716 4.55 3.15 -41.30
CA THR A 716 3.38 2.44 -40.74
C THR A 716 2.49 1.79 -41.81
N LYS A 717 2.93 1.75 -43.08
CA LYS A 717 2.11 1.24 -44.20
C LYS A 717 1.72 -0.23 -44.05
N ALA A 718 2.55 -1.02 -43.37
CA ALA A 718 2.32 -2.46 -43.15
C ALA A 718 1.30 -2.80 -42.04
N LEU A 719 0.96 -1.87 -41.14
CA LEU A 719 0.11 -2.17 -39.98
C LEU A 719 -1.39 -2.30 -40.35
N PRO A 720 -2.14 -3.27 -39.81
CA PRO A 720 -3.60 -3.34 -39.97
C PRO A 720 -4.30 -2.21 -39.22
N LYS A 721 -5.42 -1.72 -39.77
CA LYS A 721 -6.19 -0.58 -39.22
C LYS A 721 -7.08 -0.97 -38.04
N ASP A 722 -7.65 -2.17 -38.07
CA ASP A 722 -8.73 -2.58 -37.15
C ASP A 722 -8.25 -3.36 -35.91
N LYS A 723 -6.93 -3.53 -35.74
CA LYS A 723 -6.34 -4.25 -34.60
C LYS A 723 -5.52 -3.30 -33.71
N PRO A 724 -5.52 -3.50 -32.38
CA PRO A 724 -4.70 -2.69 -31.50
C PRO A 724 -3.21 -2.99 -31.72
N LEU A 725 -2.37 -1.97 -31.54
CA LEU A 725 -0.91 -2.11 -31.56
C LEU A 725 -0.40 -2.55 -30.19
N LEU A 726 -0.92 -1.89 -29.16
CA LEU A 726 -0.61 -2.10 -27.76
C LEU A 726 -1.91 -2.05 -26.95
N THR A 727 -2.02 -2.91 -25.96
CA THR A 727 -3.09 -2.88 -24.97
C THR A 727 -2.46 -2.72 -23.60
N ALA A 728 -2.96 -1.79 -22.80
CA ALA A 728 -2.51 -1.58 -21.43
C ALA A 728 -3.70 -1.68 -20.47
N TYR A 729 -3.47 -2.33 -19.33
CA TYR A 729 -4.46 -2.42 -18.26
C TYR A 729 -3.82 -2.17 -16.90
N ALA A 730 -4.64 -1.73 -15.97
CA ALA A 730 -4.28 -1.60 -14.56
C ALA A 730 -5.37 -2.23 -13.69
N ARG A 731 -4.94 -3.01 -12.68
CA ARG A 731 -5.81 -3.54 -11.65
C ARG A 731 -5.40 -2.98 -10.29
N ALA A 732 -6.38 -2.55 -9.51
CA ALA A 732 -6.22 -2.14 -8.13
C ALA A 732 -7.02 -3.09 -7.25
N PHE A 733 -6.41 -3.66 -6.20
CA PHE A 733 -7.11 -4.59 -5.30
C PHE A 733 -7.68 -5.83 -6.00
N GLY A 734 -6.98 -6.29 -7.06
CA GLY A 734 -7.39 -7.41 -7.91
C GLY A 734 -8.46 -7.08 -8.95
N GLN A 735 -9.09 -5.91 -8.84
CA GLN A 735 -10.13 -5.43 -9.76
C GLN A 735 -9.50 -4.62 -10.88
N GLU A 736 -9.88 -4.91 -12.13
CA GLU A 736 -9.48 -4.13 -13.28
C GLU A 736 -10.21 -2.79 -13.27
N VAL A 737 -9.45 -1.70 -13.23
CA VAL A 737 -9.98 -0.33 -13.10
C VAL A 737 -9.72 0.52 -14.34
N PHE A 738 -8.80 0.08 -15.19
CA PHE A 738 -8.44 0.75 -16.42
C PHE A 738 -8.02 -0.26 -17.48
N PHE A 739 -8.50 -0.04 -18.69
CA PHE A 739 -8.18 -0.81 -19.88
C PHE A 739 -8.20 0.13 -21.10
N ALA A 740 -7.13 0.12 -21.90
CA ALA A 740 -7.06 0.92 -23.11
C ALA A 740 -6.23 0.27 -24.23
N ASP A 741 -6.73 0.44 -25.46
CA ASP A 741 -6.06 0.04 -26.69
C ASP A 741 -5.47 1.25 -27.41
N LEU A 742 -4.20 1.12 -27.82
CA LEU A 742 -3.55 2.02 -28.76
C LEU A 742 -3.70 1.47 -30.18
N LYS A 743 -4.59 2.05 -30.97
CA LYS A 743 -4.82 1.66 -32.38
C LYS A 743 -3.87 2.36 -33.34
N LYS A 744 -3.78 1.85 -34.57
CA LYS A 744 -2.95 2.43 -35.65
C LYS A 744 -3.26 3.91 -35.89
N ASP A 745 -4.53 4.27 -36.04
CA ASP A 745 -4.91 5.64 -36.37
C ASP A 745 -4.55 6.61 -35.24
N THR A 746 -4.76 6.21 -33.99
CA THR A 746 -4.35 7.00 -32.81
C THR A 746 -2.84 7.16 -32.74
N PHE A 747 -2.08 6.09 -32.96
CA PHE A 747 -0.62 6.14 -33.03
C PHE A 747 -0.15 7.05 -34.17
N GLN A 748 -0.74 6.95 -35.36
CA GLN A 748 -0.43 7.83 -36.50
C GLN A 748 -0.77 9.29 -36.22
N GLN A 749 -1.88 9.57 -35.54
CA GLN A 749 -2.24 10.93 -35.11
C GLN A 749 -1.19 11.49 -34.14
N ILE A 750 -0.75 10.70 -33.15
CA ILE A 750 0.31 11.09 -32.20
C ILE A 750 1.62 11.35 -32.95
N MET A 751 2.06 10.42 -33.79
CA MET A 751 3.31 10.54 -34.55
C MET A 751 3.28 11.72 -35.54
N LYS A 752 2.14 11.94 -36.20
CA LYS A 752 1.94 13.09 -37.08
C LYS A 752 1.94 14.40 -36.30
N ALA A 753 1.33 14.44 -35.12
CA ALA A 753 1.30 15.63 -34.27
C ALA A 753 2.69 16.00 -33.73
N LEU A 754 3.55 15.01 -33.47
CA LEU A 754 4.92 15.18 -32.98
C LEU A 754 5.98 15.29 -34.09
N SER A 755 5.59 15.13 -35.36
CA SER A 755 6.54 15.15 -36.49
C SER A 755 7.24 16.50 -36.62
N PRO A 756 8.55 16.54 -36.96
CA PRO A 756 9.24 17.77 -37.32
C PRO A 756 8.59 18.53 -38.49
N THR A 757 7.81 17.86 -39.34
CA THR A 757 7.08 18.48 -40.46
C THR A 757 5.67 18.95 -40.08
N ALA A 758 5.23 18.74 -38.84
CA ALA A 758 3.89 19.10 -38.41
C ALA A 758 3.72 20.63 -38.37
N GLY A 759 2.63 21.13 -38.94
CA GLY A 759 2.34 22.57 -39.02
C GLY A 759 1.47 23.09 -37.86
N LYS A 760 0.87 24.26 -38.08
CA LYS A 760 -0.01 24.96 -37.12
C LYS A 760 -1.26 24.18 -36.74
N GLU A 761 -1.67 23.23 -37.57
CA GLU A 761 -2.80 22.33 -37.34
C GLU A 761 -2.53 21.26 -36.28
N SER A 762 -1.27 21.08 -35.84
CA SER A 762 -0.93 20.11 -34.80
C SER A 762 -1.42 20.55 -33.42
N PRO A 763 -2.02 19.66 -32.60
CA PRO A 763 -2.34 19.98 -31.20
C PRO A 763 -1.10 20.35 -30.38
N VAL A 764 0.08 19.85 -30.75
CA VAL A 764 1.37 20.19 -30.11
C VAL A 764 1.75 21.64 -30.36
N TRP A 765 1.39 22.19 -31.53
CA TRP A 765 1.61 23.60 -31.84
C TRP A 765 0.86 24.49 -30.86
N GLN A 766 -0.41 24.16 -30.57
CA GLN A 766 -1.22 24.89 -29.60
C GLN A 766 -0.60 24.84 -28.19
N ILE A 767 -0.13 23.66 -27.75
CA ILE A 767 0.56 23.50 -26.47
C ILE A 767 1.80 24.38 -26.40
N ILE A 768 2.61 24.44 -27.47
CA ILE A 768 3.79 25.30 -27.52
C ILE A 768 3.40 26.78 -27.47
N GLN A 769 2.35 27.20 -28.18
CA GLN A 769 1.87 28.57 -28.13
C GLN A 769 1.37 28.95 -26.73
N ASP A 770 0.69 28.04 -26.05
CA ASP A 770 0.23 28.26 -24.68
C ASP A 770 1.41 28.30 -23.71
N LEU A 771 2.44 27.45 -23.90
CA LEU A 771 3.71 27.54 -23.18
C LEU A 771 4.42 28.89 -23.43
N GLN A 772 4.35 29.44 -24.65
CA GLN A 772 4.93 30.76 -24.96
C GLN A 772 4.17 31.91 -24.26
N LYS A 773 2.84 31.79 -24.12
CA LYS A 773 2.02 32.73 -23.35
C LYS A 773 2.24 32.59 -21.83
N GLY A 774 2.63 31.39 -21.40
CA GLY A 774 2.74 30.99 -20.00
C GLY A 774 1.52 30.18 -19.58
N ILE A 775 1.76 28.96 -19.10
CA ILE A 775 0.72 28.06 -18.59
C ILE A 775 0.81 28.03 -17.06
N SER A 776 -0.33 28.11 -16.40
CA SER A 776 -0.51 27.80 -14.99
C SER A 776 -1.60 26.73 -14.87
N TRP A 777 -1.23 25.57 -14.36
CA TRP A 777 -2.12 24.43 -14.21
C TRP A 777 -2.03 23.90 -12.78
N HIS A 778 -3.18 23.63 -12.16
CA HIS A 778 -3.26 23.06 -10.83
C HIS A 778 -4.29 21.92 -10.78
N TRP A 779 -3.96 20.89 -10.02
CA TRP A 779 -4.78 19.73 -9.84
C TRP A 779 -4.67 19.22 -8.40
N THR A 780 -5.82 19.07 -7.75
CA THR A 780 -5.94 18.58 -6.38
C THR A 780 -6.89 17.39 -6.35
N LYS A 781 -6.58 16.39 -5.52
CA LYS A 781 -7.44 15.23 -5.31
C LYS A 781 -7.42 14.79 -3.85
N PRO A 782 -8.47 15.08 -3.07
CA PRO A 782 -8.70 14.39 -1.80
C PRO A 782 -9.25 12.99 -2.08
N TYR A 783 -8.77 11.98 -1.35
CA TYR A 783 -9.20 10.60 -1.57
C TYR A 783 -9.06 9.76 -0.30
N LEU A 784 -10.14 9.08 0.10
CA LEU A 784 -10.10 8.04 1.13
C LEU A 784 -9.63 6.73 0.51
N VAL A 785 -8.35 6.39 0.66
CA VAL A 785 -7.78 5.18 0.01
C VAL A 785 -8.32 3.91 0.63
N LEU A 786 -8.57 3.93 1.95
CA LEU A 786 -9.01 2.77 2.71
C LEU A 786 -9.88 3.21 3.90
N GLU A 787 -11.04 2.60 4.03
CA GLU A 787 -11.83 2.52 5.26
C GLU A 787 -12.12 1.04 5.52
N THR A 788 -11.56 0.48 6.59
CA THR A 788 -11.90 -0.87 7.03
C THR A 788 -12.43 -0.81 8.44
N ARG A 789 -13.55 -1.47 8.71
CA ARG A 789 -14.20 -1.44 10.01
C ARG A 789 -14.64 -2.83 10.41
N LEU A 790 -14.53 -3.11 11.69
CA LEU A 790 -15.14 -4.23 12.37
C LEU A 790 -15.79 -3.71 13.64
N ILE A 791 -17.10 -3.88 13.75
CA ILE A 791 -17.90 -3.40 14.87
C ILE A 791 -18.54 -4.61 15.53
N GLN A 792 -18.27 -4.78 16.83
CA GLN A 792 -18.84 -5.81 17.68
C GLN A 792 -19.54 -5.15 18.87
N THR A 793 -20.37 -5.90 19.58
CA THR A 793 -21.03 -5.41 20.79
C THR A 793 -20.31 -5.87 22.06
N THR A 794 -20.33 -5.02 23.09
CA THR A 794 -19.93 -5.35 24.45
C THR A 794 -21.14 -5.78 25.30
N THR A 795 -20.89 -6.45 26.42
CA THR A 795 -21.87 -6.84 27.42
C THR A 795 -22.61 -5.66 28.05
N LEU A 796 -22.04 -4.45 27.95
CA LEU A 796 -22.65 -3.20 28.39
C LEU A 796 -23.69 -2.65 27.40
N GLY A 797 -23.76 -3.22 26.20
CA GLY A 797 -24.58 -2.67 25.12
C GLY A 797 -23.93 -1.49 24.40
N LEU A 798 -22.60 -1.41 24.43
CA LEU A 798 -21.81 -0.41 23.71
C LEU A 798 -21.09 -1.07 22.52
N PRO A 799 -21.05 -0.42 21.34
CA PRO A 799 -20.32 -0.94 20.18
C PRO A 799 -18.82 -0.70 20.32
N VAL A 800 -18.03 -1.78 20.32
CA VAL A 800 -16.58 -1.72 20.13
C VAL A 800 -16.28 -1.74 18.64
N GLU A 801 -15.44 -0.82 18.18
CA GLU A 801 -14.99 -0.71 16.81
C GLU A 801 -13.46 -0.86 16.73
N ILE A 802 -13.03 -1.70 15.78
CA ILE A 802 -11.66 -1.73 15.27
C ILE A 802 -11.70 -1.21 13.85
N SER A 803 -11.01 -0.10 13.58
CA SER A 803 -11.04 0.48 12.25
C SER A 803 -9.73 1.13 11.82
N LYS A 804 -9.59 1.25 10.50
CA LYS A 804 -8.46 1.89 9.84
C LYS A 804 -8.98 2.88 8.81
N TYR A 805 -8.46 4.10 8.85
CA TYR A 805 -8.78 5.17 7.91
C TYR A 805 -7.48 5.66 7.28
N TYR A 806 -7.47 5.77 5.95
CA TYR A 806 -6.30 6.23 5.20
C TYR A 806 -6.66 7.34 4.20
N PRO A 807 -7.06 8.54 4.66
CA PRO A 807 -7.30 9.68 3.78
C PRO A 807 -5.99 10.29 3.26
N THR A 808 -6.07 10.78 2.04
CA THR A 808 -4.95 11.40 1.34
C THR A 808 -5.40 12.66 0.62
N VAL A 809 -4.49 13.62 0.50
CA VAL A 809 -4.68 14.80 -0.37
C VAL A 809 -3.45 14.96 -1.23
N THR A 810 -3.64 14.94 -2.54
CA THR A 810 -2.58 15.16 -3.53
C THR A 810 -2.79 16.52 -4.18
N ALA A 811 -1.73 17.30 -4.34
CA ALA A 811 -1.73 18.54 -5.11
C ALA A 811 -0.57 18.57 -6.10
N ILE A 812 -0.87 18.97 -7.33
CA ILE A 812 0.11 19.17 -8.40
C ILE A 812 -0.14 20.56 -8.97
N THR A 813 0.90 21.40 -8.94
CA THR A 813 0.88 22.75 -9.50
C THR A 813 2.06 22.88 -10.46
N VAL A 814 1.79 23.31 -11.69
CA VAL A 814 2.80 23.50 -12.72
C VAL A 814 2.62 24.87 -13.34
N ASN A 815 3.66 25.70 -13.23
CA ASN A 815 3.81 26.93 -14.00
C ASN A 815 4.97 26.75 -14.96
N ALA A 816 4.73 26.98 -16.24
CA ALA A 816 5.75 26.83 -17.27
C ALA A 816 5.63 27.92 -18.33
N LYS A 817 6.77 28.48 -18.73
CA LYS A 817 6.86 29.47 -19.81
C LYS A 817 8.04 29.19 -20.72
N ALA A 818 7.80 29.14 -22.02
CA ALA A 818 8.83 28.92 -23.03
C ALA A 818 9.11 30.18 -23.85
N VAL A 819 10.38 30.51 -24.06
CA VAL A 819 10.85 31.54 -24.99
C VAL A 819 11.64 30.83 -26.08
N ILE A 820 11.24 31.00 -27.34
CA ILE A 820 11.82 30.30 -28.49
C ILE A 820 12.33 31.35 -29.47
N THR A 821 13.62 31.30 -29.79
CA THR A 821 14.29 32.27 -30.67
C THR A 821 15.05 31.56 -31.80
N PRO A 822 14.77 31.87 -33.08
CA PRO A 822 13.64 32.68 -33.58
C PRO A 822 12.29 32.00 -33.31
N PRO A 823 11.19 32.77 -33.25
CA PRO A 823 9.85 32.20 -33.03
C PRO A 823 9.45 31.29 -34.19
N LEU A 824 8.74 30.21 -33.86
CA LEU A 824 8.19 29.23 -34.79
C LEU A 824 7.29 29.89 -35.86
N LYS A 825 7.54 29.57 -37.13
CA LYS A 825 6.82 30.14 -38.27
C LYS A 825 5.86 29.17 -38.93
N GLU A 826 6.34 27.98 -39.31
CA GLU A 826 5.57 27.05 -40.13
C GLU A 826 5.56 25.62 -39.59
N HIS A 827 6.71 25.05 -39.15
CA HIS A 827 6.78 23.64 -38.78
C HIS A 827 7.54 23.36 -37.47
N LEU A 828 7.14 22.33 -36.72
CA LEU A 828 7.73 21.98 -35.42
C LEU A 828 9.24 21.70 -35.46
N GLY A 829 9.77 21.26 -36.60
CA GLY A 829 11.18 20.97 -36.81
C GLY A 829 12.09 22.19 -36.62
N GLU A 830 11.56 23.41 -36.71
CA GLU A 830 12.30 24.65 -36.40
C GLU A 830 12.83 24.63 -34.94
N LEU A 831 12.11 23.98 -34.01
CA LEU A 831 12.52 23.80 -32.61
C LEU A 831 13.89 23.14 -32.46
N LEU A 832 14.25 22.23 -33.37
CA LEU A 832 15.53 21.52 -33.30
C LEU A 832 16.72 22.48 -33.48
N SER A 833 16.52 23.57 -34.24
CA SER A 833 17.53 24.59 -34.51
C SER A 833 17.43 25.85 -33.65
N SER A 834 16.29 26.09 -33.02
CA SER A 834 16.05 27.28 -32.20
C SER A 834 16.71 27.21 -30.82
N ASP A 835 17.00 28.38 -30.27
CA ASP A 835 17.35 28.53 -28.86
C ASP A 835 16.06 28.55 -28.03
N ILE A 836 15.88 27.54 -27.18
CA ILE A 836 14.69 27.37 -26.35
C ILE A 836 15.09 27.65 -24.91
N THR A 837 14.41 28.59 -24.26
CA THR A 837 14.48 28.84 -22.81
C THR A 837 13.15 28.48 -22.18
N LEU A 838 13.11 27.46 -21.34
CA LEU A 838 11.94 27.00 -20.60
C LEU A 838 12.11 27.35 -19.11
N GLU A 839 11.30 28.26 -18.61
CA GLU A 839 11.19 28.57 -17.19
C GLU A 839 10.10 27.70 -16.58
N THR A 840 10.43 27.00 -15.49
CA THR A 840 9.48 26.14 -14.78
C THR A 840 9.49 26.43 -13.28
N ASP A 841 8.31 26.44 -12.69
CA ASP A 841 8.07 26.62 -11.26
C ASP A 841 6.84 25.79 -10.88
N GLY A 842 6.99 24.85 -9.95
CA GLY A 842 5.89 23.97 -9.60
C GLY A 842 6.10 23.20 -8.32
N PHE A 843 5.09 22.41 -8.00
CA PHE A 843 5.00 21.63 -6.80
C PHE A 843 4.23 20.33 -7.09
N VAL A 844 4.76 19.22 -6.60
CA VAL A 844 4.03 17.95 -6.50
C VAL A 844 4.11 17.54 -5.04
N GLY A 845 2.96 17.31 -4.41
CA GLY A 845 2.94 16.83 -3.05
C GLY A 845 1.73 16.00 -2.72
N VAL A 846 1.90 15.15 -1.71
CA VAL A 846 0.83 14.33 -1.16
C VAL A 846 0.98 14.26 0.35
N THR A 847 -0.12 14.45 1.07
CA THR A 847 -0.19 14.18 2.51
C THR A 847 -1.09 13.00 2.73
N LYS A 848 -0.54 12.01 3.44
CA LYS A 848 -1.22 10.76 3.79
C LYS A 848 -1.41 10.72 5.29
N ASP A 849 -2.66 10.71 5.73
CA ASP A 849 -3.00 10.51 7.14
C ASP A 849 -3.46 9.06 7.31
N HIS A 850 -2.94 8.38 8.33
CA HIS A 850 -3.31 7.02 8.67
C HIS A 850 -3.75 6.96 10.12
N PHE A 851 -4.97 6.50 10.34
CA PHE A 851 -5.56 6.33 11.66
C PHE A 851 -5.89 4.86 11.90
N VAL A 852 -5.58 4.36 13.09
CA VAL A 852 -6.07 3.07 13.58
C VAL A 852 -6.77 3.31 14.90
N PHE A 853 -8.02 2.90 15.01
CA PHE A 853 -8.82 3.05 16.21
C PHE A 853 -9.23 1.68 16.76
N HIS A 854 -9.15 1.52 18.08
CA HIS A 854 -9.73 0.42 18.83
C HIS A 854 -10.43 0.99 20.07
N GLY A 855 -11.76 0.86 20.16
CA GLY A 855 -12.50 1.37 21.31
C GLY A 855 -14.00 1.48 21.07
N ILE A 856 -14.71 2.20 21.94
CA ILE A 856 -16.15 2.45 21.84
C ILE A 856 -16.41 3.64 20.91
N ASN A 857 -17.32 3.46 19.94
CA ASN A 857 -17.72 4.50 18.99
C ASN A 857 -19.25 4.65 18.94
N THR A 858 -19.77 5.76 19.45
CA THR A 858 -21.19 6.12 19.39
C THR A 858 -21.37 7.57 18.92
N GLU A 859 -22.59 7.95 18.57
CA GLU A 859 -22.99 9.35 18.29
C GLU A 859 -22.97 10.25 19.54
N LEU A 860 -22.89 9.65 20.74
CA LEU A 860 -22.91 10.35 22.02
C LEU A 860 -21.49 10.59 22.57
N PHE A 861 -20.64 9.58 22.48
CA PHE A 861 -19.26 9.63 22.95
C PHE A 861 -18.37 8.61 22.22
N GLN A 862 -17.07 8.86 22.25
CA GLN A 862 -16.04 7.96 21.76
C GLN A 862 -14.96 7.82 22.83
N CYS A 863 -14.52 6.60 23.11
CA CYS A 863 -13.35 6.36 23.95
C CYS A 863 -12.57 5.17 23.41
N GLY A 864 -11.25 5.28 23.37
CA GLY A 864 -10.42 4.18 22.85
C GLY A 864 -8.93 4.49 22.82
N THR A 865 -8.23 3.65 22.07
CA THR A 865 -6.86 3.84 21.63
C THR A 865 -6.85 4.27 20.16
N GLU A 866 -6.11 5.33 19.85
CA GLU A 866 -5.99 5.87 18.50
C GLU A 866 -4.51 6.02 18.12
N LEU A 867 -4.08 5.28 17.10
CA LEU A 867 -2.82 5.56 16.40
C LEU A 867 -3.10 6.64 15.36
N LYS A 868 -2.30 7.69 15.39
CA LYS A 868 -2.32 8.78 14.41
C LYS A 868 -0.96 8.86 13.73
N SER A 869 -0.96 8.76 12.41
CA SER A 869 0.22 8.92 11.57
C SER A 869 -0.03 9.92 10.45
N LYS A 870 0.94 10.80 10.20
CA LYS A 870 0.91 11.79 9.11
C LYS A 870 2.21 11.70 8.32
N THR A 871 2.08 11.53 7.01
CA THR A 871 3.19 11.35 6.08
C THR A 871 3.10 12.36 4.93
N PRO A 872 3.66 13.57 5.08
CA PRO A 872 3.77 14.52 3.98
C PRO A 872 4.93 14.13 3.04
N ILE A 873 4.69 14.30 1.74
CA ILE A 873 5.69 14.18 0.68
C ILE A 873 5.58 15.45 -0.16
N ASN A 874 6.65 16.23 -0.23
CA ASN A 874 6.66 17.54 -0.89
C ASN A 874 7.84 17.63 -1.85
N MET A 875 7.55 17.88 -3.12
CA MET A 875 8.56 18.04 -4.17
C MET A 875 8.32 19.36 -4.91
N PRO A 876 8.77 20.50 -4.35
CA PRO A 876 8.81 21.77 -5.07
C PRO A 876 9.99 21.77 -6.06
N TRP A 877 9.80 22.38 -7.23
CA TRP A 877 10.89 22.65 -8.17
C TRP A 877 10.80 24.05 -8.75
N LYS A 878 11.97 24.62 -9.02
CA LYS A 878 12.12 25.85 -9.79
C LYS A 878 13.45 25.83 -10.52
N PHE A 879 13.38 25.74 -11.85
CA PHE A 879 14.56 25.74 -12.69
C PHE A 879 14.27 26.31 -14.08
N THR A 880 15.33 26.80 -14.71
CA THR A 880 15.30 27.27 -16.11
C THR A 880 16.14 26.33 -16.96
N VAL A 881 15.57 25.80 -18.04
CA VAL A 881 16.28 25.00 -19.03
C VAL A 881 16.53 25.84 -20.27
N LYS A 882 17.77 25.92 -20.72
CA LYS A 882 18.13 26.47 -22.03
C LYS A 882 18.70 25.35 -22.89
N MET A 883 18.16 25.18 -24.09
CA MET A 883 18.59 24.10 -24.97
C MET A 883 18.64 24.55 -26.43
N ASN A 884 19.62 24.02 -27.15
CA ASN A 884 19.68 24.02 -28.60
C ASN A 884 20.07 22.61 -29.06
N VAL A 885 19.10 21.88 -29.61
CA VAL A 885 19.25 20.46 -29.94
C VAL A 885 20.28 20.27 -31.07
N LYS A 886 20.23 21.11 -32.12
CA LYS A 886 21.17 21.05 -33.25
C LYS A 886 22.60 21.33 -32.82
N GLN A 887 22.82 22.26 -31.90
CA GLN A 887 24.14 22.57 -31.37
C GLN A 887 24.58 21.60 -30.25
N ARG A 888 23.70 20.68 -29.81
CA ARG A 888 23.91 19.78 -28.65
C ARG A 888 24.37 20.54 -27.40
N LYS A 889 23.71 21.69 -27.14
CA LYS A 889 23.95 22.55 -25.98
C LYS A 889 22.75 22.47 -25.05
N PHE A 890 23.00 22.11 -23.79
CA PHE A 890 21.98 22.03 -22.75
C PHE A 890 22.51 22.75 -21.51
N GLU A 891 21.70 23.66 -20.96
CA GLU A 891 21.99 24.40 -19.74
C GLU A 891 20.77 24.29 -18.83
N ILE A 892 20.96 23.86 -17.59
CA ILE A 892 19.92 23.82 -16.57
C ILE A 892 20.39 24.68 -15.40
N ASP A 893 19.57 25.66 -15.07
CA ASP A 893 19.80 26.65 -14.04
C ASP A 893 18.86 26.37 -12.87
N PHE A 894 19.41 26.00 -11.71
CA PHE A 894 18.68 25.79 -10.47
C PHE A 894 18.86 26.96 -9.51
N ASN A 895 17.81 27.24 -8.75
CA ASN A 895 17.89 28.16 -7.62
C ASN A 895 18.54 27.45 -6.41
N PRO A 896 19.36 28.17 -5.61
CA PRO A 896 19.93 27.62 -4.39
C PRO A 896 18.82 27.34 -3.36
N VAL A 897 19.01 26.30 -2.55
CA VAL A 897 18.14 25.99 -1.41
C VAL A 897 18.38 27.02 -0.32
N LYS A 898 17.39 27.91 -0.07
CA LYS A 898 17.51 29.00 0.93
C LYS A 898 16.88 28.67 2.28
N LYS A 899 16.05 27.63 2.35
CA LYS A 899 15.29 27.22 3.54
C LYS A 899 15.30 25.70 3.63
N VAL A 900 15.17 25.20 4.85
CA VAL A 900 14.92 23.79 5.10
C VAL A 900 13.64 23.38 4.36
N THR A 901 13.76 22.40 3.47
CA THR A 901 12.66 21.88 2.66
C THR A 901 12.50 20.41 2.98
N GLU A 902 11.45 20.07 3.71
CA GLU A 902 11.12 18.69 4.04
C GLU A 902 10.51 18.00 2.82
N LEU A 903 11.22 17.01 2.27
CA LEU A 903 10.79 16.25 1.09
C LEU A 903 9.86 15.09 1.46
N PHE A 904 10.12 14.48 2.59
CA PHE A 904 9.38 13.35 3.12
C PHE A 904 9.48 13.40 4.65
N ALA A 905 8.36 13.21 5.34
CA ALA A 905 8.41 12.88 6.76
C ALA A 905 7.37 11.83 7.12
N VAL A 906 7.61 11.12 8.20
CA VAL A 906 6.65 10.24 8.86
C VAL A 906 6.62 10.62 10.32
N ASN A 907 5.46 11.11 10.75
CA ASN A 907 5.15 11.36 12.14
C ASN A 907 4.12 10.33 12.58
N PHE A 908 4.32 9.63 13.69
CA PHE A 908 3.24 8.87 14.31
C PHE A 908 3.33 8.81 15.82
N ASN A 909 2.18 8.67 16.47
CA ASN A 909 2.06 8.42 17.90
C ASN A 909 0.73 7.71 18.22
N VAL A 910 0.63 7.12 19.41
CA VAL A 910 -0.57 6.40 19.87
C VAL A 910 -1.13 7.08 21.13
N TYR A 911 -2.44 7.27 21.16
CA TYR A 911 -3.11 8.07 22.18
C TYR A 911 -4.27 7.31 22.82
N ALA A 912 -4.50 7.55 24.10
CA ALA A 912 -5.78 7.31 24.74
C ALA A 912 -6.71 8.50 24.46
N VAL A 913 -7.86 8.24 23.83
CA VAL A 913 -8.82 9.28 23.40
C VAL A 913 -10.13 9.20 24.17
N SER A 914 -10.68 10.35 24.53
CA SER A 914 -12.07 10.51 25.02
C SER A 914 -12.71 11.72 24.34
N ARG A 915 -13.90 11.54 23.77
CA ARG A 915 -14.68 12.58 23.08
C ARG A 915 -16.14 12.47 23.52
N ASN A 916 -16.77 13.62 23.77
CA ASN A 916 -18.15 13.72 24.22
C ASN A 916 -18.90 14.75 23.36
N ILE A 917 -20.05 14.38 22.79
CA ILE A 917 -20.81 15.22 21.85
C ILE A 917 -21.35 16.52 22.47
N GLU A 918 -21.58 16.53 23.78
CA GLU A 918 -22.08 17.70 24.49
C GLU A 918 -20.98 18.73 24.75
N GLU A 919 -19.72 18.28 24.79
CA GLU A 919 -18.55 19.10 25.10
C GLU A 919 -17.39 18.78 24.13
N PRO A 920 -17.58 18.95 22.81
CA PRO A 920 -16.60 18.52 21.80
C PRO A 920 -15.26 19.27 21.90
N SER A 921 -15.25 20.48 22.46
CA SER A 921 -14.04 21.27 22.73
C SER A 921 -13.19 20.72 23.90
N LEU A 922 -13.74 19.82 24.71
CA LEU A 922 -13.06 19.20 25.85
C LEU A 922 -12.53 17.79 25.53
N SER A 923 -12.43 17.43 24.24
CA SER A 923 -11.86 16.15 23.82
C SER A 923 -10.46 15.97 24.39
N LYS A 924 -10.19 14.82 25.01
CA LYS A 924 -8.90 14.49 25.61
C LYS A 924 -8.17 13.49 24.74
N MET A 925 -6.90 13.78 24.47
CA MET A 925 -6.01 12.92 23.71
C MET A 925 -4.66 12.86 24.43
N THR A 926 -4.49 11.84 25.27
CA THR A 926 -3.30 11.66 26.11
C THR A 926 -2.37 10.67 25.41
N PRO A 927 -1.09 11.00 25.16
CA PRO A 927 -0.13 10.03 24.64
C PRO A 927 -0.13 8.77 25.51
N MET A 928 -0.20 7.59 24.88
CA MET A 928 -0.27 6.32 25.61
C MET A 928 0.95 6.13 26.51
N MET A 929 2.13 6.54 26.03
CA MET A 929 3.33 6.64 26.82
C MET A 929 3.48 8.08 27.35
N PRO A 930 3.53 8.30 28.67
CA PRO A 930 3.68 9.63 29.23
C PRO A 930 5.04 10.25 28.89
N ASN A 931 5.07 11.57 28.68
CA ASN A 931 6.33 12.31 28.53
C ASN A 931 7.07 12.34 29.89
N SER A 932 8.39 12.11 29.87
CA SER A 932 9.28 11.99 31.03
C SER A 932 9.31 13.20 31.99
N ALA A 933 8.58 14.28 31.70
CA ALA A 933 8.53 15.49 32.52
C ALA A 933 7.56 15.41 33.72
N VAL A 934 6.79 14.33 33.88
CA VAL A 934 5.75 14.22 34.94
C VAL A 934 6.24 13.52 36.20
N THR A 935 7.46 12.95 36.22
CA THR A 935 8.07 12.34 37.41
C THR A 935 8.79 13.37 38.29
N SER A 936 8.07 14.41 38.75
CA SER A 936 8.47 15.17 39.93
C SER A 936 7.45 14.94 41.04
N LEU A 937 7.53 13.78 41.70
CA LEU A 937 6.77 13.52 42.93
C LEU A 937 7.44 14.26 44.11
N PRO A 938 6.66 14.87 45.04
CA PRO A 938 7.20 15.37 46.30
C PRO A 938 7.69 14.21 47.18
N PRO A 939 8.72 14.40 48.01
CA PRO A 939 9.27 13.32 48.80
C PRO A 939 8.37 12.97 50.00
N GLN A 940 8.24 11.66 50.25
CA GLN A 940 8.05 10.95 51.53
C GLN A 940 6.76 10.13 51.70
N LEU A 941 6.93 8.81 51.68
CA LEU A 941 6.57 7.90 52.78
C LEU A 941 7.51 6.67 52.72
N PRO A 942 7.94 6.07 53.85
CA PRO A 942 8.91 5.00 53.86
C PRO A 942 8.27 3.71 53.30
N LYS A 943 8.88 3.14 52.25
CA LYS A 943 8.51 1.83 51.72
C LYS A 943 8.91 0.75 52.72
N THR A 944 7.94 0.05 53.29
CA THR A 944 8.15 -1.25 53.94
C THR A 944 8.37 -2.33 52.87
N SER A 945 9.39 -3.12 53.11
CA SER A 945 10.01 -4.14 52.27
C SER A 945 9.11 -5.33 51.92
N THR A 946 8.96 -5.59 50.62
CA THR A 946 9.05 -6.91 49.99
C THR A 946 9.50 -6.71 48.54
N ASP A 947 10.63 -7.31 48.17
CA ASP A 947 11.32 -7.18 46.89
C ASP A 947 10.47 -7.68 45.70
N GLU A 948 10.01 -6.75 44.87
CA GLU A 948 10.00 -6.91 43.41
C GLU A 948 10.77 -5.70 42.85
N LEU A 949 11.86 -5.98 42.15
CA LEU A 949 12.68 -5.00 41.44
C LEU A 949 11.80 -4.23 40.44
N THR A 950 11.25 -3.10 40.88
CA THR A 950 10.71 -2.09 39.97
C THR A 950 11.91 -1.34 39.41
N GLU A 951 12.51 -1.89 38.35
CA GLU A 951 13.41 -1.13 37.49
C GLU A 951 12.64 0.11 37.00
N GLU A 952 13.22 1.30 37.20
CA GLU A 952 12.66 2.52 36.61
C GLU A 952 12.57 2.32 35.09
N PRO A 953 11.47 2.73 34.42
CA PRO A 953 11.31 2.50 33.00
C PRO A 953 12.41 3.26 32.22
N ASP A 954 13.35 2.51 31.64
CA ASP A 954 14.39 3.06 30.77
C ASP A 954 13.72 3.70 29.54
N VAL A 955 13.70 5.04 29.52
CA VAL A 955 13.16 5.82 28.41
C VAL A 955 14.17 5.81 27.27
N TYR A 956 13.85 5.07 26.21
CA TYR A 956 14.64 5.03 24.99
C TYR A 956 14.25 6.20 24.08
N ASN A 957 15.07 7.25 24.04
CA ASN A 957 14.86 8.44 23.21
C ASN A 957 16.04 8.74 22.26
N PRO A 958 16.37 7.87 21.28
CA PRO A 958 17.40 8.18 20.30
C PRO A 958 16.96 9.34 19.40
N GLN A 959 17.82 10.34 19.30
CA GLN A 959 17.73 11.42 18.33
C GLN A 959 18.99 11.37 17.47
N SER A 960 18.83 11.34 16.15
CA SER A 960 19.94 11.31 15.21
C SER A 960 19.63 12.18 14.01
N LYS A 961 20.64 12.91 13.54
CA LYS A 961 20.58 13.67 12.30
C LYS A 961 21.87 13.43 11.52
N VAL A 962 21.74 12.91 10.30
CA VAL A 962 22.87 12.62 9.42
C VAL A 962 22.70 13.41 8.14
N CYS A 963 23.71 14.20 7.76
CA CYS A 963 23.68 15.06 6.59
C CYS A 963 24.80 14.73 5.60
N LEU A 964 24.45 14.70 4.32
CA LEU A 964 25.40 14.66 3.20
C LEU A 964 25.47 16.05 2.55
N GLU A 965 26.60 16.74 2.71
CA GLU A 965 26.79 18.11 2.25
C GLU A 965 27.45 18.20 0.88
N ALA A 966 26.82 18.92 -0.05
CA ALA A 966 27.39 19.35 -1.32
C ALA A 966 27.85 20.82 -1.23
N LYS A 967 28.94 21.06 -0.48
CA LYS A 967 29.47 22.39 -0.14
C LYS A 967 29.63 23.37 -1.32
N PRO A 968 30.11 22.97 -2.52
CA PRO A 968 30.22 23.89 -3.65
C PRO A 968 28.88 24.49 -4.08
N PHE A 969 27.78 23.75 -3.89
CA PHE A 969 26.44 24.15 -4.31
C PHE A 969 25.59 24.71 -3.16
N GLY A 970 26.09 24.68 -1.93
CA GLY A 970 25.38 25.18 -0.75
C GLY A 970 24.14 24.37 -0.35
N ILE A 971 24.11 23.08 -0.67
CA ILE A 971 22.98 22.19 -0.37
C ILE A 971 23.47 21.02 0.50
N ALA A 972 22.68 20.64 1.50
CA ALA A 972 22.85 19.42 2.28
C ALA A 972 21.56 18.57 2.19
N ALA A 973 21.71 17.26 2.05
CA ALA A 973 20.60 16.31 2.20
C ALA A 973 20.71 15.67 3.58
N CYS A 974 19.71 15.89 4.44
CA CYS A 974 19.70 15.45 5.83
C CYS A 974 18.60 14.42 6.07
N VAL A 975 18.93 13.40 6.87
CA VAL A 975 17.97 12.44 7.44
C VAL A 975 17.93 12.68 8.94
N GLU A 976 16.76 13.01 9.46
CA GLU A 976 16.49 13.22 10.88
C GLU A 976 15.59 12.10 11.40
N ALA A 977 15.92 11.54 12.56
CA ALA A 977 15.12 10.53 13.23
C ALA A 977 15.08 10.80 14.74
N GLU A 978 13.86 10.84 15.30
CA GLU A 978 13.59 10.89 16.74
C GLU A 978 12.58 9.79 17.08
N LEU A 979 12.92 8.94 18.05
CA LEU A 979 12.03 7.89 18.55
C LEU A 979 11.91 8.05 20.06
N LYS A 980 10.69 8.03 20.61
CA LYS A 980 10.47 7.99 22.07
C LYS A 980 9.74 6.70 22.43
N ARG A 981 10.36 5.84 23.21
CA ARG A 981 9.86 4.51 23.59
C ARG A 981 10.12 4.22 25.08
N THR A 982 9.32 3.33 25.64
CA THR A 982 9.64 2.62 26.89
C THR A 982 9.86 1.15 26.54
N HIS A 983 10.93 0.55 27.06
CA HIS A 983 11.33 -0.80 26.67
C HIS A 983 10.48 -1.87 27.37
N TYR A 984 9.70 -2.64 26.59
CA TYR A 984 8.96 -3.82 27.04
C TYR A 984 9.27 -5.00 26.11
N VAL A 985 10.34 -5.74 26.42
CA VAL A 985 10.91 -6.81 25.56
C VAL A 985 9.86 -7.86 25.18
N ASP A 986 8.98 -8.20 26.12
CA ASP A 986 7.93 -9.21 25.95
C ASP A 986 6.82 -8.78 24.96
N GLU A 987 6.82 -7.52 24.50
CA GLU A 987 5.83 -6.98 23.57
C GLU A 987 6.35 -6.79 22.14
N TYR A 988 7.43 -7.49 21.78
CA TYR A 988 7.96 -7.48 20.42
C TYR A 988 6.95 -8.09 19.44
N PRO A 989 6.57 -7.43 18.32
CA PRO A 989 7.14 -6.20 17.77
C PRO A 989 6.32 -4.94 18.04
N LEU A 990 5.17 -5.01 18.73
CA LEU A 990 4.29 -3.85 18.94
C LEU A 990 4.99 -2.70 19.69
N TYR A 991 5.93 -2.97 20.60
CA TYR A 991 6.67 -1.91 21.29
C TYR A 991 7.39 -0.94 20.32
N TYR A 992 7.79 -1.38 19.11
CA TYR A 992 8.39 -0.47 18.14
C TYR A 992 7.42 0.60 17.63
N LEU A 993 6.12 0.39 17.78
CA LEU A 993 5.07 1.32 17.37
C LEU A 993 4.40 2.03 18.55
N LEU A 994 4.70 1.64 19.79
CA LEU A 994 4.16 2.31 20.97
C LEU A 994 5.00 3.54 21.29
N GLY A 995 4.46 4.73 21.07
CA GLY A 995 5.11 6.00 21.38
C GLY A 995 5.31 6.88 20.15
N TYR A 996 6.10 7.94 20.31
CA TYR A 996 6.31 8.95 19.27
C TYR A 996 7.45 8.58 18.32
N SER A 997 7.21 8.73 17.02
CA SER A 997 8.24 8.60 15.98
C SER A 997 8.18 9.77 15.02
N HIS A 998 9.36 10.29 14.72
CA HIS A 998 9.62 11.22 13.64
C HIS A 998 10.78 10.68 12.80
N LEU A 999 10.55 10.60 11.50
CA LEU A 999 11.59 10.36 10.51
C LEU A 999 11.39 11.36 9.39
N ALA A 1000 12.39 12.17 9.06
CA ALA A 1000 12.31 13.15 7.99
C ALA A 1000 13.52 13.09 7.06
N ILE A 1001 13.27 13.33 5.78
CA ILE A 1001 14.29 13.56 4.74
C ILE A 1001 14.11 14.99 4.28
N GLN A 1002 15.14 15.80 4.46
CA GLN A 1002 15.09 17.25 4.24
C GLN A 1002 16.27 17.73 3.41
N LEU A 1003 16.04 18.77 2.61
CA LEU A 1003 17.09 19.56 1.97
C LEU A 1003 17.35 20.81 2.80
N GLU A 1004 18.60 21.03 3.18
CA GLU A 1004 19.02 22.15 4.01
C GLU A 1004 20.06 23.02 3.29
N PRO A 1005 20.12 24.33 3.60
CA PRO A 1005 21.25 25.15 3.17
C PRO A 1005 22.53 24.67 3.86
N ALA A 1006 23.56 24.36 3.08
CA ALA A 1006 24.89 24.04 3.62
C ALA A 1006 25.72 25.32 3.80
N ASN A 1007 26.59 25.32 4.81
CA ASN A 1007 27.54 26.43 5.00
C ASN A 1007 28.53 26.50 3.84
N THR A 1008 28.47 27.58 3.07
CA THR A 1008 29.39 27.87 1.97
C THR A 1008 30.36 28.98 2.34
N LYS A 1009 31.57 28.95 1.76
CA LYS A 1009 32.53 30.07 1.90
C LYS A 1009 32.09 31.32 1.12
N LYS A 1010 31.27 31.14 0.08
CA LYS A 1010 30.73 32.20 -0.81
C LYS A 1010 29.21 32.06 -0.95
N PRO A 1011 28.44 33.16 -1.02
CA PRO A 1011 26.99 33.10 -1.25
C PRO A 1011 26.68 32.58 -2.66
N VAL A 1012 26.01 31.43 -2.77
CA VAL A 1012 25.61 30.85 -4.06
C VAL A 1012 24.31 31.50 -4.52
N ASP A 1013 24.33 32.19 -5.66
CA ASP A 1013 23.14 32.84 -6.23
C ASP A 1013 22.38 31.90 -7.17
N LYS A 1014 23.12 31.02 -7.86
CA LYS A 1014 22.58 30.17 -8.92
C LYS A 1014 23.46 28.94 -9.12
N ILE A 1015 22.85 27.77 -9.33
CA ILE A 1015 23.57 26.55 -9.71
C ILE A 1015 23.31 26.29 -11.19
N GLN A 1016 24.36 26.10 -11.96
CA GLN A 1016 24.29 25.97 -13.41
C GLN A 1016 24.96 24.67 -13.87
N ILE A 1017 24.19 23.83 -14.54
CA ILE A 1017 24.66 22.61 -15.19
C ILE A 1017 24.68 22.86 -16.71
N LYS A 1018 25.84 22.83 -17.34
CA LYS A 1018 26.04 23.01 -18.78
C LYS A 1018 26.62 21.75 -19.40
N ILE A 1019 26.00 21.24 -20.44
CA ILE A 1019 26.48 20.11 -21.24
C ILE A 1019 26.61 20.57 -22.68
N ASN A 1020 27.83 20.43 -23.23
CA ASN A 1020 28.14 20.73 -24.62
C ASN A 1020 28.75 19.48 -25.27
N ALA A 1021 28.09 18.95 -26.30
CA ALA A 1021 28.51 17.73 -27.01
C ALA A 1021 28.50 17.87 -28.55
N GLY A 1022 28.56 19.11 -29.05
CA GLY A 1022 28.49 19.43 -30.48
C GLY A 1022 29.87 19.45 -31.16
N PRO A 1023 29.99 19.01 -32.43
CA PRO A 1023 31.20 19.21 -33.22
C PRO A 1023 31.40 20.71 -33.46
N LYS A 1024 32.56 21.26 -33.08
CA LYS A 1024 32.89 22.67 -33.32
C LYS A 1024 33.69 22.78 -34.62
N ASP A 1025 33.01 23.14 -35.71
CA ASP A 1025 33.63 23.45 -37.01
C ASP A 1025 34.44 24.77 -37.04
N ASN A 1026 34.65 25.45 -35.92
CA ASN A 1026 35.51 26.62 -35.85
C ASN A 1026 35.94 26.87 -34.40
N THR A 1027 37.18 26.49 -34.06
CA THR A 1027 37.87 27.07 -32.91
C THR A 1027 39.30 27.48 -33.28
N PRO A 1028 39.78 28.63 -32.74
CA PRO A 1028 41.13 29.11 -32.96
C PRO A 1028 42.15 28.21 -32.23
N SER A 1029 43.40 28.23 -32.68
CA SER A 1029 44.45 27.32 -32.17
C SER A 1029 44.60 27.37 -30.63
N PRO A 1030 45.04 26.27 -29.98
CA PRO A 1030 45.31 26.22 -28.53
C PRO A 1030 46.20 27.35 -28.01
N ARG A 1031 47.10 27.89 -28.86
CA ARG A 1031 47.91 29.07 -28.56
C ARG A 1031 47.09 30.34 -28.33
N GLN A 1032 45.98 30.54 -29.04
CA GLN A 1032 45.14 31.73 -28.89
C GLN A 1032 44.26 31.68 -27.64
N ILE A 1033 43.83 30.49 -27.20
CA ILE A 1033 43.09 30.32 -25.95
C ILE A 1033 44.04 30.48 -24.76
N MET A 1034 45.23 29.87 -24.84
CA MET A 1034 46.27 30.01 -23.81
C MET A 1034 46.80 31.45 -23.72
N GLU A 1035 46.93 32.18 -24.85
CA GLU A 1035 47.23 33.60 -24.86
C GLU A 1035 46.10 34.46 -24.31
N THR A 1036 44.83 34.11 -24.52
CA THR A 1036 43.69 34.86 -23.97
C THR A 1036 43.61 34.69 -22.45
N ILE A 1037 43.91 33.48 -21.95
CA ILE A 1037 44.01 33.17 -20.51
C ILE A 1037 45.25 33.83 -19.89
N HIS A 1038 46.42 33.79 -20.55
CA HIS A 1038 47.63 34.47 -20.09
C HIS A 1038 47.54 36.00 -20.15
N ARG A 1039 46.85 36.57 -21.16
CA ARG A 1039 46.63 38.01 -21.31
C ARG A 1039 45.58 38.52 -20.32
N GLY A 1040 44.65 37.67 -19.88
CA GLY A 1040 43.78 37.91 -18.73
C GLY A 1040 44.49 37.86 -17.38
N LEU A 1041 45.56 37.06 -17.25
CA LEU A 1041 46.35 36.92 -16.02
C LEU A 1041 47.54 37.90 -15.91
N LYS A 1042 48.01 38.52 -17.01
CA LYS A 1042 49.16 39.45 -17.01
C LYS A 1042 48.85 40.91 -16.64
N ASN A 1043 47.58 41.29 -16.48
CA ASN A 1043 47.20 42.68 -16.18
C ASN A 1043 47.22 43.04 -14.68
N SER A 1044 47.65 42.14 -13.78
CA SER A 1044 47.68 42.40 -12.33
C SER A 1044 49.08 42.39 -11.70
N SER A 1045 50.16 42.29 -12.48
CA SER A 1045 51.53 42.33 -11.94
C SER A 1045 52.43 43.27 -12.74
N ARG A 1046 52.22 44.57 -12.58
CA ARG A 1046 53.28 45.57 -12.70
C ARG A 1046 53.54 46.14 -11.31
N LEU A 1047 54.82 46.14 -10.92
CA LEU A 1047 55.44 46.87 -9.81
C LEU A 1047 55.41 46.22 -8.41
N LEU A 1048 56.23 45.18 -8.23
CA LEU A 1048 57.24 45.17 -7.17
C LEU A 1048 58.53 44.54 -7.75
N ASP A 1049 59.38 45.38 -8.33
CA ASP A 1049 60.78 45.07 -8.60
C ASP A 1049 61.57 45.25 -7.29
N LEU A 1050 62.51 44.35 -6.98
CA LEU A 1050 63.93 44.68 -6.76
C LEU A 1050 64.76 43.49 -6.23
N SER A 1051 65.98 43.41 -6.77
CA SER A 1051 67.17 42.60 -6.40
C SER A 1051 67.18 41.14 -6.88
N SER A 1052 67.90 40.77 -7.96
CA SER A 1052 69.37 40.69 -8.15
C SER A 1052 70.02 39.73 -7.12
N ASN A 1053 70.85 38.75 -7.45
CA ASN A 1053 71.77 38.54 -8.57
C ASN A 1053 72.34 37.10 -8.48
N LYS A 1054 72.57 36.46 -9.64
CA LYS A 1054 73.75 35.63 -10.08
C LYS A 1054 74.34 34.59 -9.09
N THR A 1055 74.72 33.35 -9.47
CA THR A 1055 75.66 32.96 -10.54
C THR A 1055 75.71 31.40 -10.68
N ALA A 1056 75.56 30.87 -11.91
CA ALA A 1056 76.36 29.85 -12.64
C ALA A 1056 77.34 28.92 -11.89
N ALA A 1057 77.65 27.65 -12.23
CA ALA A 1057 77.37 26.61 -13.25
C ALA A 1057 78.18 25.34 -12.78
N PRO A 1058 78.49 24.28 -13.57
CA PRO A 1058 77.73 23.37 -14.46
C PRO A 1058 77.86 21.87 -14.04
N GLY A 1059 77.05 20.97 -14.62
CA GLY A 1059 77.20 19.51 -14.43
C GLY A 1059 76.25 18.65 -15.27
N LEU A 1060 76.57 18.53 -16.56
CA LEU A 1060 76.22 17.54 -17.59
C LEU A 1060 75.18 16.42 -17.31
N ASN A 1061 74.06 16.53 -18.06
CA ASN A 1061 73.32 15.53 -18.85
C ASN A 1061 73.30 14.04 -18.46
N GLU A 1062 72.06 13.53 -18.34
CA GLU A 1062 71.58 12.43 -19.20
C GLU A 1062 70.13 12.70 -19.63
N GLN A 1063 69.92 12.75 -20.94
CA GLN A 1063 68.66 13.06 -21.60
C GLN A 1063 67.79 11.80 -21.71
N SER A 1064 66.54 11.85 -21.21
CA SER A 1064 65.44 11.08 -21.79
C SER A 1064 64.58 12.05 -22.60
N SER A 1065 64.72 11.96 -23.91
CA SER A 1065 63.96 12.65 -24.94
C SER A 1065 62.45 12.46 -24.77
N GLN A 1066 61.77 13.50 -24.28
CA GLN A 1066 60.34 13.68 -24.45
C GLN A 1066 60.12 14.41 -25.77
N GLU A 1067 59.93 13.63 -26.84
CA GLU A 1067 59.43 14.16 -28.10
C GLU A 1067 58.03 14.74 -27.88
N SER A 1068 57.93 16.05 -28.10
CA SER A 1068 56.69 16.78 -28.24
C SER A 1068 55.93 16.28 -29.47
N LEU A 1069 54.76 15.68 -29.26
CA LEU A 1069 53.75 15.51 -30.30
C LEU A 1069 52.60 16.47 -30.03
N ASP A 1070 52.50 17.44 -30.93
CA ASP A 1070 51.43 18.41 -31.10
C ASP A 1070 50.12 17.65 -31.39
N GLY A 1071 49.12 17.78 -30.50
CA GLY A 1071 47.77 17.23 -30.71
C GLY A 1071 47.15 16.54 -29.50
N THR A 1072 46.84 17.27 -28.42
CA THR A 1072 45.80 16.81 -27.50
C THR A 1072 44.45 16.85 -28.23
N PRO A 1073 43.68 15.75 -28.31
CA PRO A 1073 42.38 15.74 -28.97
C PRO A 1073 41.41 16.71 -28.28
N ASP A 1074 40.48 17.29 -29.04
CA ASP A 1074 39.41 18.09 -28.47
C ASP A 1074 38.45 17.20 -27.65
N PRO A 1075 37.93 17.68 -26.51
CA PRO A 1075 36.96 16.93 -25.72
C PRO A 1075 35.65 16.78 -26.49
N VAL A 1076 35.14 15.56 -26.55
CA VAL A 1076 33.88 15.21 -27.22
C VAL A 1076 32.66 15.68 -26.43
N VAL A 1077 32.78 15.71 -25.09
CA VAL A 1077 31.75 16.23 -24.19
C VAL A 1077 32.40 17.07 -23.10
N ILE A 1078 31.86 18.27 -22.88
CA ILE A 1078 32.21 19.11 -21.73
C ILE A 1078 30.96 19.26 -20.87
N MET A 1079 31.07 18.92 -19.59
CA MET A 1079 30.03 19.11 -18.59
C MET A 1079 30.54 20.02 -17.48
N ASN A 1080 29.84 21.11 -17.19
CA ASN A 1080 30.18 22.01 -16.10
C ASN A 1080 29.00 22.06 -15.12
N ALA A 1081 29.25 21.75 -13.85
CA ALA A 1081 28.31 21.96 -12.76
C ALA A 1081 28.89 23.03 -11.84
N LEU A 1082 28.42 24.27 -11.98
CA LEU A 1082 29.00 25.46 -11.35
C LEU A 1082 27.99 26.16 -10.45
N ALA A 1083 28.39 26.49 -9.24
CA ALA A 1083 27.78 27.51 -8.43
C ALA A 1083 28.30 28.89 -8.85
N LEU A 1084 27.37 29.76 -9.23
CA LEU A 1084 27.64 31.13 -9.64
C LEU A 1084 27.30 32.09 -8.50
N CYS A 1085 28.16 33.09 -8.32
CA CYS A 1085 28.00 34.16 -7.35
C CYS A 1085 28.25 35.50 -8.05
N GLU A 1086 27.43 36.52 -7.82
CA GLU A 1086 27.64 37.84 -8.42
C GLU A 1086 29.02 38.42 -8.06
N GLY A 1087 29.79 38.81 -9.09
CA GLY A 1087 31.10 39.44 -8.94
C GLY A 1087 32.24 38.55 -8.48
N MET A 1088 32.02 37.25 -8.23
CA MET A 1088 33.06 36.30 -7.78
C MET A 1088 33.29 35.16 -8.79
N LYS A 1089 34.44 34.50 -8.70
CA LYS A 1089 34.73 33.31 -9.52
C LYS A 1089 33.82 32.15 -9.12
N PRO A 1090 33.30 31.39 -10.11
CA PRO A 1090 32.42 30.26 -9.86
C PRO A 1090 33.17 29.13 -9.15
N ASP A 1091 32.46 28.41 -8.29
CA ASP A 1091 32.96 27.19 -7.64
C ASP A 1091 32.15 25.99 -8.14
N GLY A 1092 32.74 24.80 -8.24
CA GLY A 1092 32.01 23.62 -8.70
C GLY A 1092 32.91 22.57 -9.33
N TYR A 1093 32.43 21.91 -10.38
CA TYR A 1093 33.16 20.87 -11.09
C TYR A 1093 33.02 21.04 -12.60
N ALA A 1094 34.12 20.80 -13.31
CA ALA A 1094 34.16 20.72 -14.76
C ALA A 1094 34.65 19.33 -15.15
N ALA A 1095 33.91 18.65 -16.01
CA ALA A 1095 34.27 17.36 -16.57
C ALA A 1095 34.48 17.49 -18.09
N ALA A 1096 35.56 16.89 -18.58
CA ALA A 1096 35.87 16.76 -19.99
C ALA A 1096 36.03 15.28 -20.31
N VAL A 1097 35.37 14.84 -21.38
CA VAL A 1097 35.49 13.48 -21.90
C VAL A 1097 36.18 13.55 -23.25
N TYR A 1098 37.31 12.87 -23.37
CA TYR A 1098 38.05 12.69 -24.60
C TYR A 1098 37.82 11.26 -25.09
N TYR A 1099 37.65 11.11 -26.40
CA TYR A 1099 37.48 9.81 -27.02
C TYR A 1099 38.30 9.75 -28.29
N LEU A 1100 39.26 8.83 -28.31
CA LEU A 1100 40.18 8.57 -29.41
C LEU A 1100 39.89 7.16 -29.95
N PRO A 1101 39.00 7.03 -30.94
CA PRO A 1101 38.75 5.74 -31.57
C PRO A 1101 39.90 5.37 -32.51
N ALA A 1102 40.47 4.17 -32.34
CA ALA A 1102 41.43 3.57 -33.28
C ALA A 1102 40.99 2.16 -33.72
N PRO A 1103 41.53 1.63 -34.85
CA PRO A 1103 41.07 0.36 -35.43
C PRO A 1103 41.18 -0.85 -34.50
N GLN A 1104 42.15 -0.86 -33.58
CA GLN A 1104 42.39 -1.97 -32.64
C GLN A 1104 42.27 -1.55 -31.17
N LYS A 1105 42.12 -0.26 -30.88
CA LYS A 1105 42.16 0.30 -29.51
C LYS A 1105 41.17 1.45 -29.40
N ASP A 1106 40.41 1.52 -28.32
CA ASP A 1106 39.64 2.71 -27.96
C ASP A 1106 40.20 3.28 -26.66
N ASP A 1107 40.57 4.55 -26.72
CA ASP A 1107 41.03 5.31 -25.56
C ASP A 1107 39.96 6.33 -25.16
N VAL A 1108 39.48 6.24 -23.92
CA VAL A 1108 38.58 7.20 -23.30
C VAL A 1108 39.28 7.81 -22.10
N GLU A 1109 39.38 9.13 -22.07
CA GLU A 1109 39.90 9.85 -20.92
C GLU A 1109 38.80 10.74 -20.34
N LEU A 1110 38.52 10.58 -19.05
CA LEU A 1110 37.61 11.40 -18.27
C LEU A 1110 38.42 12.23 -17.29
N ILE A 1111 38.37 13.55 -17.42
CA ILE A 1111 38.98 14.46 -16.46
C ILE A 1111 37.88 15.24 -15.76
N ILE A 1112 37.72 15.07 -14.46
CA ILE A 1112 36.88 15.90 -13.60
C ILE A 1112 37.80 16.78 -12.76
N SER A 1113 37.71 18.10 -12.93
CA SER A 1113 38.45 19.08 -12.13
C SER A 1113 37.49 19.84 -11.24
N GLN A 1114 37.89 20.07 -9.99
CA GLN A 1114 37.23 21.06 -9.16
C GLN A 1114 37.54 22.46 -9.73
N VAL A 1115 36.52 23.30 -9.79
CA VAL A 1115 36.61 24.70 -10.20
C VAL A 1115 36.49 25.54 -8.92
N GLY A 1116 37.49 26.39 -8.63
CA GLY A 1116 37.50 27.25 -7.44
C GLY A 1116 38.91 27.76 -7.08
N GLU A 1117 38.99 28.74 -6.18
CA GLU A 1117 40.28 29.30 -5.73
C GLU A 1117 41.04 28.30 -4.85
N GLU A 1118 42.34 28.14 -5.11
CA GLU A 1118 43.24 27.22 -4.38
C GLU A 1118 42.79 25.74 -4.37
N THR A 1119 42.00 25.32 -5.37
CA THR A 1119 41.61 23.91 -5.53
C THR A 1119 42.55 23.20 -6.49
N ASN A 1120 43.12 22.08 -6.04
CA ASN A 1120 43.94 21.18 -6.86
C ASN A 1120 43.30 19.78 -6.97
N TRP A 1121 42.07 19.61 -6.50
CA TRP A 1121 41.39 18.33 -6.57
C TRP A 1121 40.97 18.03 -8.01
N LYS A 1122 41.40 16.87 -8.51
CA LYS A 1122 41.02 16.33 -9.80
C LYS A 1122 40.76 14.83 -9.69
N MET A 1123 39.97 14.32 -10.61
CA MET A 1123 39.79 12.90 -10.86
C MET A 1123 40.05 12.64 -12.35
N CYS A 1124 40.94 11.71 -12.64
CA CYS A 1124 41.37 11.34 -13.98
C CYS A 1124 41.06 9.85 -14.14
N GLY A 1125 40.25 9.52 -15.13
CA GLY A 1125 39.90 8.15 -15.48
C GLY A 1125 40.37 7.85 -16.89
N ASP A 1126 41.37 7.00 -17.01
CA ASP A 1126 41.89 6.53 -18.29
C ASP A 1126 41.32 5.14 -18.55
N ALA A 1127 40.54 4.96 -19.61
CA ALA A 1127 40.02 3.67 -20.02
C ALA A 1127 40.61 3.27 -21.37
N HIS A 1128 41.39 2.20 -21.38
CA HIS A 1128 41.98 1.58 -22.56
C HIS A 1128 41.24 0.29 -22.87
N VAL A 1129 40.59 0.22 -24.03
CA VAL A 1129 39.96 -1.00 -24.52
C VAL A 1129 40.75 -1.52 -25.71
N ASP A 1130 41.46 -2.64 -25.51
CA ASP A 1130 42.15 -3.35 -26.59
C ASP A 1130 41.18 -4.34 -27.25
N LYS A 1131 40.79 -4.05 -28.48
CA LYS A 1131 39.83 -4.86 -29.26
C LYS A 1131 40.46 -6.16 -29.76
N ALA A 1132 41.78 -6.23 -29.89
CA ALA A 1132 42.49 -7.40 -30.37
C ALA A 1132 42.73 -8.42 -29.24
N GLU A 1133 43.08 -7.93 -28.05
CA GLU A 1133 43.29 -8.76 -26.85
C GLU A 1133 41.99 -8.99 -26.06
N GLU A 1134 40.87 -8.38 -26.46
CA GLU A 1134 39.59 -8.41 -25.74
C GLU A 1134 39.79 -8.08 -24.24
N SER A 1135 40.54 -7.01 -23.99
CA SER A 1135 40.86 -6.55 -22.65
C SER A 1135 40.49 -5.09 -22.46
N ALA A 1136 40.07 -4.75 -21.24
CA ALA A 1136 39.77 -3.39 -20.82
C ALA A 1136 40.57 -3.08 -19.56
N LYS A 1137 41.28 -1.97 -19.57
CA LYS A 1137 41.99 -1.44 -18.42
C LYS A 1137 41.42 -0.08 -18.09
N ILE A 1138 41.02 0.13 -16.86
CA ILE A 1138 40.55 1.41 -16.35
C ILE A 1138 41.49 1.81 -15.22
N HIS A 1139 42.15 2.94 -15.37
CA HIS A 1139 43.00 3.53 -14.36
C HIS A 1139 42.31 4.78 -13.82
N LEU A 1140 41.81 4.71 -12.59
CA LEU A 1140 41.12 5.81 -11.93
C LEU A 1140 42.02 6.41 -10.87
N ARG A 1141 42.35 7.69 -11.01
CA ARG A 1141 43.16 8.45 -10.05
C ARG A 1141 42.40 9.66 -9.56
N TRP A 1142 42.52 9.99 -8.28
CA TRP A 1142 41.87 11.20 -7.74
C TRP A 1142 42.62 11.80 -6.55
N GLY A 1143 42.21 13.02 -6.17
CA GLY A 1143 42.84 13.81 -5.13
C GLY A 1143 43.62 14.99 -5.69
N ALA A 1144 44.65 15.45 -4.99
CA ALA A 1144 45.49 16.54 -5.48
C ALA A 1144 46.14 16.14 -6.82
N GLU A 1145 45.76 16.84 -7.90
CA GLU A 1145 46.23 16.64 -9.28
C GLU A 1145 46.17 15.18 -9.77
N CYS A 1146 45.16 14.41 -9.35
CA CYS A 1146 45.05 12.97 -9.67
C CYS A 1146 46.24 12.12 -9.17
N GLN A 1147 46.85 12.47 -8.02
CA GLN A 1147 48.02 11.77 -7.49
C GLN A 1147 47.84 11.18 -6.08
N SER A 1148 46.78 11.55 -5.35
CA SER A 1148 46.65 11.15 -3.95
C SER A 1148 46.15 9.71 -3.76
N TYR A 1149 45.27 9.26 -4.66
CA TYR A 1149 44.62 7.96 -4.63
C TYR A 1149 44.52 7.41 -6.03
N ASP A 1150 44.63 6.09 -6.16
CA ASP A 1150 44.62 5.40 -7.44
C ASP A 1150 44.04 3.99 -7.33
N VAL A 1151 43.29 3.62 -8.36
CA VAL A 1151 42.67 2.30 -8.50
C VAL A 1151 42.84 1.86 -9.95
N ASP A 1152 43.41 0.67 -10.11
CA ASP A 1152 43.51 -0.04 -11.37
C ASP A 1152 42.43 -1.12 -11.44
N VAL A 1153 41.63 -1.08 -12.48
CA VAL A 1153 40.69 -2.14 -12.83
C VAL A 1153 41.12 -2.74 -14.16
N MET A 1154 41.37 -4.05 -14.18
CA MET A 1154 41.70 -4.78 -15.38
C MET A 1154 40.68 -5.89 -15.57
N ALA A 1155 40.04 -5.93 -16.74
CA ALA A 1155 39.21 -7.03 -17.16
C ALA A 1155 39.78 -7.59 -18.45
N ALA A 1156 40.03 -8.90 -18.51
CA ALA A 1156 40.58 -9.53 -19.69
C ALA A 1156 39.95 -10.89 -19.92
N LYS A 1157 39.80 -11.21 -21.20
CA LYS A 1157 39.56 -12.57 -21.64
C LYS A 1157 40.83 -13.39 -21.47
N THR A 1158 40.71 -14.52 -20.78
CA THR A 1158 41.81 -15.43 -20.50
C THR A 1158 41.40 -16.87 -20.86
N TYR A 1159 42.38 -17.74 -21.03
CA TYR A 1159 42.16 -19.17 -21.24
C TYR A 1159 42.86 -19.93 -20.12
N GLN A 1160 42.10 -20.74 -19.39
CA GLN A 1160 42.65 -21.59 -18.35
C GLN A 1160 43.15 -22.91 -18.96
N ALA A 1161 44.11 -23.58 -18.30
CA ALA A 1161 44.73 -24.83 -18.76
C ALA A 1161 43.67 -25.87 -19.18
N GLY A 1162 43.48 -26.02 -20.50
CA GLY A 1162 42.42 -26.87 -21.08
C GLY A 1162 41.37 -26.14 -21.96
N THR A 1163 41.70 -25.03 -22.63
CA THR A 1163 40.85 -24.32 -23.62
C THR A 1163 39.54 -23.67 -23.11
N LYS A 1164 39.29 -23.65 -21.80
CA LYS A 1164 38.09 -23.02 -21.24
C LYS A 1164 38.21 -21.51 -21.23
N LEU A 1165 37.18 -20.85 -21.78
CA LEU A 1165 37.07 -19.41 -21.83
C LEU A 1165 36.80 -18.85 -20.43
N ALA A 1166 37.67 -17.97 -19.96
CA ALA A 1166 37.52 -17.31 -18.67
C ALA A 1166 37.55 -15.78 -18.83
N VAL A 1167 36.73 -15.07 -18.05
CA VAL A 1167 36.85 -13.62 -17.88
C VAL A 1167 37.45 -13.40 -16.50
N ALA A 1168 38.61 -12.77 -16.46
CA ALA A 1168 39.25 -12.39 -15.21
C ALA A 1168 39.11 -10.88 -15.03
N ALA A 1169 38.58 -10.47 -13.88
CA ALA A 1169 38.54 -9.09 -13.45
C ALA A 1169 39.43 -8.93 -12.22
N LYS A 1170 40.18 -7.84 -12.19
CA LYS A 1170 41.18 -7.58 -11.16
C LYS A 1170 41.14 -6.12 -10.79
N VAL A 1171 40.94 -5.84 -9.51
CA VAL A 1171 40.98 -4.50 -8.93
C VAL A 1171 42.19 -4.43 -8.03
N LYS A 1172 43.08 -3.47 -8.29
CA LYS A 1172 44.23 -3.14 -7.45
C LYS A 1172 44.13 -1.69 -7.01
N TRP A 1173 44.65 -1.40 -5.83
CA TRP A 1173 44.77 -0.03 -5.34
C TRP A 1173 46.10 0.16 -4.64
N THR A 1174 46.63 1.38 -4.62
CA THR A 1174 47.88 1.67 -3.91
C THR A 1174 47.59 2.43 -2.64
N ASN A 1175 46.82 3.51 -2.74
CA ASN A 1175 46.38 4.30 -1.60
C ASN A 1175 44.89 4.64 -1.70
N LEU A 1176 44.15 4.47 -0.61
CA LEU A 1176 42.71 4.78 -0.52
C LEU A 1176 42.42 5.73 0.66
N PRO A 1177 41.38 6.58 0.56
CA PRO A 1177 40.94 7.40 1.69
C PRO A 1177 40.55 6.52 2.90
N ALA A 1178 40.87 6.98 4.11
CA ALA A 1178 40.60 6.24 5.36
C ALA A 1178 39.15 5.74 5.50
N TYR A 1179 38.18 6.55 5.05
CA TYR A 1179 36.77 6.16 5.02
C TYR A 1179 36.50 4.95 4.12
N MET A 1180 37.07 4.91 2.90
CA MET A 1180 36.91 3.77 1.98
C MET A 1180 37.59 2.51 2.54
N THR A 1181 38.73 2.67 3.21
CA THR A 1181 39.41 1.57 3.90
C THR A 1181 38.55 1.00 5.03
N ASN A 1182 37.89 1.85 5.81
CA ASN A 1182 36.98 1.40 6.89
C ASN A 1182 35.73 0.70 6.34
N VAL A 1183 35.09 1.26 5.30
CA VAL A 1183 33.97 0.60 4.62
C VAL A 1183 34.39 -0.76 4.06
N GLY A 1184 35.57 -0.83 3.42
CA GLY A 1184 36.14 -2.07 2.92
C GLY A 1184 36.29 -3.14 4.00
N LYS A 1185 36.79 -2.77 5.19
CA LYS A 1185 36.89 -3.68 6.34
C LYS A 1185 35.53 -4.18 6.82
N SER A 1186 34.53 -3.30 6.94
CA SER A 1186 33.17 -3.71 7.32
C SER A 1186 32.52 -4.65 6.29
N VAL A 1187 32.79 -4.44 5.00
CA VAL A 1187 32.34 -5.36 3.94
C VAL A 1187 33.08 -6.70 4.06
N GLU A 1188 34.39 -6.69 4.32
CA GLU A 1188 35.19 -7.91 4.51
C GLU A 1188 34.68 -8.79 5.65
N GLU A 1189 34.24 -8.18 6.76
CA GLU A 1189 33.61 -8.89 7.90
C GLU A 1189 32.27 -9.56 7.53
N TYR A 1190 31.56 -9.04 6.53
CA TYR A 1190 30.24 -9.52 6.11
C TYR A 1190 30.30 -10.66 5.05
N ILE A 1191 31.38 -10.69 4.25
CA ILE A 1191 31.56 -11.66 3.14
C ILE A 1191 31.47 -13.13 3.59
N PRO A 1192 32.07 -13.58 4.72
CA PRO A 1192 31.94 -14.96 5.16
C PRO A 1192 30.48 -15.38 5.42
N GLY A 1193 29.70 -14.53 6.10
CA GLY A 1193 28.29 -14.82 6.39
C GLY A 1193 27.45 -14.88 5.12
N MET A 1194 27.61 -13.91 4.23
CA MET A 1194 26.86 -13.86 2.97
C MET A 1194 27.25 -14.96 1.98
N SER A 1195 28.53 -15.29 1.86
CA SER A 1195 28.98 -16.36 0.98
C SER A 1195 28.43 -17.72 1.45
N PHE A 1196 28.38 -17.96 2.77
CA PHE A 1196 27.70 -19.14 3.33
C PHE A 1196 26.21 -19.17 3.00
N LEU A 1197 25.47 -18.07 3.26
CA LEU A 1197 24.04 -17.95 2.95
C LEU A 1197 23.74 -18.16 1.46
N LEU A 1198 24.61 -17.67 0.58
CA LEU A 1198 24.47 -17.81 -0.86
C LEU A 1198 24.95 -19.17 -1.39
N GLY A 1199 25.51 -20.05 -0.54
CA GLY A 1199 25.96 -21.39 -0.89
C GLY A 1199 27.29 -21.43 -1.67
N PHE A 1200 28.19 -20.50 -1.39
CA PHE A 1200 29.57 -20.49 -1.88
C PHE A 1200 30.47 -21.29 -0.93
N GLY A 1201 31.46 -21.97 -1.50
CA GLY A 1201 32.58 -22.52 -0.73
C GLY A 1201 33.53 -21.42 -0.31
N GLN A 1202 34.16 -21.59 0.86
CA GLN A 1202 35.10 -20.64 1.44
C GLN A 1202 36.45 -21.33 1.65
N ARG A 1203 37.54 -20.62 1.36
CA ARG A 1203 38.91 -21.06 1.63
C ARG A 1203 39.71 -19.86 2.15
N HIS A 1204 40.33 -20.00 3.32
CA HIS A 1204 41.25 -18.97 3.81
C HIS A 1204 42.58 -19.09 3.08
N ASP A 1205 42.80 -18.21 2.11
CA ASP A 1205 44.05 -18.06 1.38
C ASP A 1205 44.65 -16.69 1.70
N ALA A 1206 45.98 -16.61 1.81
CA ALA A 1206 46.69 -15.34 1.97
C ALA A 1206 46.88 -14.69 0.59
N ASN A 1207 45.91 -13.89 0.15
CA ASN A 1207 45.94 -13.17 -1.11
C ASN A 1207 46.60 -11.77 -0.93
N PRO A 1208 46.99 -11.07 -2.02
CA PRO A 1208 47.62 -9.76 -1.90
C PRO A 1208 46.71 -8.73 -1.20
N ALA A 1209 47.27 -7.95 -0.27
CA ALA A 1209 46.51 -7.11 0.66
C ALA A 1209 45.73 -5.96 -0.02
N ASN A 1210 46.20 -5.46 -1.16
CA ASN A 1210 45.59 -4.34 -1.88
C ASN A 1210 45.01 -4.76 -3.23
N GLU A 1211 44.45 -5.97 -3.27
CA GLU A 1211 43.95 -6.58 -4.49
C GLU A 1211 42.70 -7.40 -4.23
N VAL A 1212 41.71 -7.24 -5.12
CA VAL A 1212 40.60 -8.18 -5.25
C VAL A 1212 40.60 -8.69 -6.68
N SER A 1213 40.51 -10.00 -6.84
CA SER A 1213 40.36 -10.61 -8.17
C SER A 1213 39.15 -11.51 -8.22
N ALA A 1214 38.47 -11.50 -9.34
CA ALA A 1214 37.36 -12.39 -9.63
C ALA A 1214 37.63 -13.06 -10.97
N SER A 1215 37.43 -14.36 -11.04
CA SER A 1215 37.47 -15.12 -12.29
C SER A 1215 36.14 -15.80 -12.53
N LEU A 1216 35.69 -15.71 -13.76
CA LEU A 1216 34.47 -16.31 -14.26
C LEU A 1216 34.85 -17.28 -15.37
N VAL A 1217 34.80 -18.58 -15.09
CA VAL A 1217 35.22 -19.61 -16.04
C VAL A 1217 33.98 -20.25 -16.66
N ARG A 1218 33.87 -20.20 -17.98
CA ARG A 1218 32.77 -20.86 -18.68
C ARG A 1218 33.01 -22.36 -18.72
N GLU A 1219 32.22 -23.09 -17.94
CA GLU A 1219 32.28 -24.55 -17.89
C GLU A 1219 31.42 -25.19 -19.00
N SER A 1220 30.29 -24.56 -19.34
CA SER A 1220 29.42 -24.98 -20.45
C SER A 1220 28.65 -23.78 -21.03
N PRO A 1221 27.89 -23.93 -22.14
CA PRO A 1221 27.04 -22.85 -22.66
C PRO A 1221 26.00 -22.32 -21.67
N ALA A 1222 25.70 -23.06 -20.59
CA ALA A 1222 24.68 -22.75 -19.60
C ALA A 1222 25.22 -22.59 -18.17
N THR A 1223 26.50 -22.83 -17.91
CA THR A 1223 27.08 -22.82 -16.56
C THR A 1223 28.46 -22.17 -16.51
N PHE A 1224 28.76 -21.50 -15.41
CA PHE A 1224 30.06 -20.92 -15.12
C PHE A 1224 30.50 -21.24 -13.69
N ASP A 1225 31.80 -21.23 -13.50
CA ASP A 1225 32.43 -21.26 -12.20
C ASP A 1225 32.86 -19.83 -11.86
N ILE A 1226 32.67 -19.45 -10.59
CA ILE A 1226 33.14 -18.18 -10.08
C ILE A 1226 34.13 -18.44 -8.95
N GLU A 1227 35.23 -17.70 -8.96
CA GLU A 1227 36.20 -17.65 -7.87
C GLU A 1227 36.52 -16.17 -7.61
N VAL A 1228 36.32 -15.71 -6.39
CA VAL A 1228 36.63 -14.36 -5.93
C VAL A 1228 37.65 -14.45 -4.81
N LYS A 1229 38.76 -13.75 -4.96
CA LYS A 1229 39.86 -13.66 -4.00
C LYS A 1229 39.86 -12.28 -3.38
N THR A 1230 39.63 -12.21 -2.08
CA THR A 1230 39.87 -11.05 -1.22
C THR A 1230 41.14 -11.28 -0.41
N PRO A 1231 41.75 -10.24 0.18
CA PRO A 1231 43.00 -10.34 0.94
C PRO A 1231 43.05 -11.51 1.95
N GLN A 1232 41.97 -11.74 2.70
CA GLN A 1232 41.92 -12.75 3.77
C GLN A 1232 41.12 -14.02 3.42
N LEU A 1233 40.41 -14.05 2.29
CA LEU A 1233 39.47 -15.12 1.94
C LEU A 1233 39.33 -15.31 0.43
N THR A 1234 39.30 -16.56 -0.02
CA THR A 1234 38.84 -16.95 -1.34
C THR A 1234 37.46 -17.57 -1.23
N VAL A 1235 36.49 -17.02 -1.96
CA VAL A 1235 35.15 -17.61 -2.09
C VAL A 1235 34.96 -18.13 -3.50
N TYR A 1236 34.42 -19.34 -3.63
CA TYR A 1236 34.26 -19.98 -4.93
C TYR A 1236 32.96 -20.76 -5.01
N ARG A 1237 32.44 -20.90 -6.21
CA ARG A 1237 31.27 -21.72 -6.48
C ARG A 1237 31.27 -22.19 -7.92
N GLN A 1238 31.05 -23.48 -8.10
CA GLN A 1238 31.09 -24.12 -9.40
C GLN A 1238 29.68 -24.35 -9.96
N ALA A 1239 29.58 -24.52 -11.27
CA ALA A 1239 28.37 -24.87 -12.01
C ALA A 1239 27.18 -23.92 -11.77
N ILE A 1240 27.44 -22.62 -11.62
CA ILE A 1240 26.38 -21.61 -11.52
C ILE A 1240 25.68 -21.48 -12.87
N ALA A 1241 24.35 -21.65 -12.87
CA ALA A 1241 23.56 -21.49 -14.09
C ALA A 1241 23.50 -20.01 -14.54
N LEU A 1242 23.86 -19.73 -15.80
CA LEU A 1242 23.78 -18.40 -16.40
C LEU A 1242 22.32 -17.99 -16.66
N PRO A 1243 21.85 -16.83 -16.16
CA PRO A 1243 20.51 -16.32 -16.50
C PRO A 1243 20.42 -15.85 -17.97
N ILE A 1244 21.57 -15.58 -18.60
CA ILE A 1244 21.76 -14.99 -19.93
C ILE A 1244 22.78 -15.79 -20.73
N GLN A 1245 22.44 -16.21 -21.96
CA GLN A 1245 23.45 -16.69 -22.92
C GLN A 1245 24.28 -15.48 -23.36
N MET A 1246 25.58 -15.45 -23.04
CA MET A 1246 26.51 -14.53 -23.68
C MET A 1246 26.46 -14.79 -25.18
N LEU A 1247 26.16 -13.77 -25.99
CA LEU A 1247 26.23 -13.84 -27.46
C LEU A 1247 27.62 -14.37 -27.86
N ASP A 1248 27.67 -15.35 -28.75
CA ASP A 1248 28.94 -15.85 -29.29
C ASP A 1248 29.61 -14.73 -30.09
N PHE A 1249 30.64 -14.11 -29.50
CA PHE A 1249 31.50 -13.12 -30.16
C PHE A 1249 32.35 -13.71 -31.32
N GLN A 1250 32.18 -14.99 -31.68
CA GLN A 1250 33.04 -15.68 -32.65
C GLN A 1250 32.51 -15.72 -34.10
N LYS A 1251 31.33 -15.16 -34.41
CA LYS A 1251 30.75 -15.29 -35.77
C LYS A 1251 31.13 -14.20 -36.79
N SER A 1252 32.16 -13.39 -36.54
CA SER A 1252 32.49 -12.23 -37.38
C SER A 1252 33.71 -12.35 -38.31
N ARG A 1253 34.32 -13.55 -38.51
CA ARG A 1253 35.57 -13.63 -39.32
C ARG A 1253 35.55 -14.39 -40.66
N ASN A 1254 34.45 -15.05 -41.08
CA ASN A 1254 34.48 -15.86 -42.31
C ASN A 1254 33.41 -15.50 -43.36
N VAL A 1255 33.28 -14.23 -43.75
CA VAL A 1255 32.52 -13.86 -44.97
C VAL A 1255 33.26 -12.76 -45.75
N THR A 1256 34.46 -13.07 -46.25
CA THR A 1256 35.13 -12.19 -47.24
C THR A 1256 36.07 -12.94 -48.18
N GLU A 1257 35.76 -14.18 -48.56
CA GLU A 1257 36.53 -14.86 -49.61
C GLU A 1257 35.72 -15.94 -50.30
N THR A 1258 34.74 -15.55 -51.13
CA THR A 1258 34.25 -16.31 -52.31
C THR A 1258 33.15 -15.53 -53.03
N ARG A 1259 33.54 -14.53 -53.84
CA ARG A 1259 32.78 -14.07 -55.02
C ARG A 1259 33.71 -13.29 -55.96
N ARG A 1260 34.60 -14.03 -56.61
CA ARG A 1260 35.12 -13.73 -57.95
C ARG A 1260 34.85 -14.94 -58.83
N ASN A 1261 33.67 -14.94 -59.44
CA ASN A 1261 33.34 -15.37 -60.80
C ASN A 1261 31.83 -15.37 -60.97
#